data_AF-A0AAU3LTT1-F1
#
_entry.id   AF-A0AAU3LTT1-F1
#
_cell.length_a   1.000
_cell.length_b   1.000
_cell.length_c   1.000
_cell.angle_alpha   90.00
_cell.angle_beta   90.00
_cell.angle_gamma   90.00
#
_symmetry.space_group_name_H-M   'P 1'
#
loop_
_entity.id
_entity.type
_entity.pdbx_description
1 polymer ?
#
loop_
_entity_poly.entity_id
_entity_poly.type
_entity_poly.pdbx_seq_one_letter_code
_entity_poly.pdbx_strand_id
1 'polypeptide(L)'
;MGCGNRATLVRLCDPAGRPRGTGFVADDRGTVVTSHEAVDGITHLVLHGTDGRSCRVDAGDITALPERDLALLPTGGPDALGAQPLPIVERERFEAGTYVTIAAHGWREARVLGPAPVTYTAGGVTHRIGRALELALGTDGRDALLLGGAAVGGPVLDPDTGAVIAVLGTALRAGHAAAGCAVPLAGAGDGGPLGALLLRNAMSVPCYGRDLNLAGALQLTAMSVGSAGGPSAWPDPVERPEATAEFSAFTAAGPATATGDPAVVLGLVGEPGTGRTTELAALAARRARGPVPTLTLWLRGADLLADDTSLADAVARTLRQAGRIVTAAGALGDMTAATPERVARLAADSGSPLLVLLDGPEEMPPVLAHRLARWSAGSVDWLRENGARLVVACRPEHWETAGALCPPGALHRPARPARRLPSALRIDDLTVGQAEAARQRYALPPDALAAGHDRHPLTLRLLAEVRAALPPDTPGRPGTEEVFGAHLDLMCLRIAVRIAAECRPAPGGTAVRRLAAQVAGQVHEAARRCLGQGQGELDRASFEHVFPWRTGWAPAVLTEGLLVPAGAGYRFAHEELGDWVQGAHLDLDAALRALVHRWHVPGAAAGESGARVPHPRRPGAAEGPDTEPVPAPVVGAEEAEPRSLPVPRHRIGPVIQALLLLGRRRGPAALAHRLADLIEALDRLPAGRDEAAVRSGGQGPPQDGPATGEGGTGPAAPRAALRAAATEPPPGRSRAALPSADGGCPPPDARWWAAHLLSETLLRVPDARPHLGVLRLLTGRVVRSSAEAGGAGAQGVYAEFGPWFWRRLRLPEADRMDLFRRLVPADGPPRGEGEADGGRFLDAVARRLAAHPRTLQPLLCTWFTDEQPLAAEAGEEGAAVRPTVAAAAQALLYARRDLAVDDLADALVSTDHPRAGELLAALAEDEPSALCRAVERWSRDDDRSARRIAAASYGAVVAPKLTRDADRELLRRSALALLARPGDTDLHGPALTRLVADPQTRDRYLPQALRAFATGGPRLSPAALAVALPTHPEPVLTAYRDRLVRSGDGAGEVLRALAAIDAPALALHAAGLVRAYVDSHPEDTVHAAAYLDRRLEHGPAARALLLPLLTGLLRDRPATAPVRGALAGVLASPGSPASQPLRDELLEVLLDFEQGGAHRDPIVLDALLRAAAAGSAGRGRARTRALVHRTGMLLVRTPEGAARFDRRLVELARDVPGFAALVTGWLADAPQEWAAVVGPGARRTVEALGTPMPMPMQAAGREHGSLRPA
;
A
#
# COMPACT_ATOMS: atom_id res chain seq x y z
N MET A 1 -28.95 -64.36 -36.19
CA MET A 1 -27.49 -64.31 -35.93
C MET A 1 -26.94 -63.05 -36.58
N GLY A 2 -27.11 -61.91 -35.92
CA GLY A 2 -26.51 -60.65 -36.37
C GLY A 2 -25.07 -60.60 -35.87
N CYS A 3 -24.13 -60.41 -36.79
CA CYS A 3 -22.73 -60.17 -36.51
C CYS A 3 -22.63 -58.88 -35.67
N GLY A 4 -22.59 -59.02 -34.34
CA GLY A 4 -22.36 -57.90 -33.43
C GLY A 4 -21.11 -57.14 -33.87
N ASN A 5 -21.28 -55.84 -34.09
CA ASN A 5 -20.33 -54.93 -34.73
C ASN A 5 -18.88 -55.20 -34.26
N ARG A 6 -18.03 -55.76 -35.14
CA ARG A 6 -16.56 -55.79 -34.98
C ARG A 6 -15.93 -54.40 -35.20
N ALA A 7 -16.74 -53.34 -35.18
CA ALA A 7 -16.44 -51.99 -35.65
C ALA A 7 -15.34 -51.24 -34.86
N THR A 8 -14.74 -51.87 -33.85
CA THR A 8 -13.66 -51.32 -33.02
C THR A 8 -12.40 -52.18 -32.94
N LEU A 9 -12.36 -53.37 -33.59
CA LEU A 9 -11.23 -54.30 -33.49
C LEU A 9 -10.37 -54.33 -34.76
N VAL A 10 -9.05 -54.46 -34.58
CA VAL A 10 -8.06 -54.51 -35.66
C VAL A 10 -7.82 -55.96 -36.04
N ARG A 11 -7.94 -56.31 -37.33
CA ARG A 11 -7.63 -57.66 -37.82
C ARG A 11 -6.17 -57.72 -38.27
N LEU A 12 -5.43 -58.73 -37.79
CA LEU A 12 -4.03 -58.95 -38.13
C LEU A 12 -3.94 -60.03 -39.22
N CYS A 13 -3.28 -59.70 -40.33
CA CYS A 13 -3.05 -60.62 -41.43
C CYS A 13 -1.55 -60.81 -41.69
N ASP A 14 -1.19 -62.02 -42.12
CA ASP A 14 0.15 -62.31 -42.65
C ASP A 14 0.35 -61.66 -44.04
N PRO A 15 1.58 -61.66 -44.60
CA PRO A 15 1.84 -61.11 -45.94
C PRO A 15 1.06 -61.81 -47.07
N ALA A 16 0.52 -63.00 -46.83
CA ALA A 16 -0.33 -63.74 -47.76
C ALA A 16 -1.83 -63.45 -47.57
N GLY A 17 -2.19 -62.51 -46.67
CA GLY A 17 -3.55 -62.09 -46.38
C GLY A 17 -4.33 -63.04 -45.46
N ARG A 18 -3.68 -64.04 -44.85
CA ARG A 18 -4.35 -64.99 -43.94
C ARG A 18 -4.49 -64.38 -42.55
N PRO A 19 -5.64 -64.55 -41.87
CA PRO A 19 -5.85 -64.01 -40.54
C PRO A 19 -4.95 -64.72 -39.52
N ARG A 20 -4.19 -63.92 -38.76
CA ARG A 20 -3.27 -64.36 -37.70
C ARG A 20 -3.81 -64.06 -36.30
N GLY A 21 -4.64 -63.03 -36.18
CA GLY A 21 -5.25 -62.67 -34.92
C GLY A 21 -6.14 -61.44 -35.02
N THR A 22 -6.59 -61.00 -33.86
CA THR A 22 -7.27 -59.73 -33.64
C THR A 22 -6.48 -58.94 -32.60
N GLY A 23 -6.57 -57.62 -32.67
CA GLY A 23 -6.03 -56.71 -31.67
C GLY A 23 -6.98 -55.54 -31.47
N PHE A 24 -6.61 -54.65 -30.56
CA PHE A 24 -7.37 -53.43 -30.30
C PHE A 24 -6.42 -52.26 -30.13
N VAL A 25 -6.88 -51.06 -30.48
CA VAL A 25 -6.12 -49.82 -30.28
C VAL A 25 -6.17 -49.47 -28.79
N ALA A 26 -5.01 -49.19 -28.20
CA ALA A 26 -4.86 -48.97 -26.76
C ALA A 26 -4.55 -47.52 -26.38
N ASP A 27 -4.11 -46.65 -27.27
CA ASP A 27 -3.83 -45.25 -26.93
C ASP A 27 -4.05 -44.29 -28.11
N ASP A 28 -3.93 -43.00 -27.81
CA ASP A 28 -3.98 -41.90 -28.77
C ASP A 28 -2.80 -41.84 -29.75
N ARG A 29 -1.83 -42.76 -29.62
CA ARG A 29 -0.74 -42.99 -30.58
C ARG A 29 -1.04 -44.13 -31.55
N GLY A 30 -2.19 -44.78 -31.41
CA GLY A 30 -2.59 -45.90 -32.26
C GLY A 30 -1.87 -47.21 -31.92
N THR A 31 -1.29 -47.36 -30.72
CA THR A 31 -0.62 -48.62 -30.35
C THR A 31 -1.65 -49.76 -30.31
N VAL A 32 -1.44 -50.80 -31.11
CA VAL A 32 -2.32 -51.98 -31.13
C VAL A 32 -1.76 -53.04 -30.20
N VAL A 33 -2.60 -53.55 -29.30
CA VAL A 33 -2.28 -54.66 -28.39
C VAL A 33 -2.88 -55.95 -28.93
N THR A 34 -2.08 -57.01 -28.94
CA THR A 34 -2.48 -58.36 -29.34
C THR A 34 -1.65 -59.41 -28.57
N SER A 35 -1.91 -60.69 -28.82
CA SER A 35 -1.13 -61.79 -28.25
C SER A 35 0.18 -61.99 -29.03
N HIS A 36 1.25 -62.40 -28.34
CA HIS A 36 2.53 -62.71 -29.00
C HIS A 36 2.36 -63.84 -30.04
N GLU A 37 1.46 -64.79 -29.79
CA GLU A 37 1.06 -65.84 -30.74
C GLU A 37 0.71 -65.31 -32.14
N ALA A 38 0.07 -64.13 -32.24
CA ALA A 38 -0.33 -63.56 -33.51
C ALA A 38 0.87 -63.06 -34.34
N VAL A 39 1.96 -62.65 -33.68
CA VAL A 39 3.12 -62.02 -34.31
C VAL A 39 4.34 -62.94 -34.40
N ASP A 40 4.34 -64.07 -33.69
CA ASP A 40 5.46 -65.00 -33.64
C ASP A 40 5.83 -65.54 -35.04
N GLY A 41 7.12 -65.49 -35.38
CA GLY A 41 7.69 -66.01 -36.63
C GLY A 41 7.37 -65.23 -37.93
N ILE A 42 6.82 -64.01 -37.85
CA ILE A 42 6.45 -63.20 -39.03
C ILE A 42 7.53 -62.16 -39.41
N THR A 43 7.62 -61.80 -40.70
CA THR A 43 8.52 -60.72 -41.19
C THR A 43 7.87 -59.34 -41.13
N HIS A 44 6.57 -59.26 -41.40
CA HIS A 44 5.73 -58.07 -41.24
C HIS A 44 4.26 -58.46 -41.17
N LEU A 45 3.42 -57.60 -40.59
CA LEU A 45 1.98 -57.77 -40.48
C LEU A 45 1.24 -56.67 -41.23
N VAL A 46 0.07 -57.03 -41.76
CA VAL A 46 -0.89 -56.08 -42.31
C VAL A 46 -2.06 -55.98 -41.35
N LEU A 47 -2.21 -54.81 -40.72
CA LEU A 47 -3.29 -54.48 -39.81
C LEU A 47 -4.45 -53.89 -40.62
N HIS A 48 -5.66 -54.41 -40.42
CA HIS A 48 -6.87 -53.90 -41.03
C HIS A 48 -7.79 -53.27 -40.00
N GLY A 49 -8.09 -52.01 -40.22
CA GLY A 49 -9.05 -51.21 -39.49
C GLY A 49 -10.51 -51.53 -39.83
N THR A 50 -11.42 -50.84 -39.17
CA THR A 50 -12.87 -51.12 -39.23
C THR A 50 -13.59 -50.36 -40.33
N ASP A 51 -12.94 -49.33 -40.87
CA ASP A 51 -13.37 -48.50 -42.00
C ASP A 51 -12.67 -48.89 -43.33
N GLY A 52 -11.92 -49.99 -43.33
CA GLY A 52 -11.19 -50.49 -44.50
C GLY A 52 -9.77 -49.94 -44.65
N ARG A 53 -9.32 -49.04 -43.76
CA ARG A 53 -7.91 -48.61 -43.72
C ARG A 53 -6.99 -49.77 -43.33
N SER A 54 -5.74 -49.72 -43.79
CA SER A 54 -4.75 -50.74 -43.45
C SER A 54 -3.37 -50.13 -43.21
N CYS A 55 -2.65 -50.69 -42.24
CA CYS A 55 -1.31 -50.27 -41.84
C CYS A 55 -0.37 -51.48 -41.88
N ARG A 56 0.83 -51.31 -42.45
CA ARG A 56 1.88 -52.33 -42.41
C ARG A 56 2.80 -52.06 -41.24
N VAL A 57 3.10 -53.10 -40.45
CA VAL A 57 4.05 -53.04 -39.33
C VAL A 57 5.13 -54.09 -39.56
N ASP A 58 6.39 -53.67 -39.68
CA ASP A 58 7.51 -54.57 -39.86
C ASP A 58 7.93 -55.19 -38.52
N ALA A 59 8.50 -56.40 -38.53
CA ALA A 59 8.83 -57.13 -37.30
C ALA A 59 9.79 -56.38 -36.36
N GLY A 60 10.64 -55.50 -36.90
CA GLY A 60 11.56 -54.67 -36.12
C GLY A 60 10.88 -53.58 -35.29
N ASP A 61 9.65 -53.18 -35.66
CA ASP A 61 8.87 -52.16 -34.94
C ASP A 61 7.94 -52.77 -33.88
N ILE A 62 7.78 -54.10 -33.88
CA ILE A 62 6.93 -54.82 -32.94
C ILE A 62 7.67 -54.99 -31.62
N THR A 63 7.07 -54.51 -30.53
CA THR A 63 7.56 -54.81 -29.18
C THR A 63 6.95 -56.13 -28.71
N ALA A 64 7.68 -57.22 -28.87
CA ALA A 64 7.30 -58.55 -28.44
C ALA A 64 7.54 -58.75 -26.93
N LEU A 65 6.54 -59.28 -26.22
CA LEU A 65 6.58 -59.62 -24.78
C LEU A 65 6.18 -61.09 -24.58
N PRO A 66 6.99 -62.05 -25.05
CA PRO A 66 6.65 -63.47 -25.03
C PRO A 66 6.47 -64.04 -23.61
N GLU A 67 7.14 -63.48 -22.61
CA GLU A 67 6.96 -63.83 -21.20
C GLU A 67 5.55 -63.53 -20.65
N ARG A 68 4.76 -62.75 -21.39
CA ARG A 68 3.35 -62.43 -21.11
C ARG A 68 2.41 -62.85 -22.23
N ASP A 69 2.89 -63.50 -23.28
CA ASP A 69 2.12 -63.75 -24.51
C ASP A 69 1.45 -62.47 -25.05
N LEU A 70 2.17 -61.33 -25.05
CA LEU A 70 1.66 -60.05 -25.57
C LEU A 70 2.60 -59.47 -26.63
N ALA A 71 2.04 -58.65 -27.52
CA ALA A 71 2.79 -57.83 -28.47
C ALA A 71 2.17 -56.44 -28.61
N LEU A 72 3.02 -55.41 -28.70
CA LEU A 72 2.64 -54.01 -28.92
C LEU A 72 3.08 -53.58 -30.32
N LEU A 73 2.13 -53.13 -31.13
CA LEU A 73 2.36 -52.76 -32.52
C LEU A 73 2.12 -51.26 -32.72
N PRO A 74 3.14 -50.45 -33.02
CA PRO A 74 2.96 -49.03 -33.31
C PRO A 74 2.37 -48.83 -34.72
N THR A 75 1.41 -47.93 -34.85
CA THR A 75 0.73 -47.67 -36.16
C THR A 75 0.80 -46.22 -36.62
N GLY A 76 1.39 -45.32 -35.82
CA GLY A 76 1.59 -43.91 -36.17
C GLY A 76 0.41 -42.98 -35.89
N GLY A 77 -0.65 -43.47 -35.25
CA GLY A 77 -1.80 -42.68 -34.80
C GLY A 77 -3.13 -43.45 -34.89
N PRO A 78 -4.16 -43.09 -34.10
CA PRO A 78 -5.44 -43.79 -34.05
C PRO A 78 -6.21 -43.71 -35.39
N ASP A 79 -6.01 -42.61 -36.14
CA ASP A 79 -6.61 -42.41 -37.46
C ASP A 79 -6.04 -43.35 -38.54
N ALA A 80 -4.88 -43.98 -38.30
CA ALA A 80 -4.27 -44.88 -39.28
C ALA A 80 -5.15 -46.12 -39.57
N LEU A 81 -5.95 -46.54 -38.59
CA LEU A 81 -6.81 -47.72 -38.67
C LEU A 81 -8.30 -47.42 -38.47
N GLY A 82 -8.69 -46.15 -38.30
CA GLY A 82 -10.09 -45.75 -38.12
C GLY A 82 -10.78 -46.41 -36.91
N ALA A 83 -10.01 -46.91 -35.94
CA ALA A 83 -10.49 -47.65 -34.78
C ALA A 83 -10.31 -46.80 -33.51
N GLN A 84 -11.37 -46.74 -32.68
CA GLN A 84 -11.35 -46.00 -31.42
C GLN A 84 -10.54 -46.77 -30.36
N PRO A 85 -9.68 -46.09 -29.58
CA PRO A 85 -8.97 -46.72 -28.47
C PRO A 85 -9.92 -47.31 -27.41
N LEU A 86 -9.57 -48.48 -26.86
CA LEU A 86 -10.33 -49.12 -25.77
C LEU A 86 -9.66 -48.88 -24.41
N PRO A 87 -10.44 -48.59 -23.34
CA PRO A 87 -9.88 -48.41 -22.01
C PRO A 87 -9.33 -49.74 -21.48
N ILE A 88 -8.17 -49.71 -20.84
CA ILE A 88 -7.52 -50.88 -20.23
C ILE A 88 -7.53 -50.69 -18.71
N VAL A 89 -7.84 -51.77 -17.99
CA VAL A 89 -7.88 -51.75 -16.52
C VAL A 89 -6.95 -52.82 -15.95
N GLU A 90 -6.10 -52.38 -15.02
CA GLU A 90 -5.27 -53.28 -14.22
C GLU A 90 -6.06 -53.82 -13.04
N ARG A 91 -6.71 -54.97 -13.23
CA ARG A 91 -7.42 -55.66 -12.16
C ARG A 91 -6.62 -56.86 -11.66
N GLU A 92 -6.18 -56.81 -10.40
CA GLU A 92 -5.39 -57.90 -9.82
C GLU A 92 -6.23 -59.10 -9.37
N ARG A 93 -7.49 -58.87 -8.97
CA ARG A 93 -8.36 -59.90 -8.40
C ARG A 93 -9.67 -59.98 -9.18
N PHE A 94 -10.03 -61.19 -9.59
CA PHE A 94 -11.28 -61.49 -10.27
C PHE A 94 -12.07 -62.50 -9.45
N GLU A 95 -13.32 -62.20 -9.15
CA GLU A 95 -14.20 -63.14 -8.46
C GLU A 95 -14.58 -64.26 -9.43
N ALA A 96 -14.39 -65.50 -8.98
CA ALA A 96 -14.87 -66.66 -9.72
C ALA A 96 -16.39 -66.54 -9.92
N GLY A 97 -16.85 -66.65 -11.16
CA GLY A 97 -18.25 -66.43 -11.53
C GLY A 97 -18.51 -65.12 -12.27
N THR A 98 -17.54 -64.20 -12.36
CA THR A 98 -17.69 -62.92 -13.08
C THR A 98 -17.92 -63.14 -14.58
N TYR A 99 -18.91 -62.45 -15.16
CA TYR A 99 -19.18 -62.46 -16.60
C TYR A 99 -18.28 -61.46 -17.34
N VAL A 100 -17.75 -61.89 -18.48
CA VAL A 100 -16.88 -61.10 -19.36
C VAL A 100 -17.29 -61.28 -20.81
N THR A 101 -17.02 -60.29 -21.65
CA THR A 101 -17.29 -60.35 -23.09
C THR A 101 -15.99 -60.60 -23.84
N ILE A 102 -15.95 -61.61 -24.69
CA ILE A 102 -14.76 -61.97 -25.45
C ILE A 102 -14.95 -61.82 -26.96
N ALA A 103 -13.88 -61.44 -27.65
CA ALA A 103 -13.83 -61.36 -29.11
C ALA A 103 -13.44 -62.72 -29.73
N ALA A 104 -14.39 -63.66 -29.83
CA ALA A 104 -14.19 -65.00 -30.40
C ALA A 104 -15.15 -65.27 -31.56
N HIS A 105 -14.73 -64.90 -32.78
CA HIS A 105 -15.57 -64.89 -33.99
C HIS A 105 -16.83 -64.01 -33.91
N GLY A 106 -16.78 -62.96 -33.08
CA GLY A 106 -17.91 -62.11 -32.71
C GLY A 106 -17.85 -61.87 -31.21
N TRP A 107 -18.72 -61.01 -30.68
CA TRP A 107 -18.83 -60.81 -29.24
C TRP A 107 -19.59 -61.98 -28.60
N ARG A 108 -19.02 -62.58 -27.55
CA ARG A 108 -19.60 -63.70 -26.79
C ARG A 108 -19.39 -63.50 -25.30
N GLU A 109 -20.32 -63.98 -24.48
CA GLU A 109 -20.15 -64.01 -23.03
C GLU A 109 -19.35 -65.24 -22.57
N ALA A 110 -18.50 -65.02 -21.57
CA ALA A 110 -17.70 -66.04 -20.89
C ALA A 110 -17.76 -65.81 -19.37
N ARG A 111 -17.48 -66.85 -18.58
CA ARG A 111 -17.41 -66.73 -17.12
C ARG A 111 -15.99 -66.99 -16.63
N VAL A 112 -15.46 -66.10 -15.79
CA VAL A 112 -14.14 -66.30 -15.17
C VAL A 112 -14.23 -67.40 -14.11
N LEU A 113 -13.39 -68.43 -14.22
CA LEU A 113 -13.27 -69.50 -13.22
C LEU A 113 -12.27 -69.16 -12.12
N GLY A 114 -11.25 -68.36 -12.46
CA GLY A 114 -10.22 -67.88 -11.55
C GLY A 114 -8.87 -67.78 -12.23
N PRO A 115 -7.83 -67.32 -11.52
CA PRO A 115 -6.46 -67.33 -12.01
C PRO A 115 -5.91 -68.77 -12.04
N ALA A 116 -5.32 -69.16 -13.16
CA ALA A 116 -4.67 -70.45 -13.37
C ALA A 116 -3.24 -70.25 -13.93
N PRO A 117 -2.25 -71.02 -13.45
CA PRO A 117 -0.92 -71.00 -14.04
C PRO A 117 -0.95 -71.69 -15.42
N VAL A 118 -0.45 -70.99 -16.44
CA VAL A 118 -0.36 -71.51 -17.81
C VAL A 118 1.08 -71.43 -18.33
N THR A 119 1.40 -72.27 -19.30
CA THR A 119 2.66 -72.22 -20.04
C THR A 119 2.42 -71.79 -21.48
N TYR A 120 3.28 -70.91 -22.00
CA TYR A 120 3.30 -70.46 -23.38
C TYR A 120 4.68 -70.77 -23.98
N THR A 121 4.74 -71.39 -25.14
CA THR A 121 6.01 -71.75 -25.79
C THR A 121 6.15 -70.97 -27.09
N ALA A 122 7.20 -70.17 -27.19
CA ALA A 122 7.55 -69.39 -28.38
C ALA A 122 9.06 -69.51 -28.65
N GLY A 123 9.47 -69.64 -29.92
CA GLY A 123 10.88 -69.73 -30.30
C GLY A 123 11.68 -70.86 -29.60
N GLY A 124 11.02 -71.93 -29.14
CA GLY A 124 11.65 -73.03 -28.40
C GLY A 124 11.86 -72.77 -26.89
N VAL A 125 11.45 -71.61 -26.37
CA VAL A 125 11.49 -71.26 -24.95
C VAL A 125 10.09 -71.34 -24.35
N THR A 126 9.96 -72.00 -23.19
CA THR A 126 8.69 -72.08 -22.46
C THR A 126 8.63 -71.02 -21.37
N HIS A 127 7.71 -70.09 -21.51
CA HIS A 127 7.38 -69.04 -20.55
C HIS A 127 6.25 -69.48 -19.62
N ARG A 128 6.39 -69.21 -18.32
CA ARG A 128 5.36 -69.52 -17.31
C ARG A 128 4.60 -68.25 -16.94
N ILE A 129 3.30 -68.24 -17.19
CA ILE A 129 2.40 -67.12 -16.87
C ILE A 129 1.55 -67.54 -15.66
N GLY A 130 1.84 -66.95 -14.50
CA GLY A 130 1.30 -67.41 -13.22
C GLY A 130 -0.16 -67.03 -12.92
N ARG A 131 -0.73 -66.05 -13.65
CA ARG A 131 -2.04 -65.45 -13.32
C ARG A 131 -3.00 -65.37 -14.52
N ALA A 132 -2.91 -66.26 -15.50
CA ALA A 132 -3.86 -66.25 -16.61
C ALA A 132 -5.29 -66.53 -16.13
N LEU A 133 -6.29 -65.88 -16.73
CA LEU A 133 -7.69 -66.10 -16.42
C LEU A 133 -8.20 -67.32 -17.18
N GLU A 134 -8.68 -68.32 -16.44
CA GLU A 134 -9.40 -69.43 -17.04
C GLU A 134 -10.86 -69.03 -17.28
N LEU A 135 -11.35 -69.29 -18.49
CA LEU A 135 -12.69 -68.92 -18.94
C LEU A 135 -13.55 -70.15 -19.18
N ALA A 136 -14.75 -70.16 -18.63
CA ALA A 136 -15.82 -71.09 -18.98
C ALA A 136 -16.67 -70.53 -20.13
N LEU A 137 -16.87 -71.35 -21.15
CA LEU A 137 -17.50 -71.00 -22.42
C LEU A 137 -18.48 -72.10 -22.83
N GLY A 138 -19.55 -71.74 -23.54
CA GLY A 138 -20.39 -72.71 -24.25
C GLY A 138 -19.60 -73.43 -25.37
N THR A 139 -20.15 -74.52 -25.89
CA THR A 139 -19.54 -75.34 -26.97
C THR A 139 -19.10 -74.50 -28.17
N ASP A 140 -19.98 -73.63 -28.66
CA ASP A 140 -19.68 -72.74 -29.80
C ASP A 140 -18.52 -71.76 -29.52
N GLY A 141 -18.37 -71.33 -28.25
CA GLY A 141 -17.28 -70.45 -27.83
C GLY A 141 -15.95 -71.19 -27.75
N ARG A 142 -15.97 -72.43 -27.24
CA ARG A 142 -14.81 -73.32 -27.21
C ARG A 142 -14.32 -73.65 -28.62
N ASP A 143 -15.23 -73.99 -29.53
CA ASP A 143 -14.89 -74.29 -30.92
C ASP A 143 -14.31 -73.07 -31.65
N ALA A 144 -14.84 -71.87 -31.37
CA ALA A 144 -14.31 -70.63 -31.92
C ALA A 144 -12.86 -70.33 -31.47
N LEU A 145 -12.48 -70.72 -30.26
CA LEU A 145 -11.10 -70.60 -29.78
C LEU A 145 -10.17 -71.66 -30.41
N LEU A 146 -10.67 -72.86 -30.70
CA LEU A 146 -9.90 -73.93 -31.36
C LEU A 146 -9.56 -73.62 -32.83
N LEU A 147 -10.31 -72.72 -33.48
CA LEU A 147 -10.03 -72.26 -34.84
C LEU A 147 -8.80 -71.34 -34.95
N GLY A 148 -8.22 -70.91 -33.82
CA GLY A 148 -6.81 -70.46 -33.69
C GLY A 148 -6.33 -69.26 -34.53
N GLY A 149 -7.19 -68.59 -35.31
CA GLY A 149 -6.75 -67.55 -36.24
C GLY A 149 -7.35 -66.14 -36.03
N ALA A 150 -8.59 -66.03 -35.57
CA ALA A 150 -9.24 -64.71 -35.40
C ALA A 150 -9.56 -64.35 -33.94
N ALA A 151 -9.52 -65.31 -33.02
CA ALA A 151 -9.72 -65.06 -31.59
C ALA A 151 -8.41 -64.75 -30.86
N VAL A 152 -7.26 -65.12 -31.45
CA VAL A 152 -5.92 -64.87 -30.93
C VAL A 152 -5.70 -63.38 -30.74
N GLY A 153 -5.31 -62.98 -29.54
CA GLY A 153 -5.06 -61.57 -29.22
C GLY A 153 -6.32 -60.71 -29.04
N GLY A 154 -7.51 -61.31 -29.13
CA GLY A 154 -8.77 -60.60 -28.93
C GLY A 154 -8.93 -60.08 -27.49
N PRO A 155 -9.51 -58.89 -27.29
CA PRO A 155 -9.73 -58.35 -25.95
C PRO A 155 -10.80 -59.13 -25.19
N VAL A 156 -10.59 -59.25 -23.89
CA VAL A 156 -11.60 -59.65 -22.89
C VAL A 156 -12.09 -58.38 -22.19
N LEU A 157 -13.36 -58.05 -22.38
CA LEU A 157 -14.00 -56.85 -21.87
C LEU A 157 -14.84 -57.12 -20.62
N ASP A 158 -14.84 -56.16 -19.72
CA ASP A 158 -15.84 -56.03 -18.67
C ASP A 158 -17.16 -55.49 -19.29
N PRO A 159 -18.30 -56.21 -19.19
CA PRO A 159 -19.55 -55.77 -19.80
C PRO A 159 -20.11 -54.49 -19.16
N ASP A 160 -19.75 -54.20 -17.90
CA ASP A 160 -20.27 -53.04 -17.16
C ASP A 160 -19.54 -51.76 -17.54
N THR A 161 -18.22 -51.82 -17.71
CA THR A 161 -17.35 -50.65 -17.94
C THR A 161 -16.82 -50.56 -19.37
N GLY A 162 -16.93 -51.64 -20.16
CA GLY A 162 -16.37 -51.74 -21.51
C GLY A 162 -14.84 -51.82 -21.53
N ALA A 163 -14.19 -51.97 -20.37
CA ALA A 163 -12.74 -51.98 -20.26
C ALA A 163 -12.12 -53.33 -20.56
N VAL A 164 -10.95 -53.32 -21.21
CA VAL A 164 -10.14 -54.50 -21.45
C VAL A 164 -9.43 -54.90 -20.16
N ILE A 165 -9.69 -56.11 -19.70
CA ILE A 165 -9.09 -56.68 -18.49
C ILE A 165 -8.03 -57.74 -18.79
N ALA A 166 -8.12 -58.38 -19.96
CA ALA A 166 -7.21 -59.44 -20.40
C ALA A 166 -7.20 -59.58 -21.93
N VAL A 167 -6.21 -60.31 -22.44
CA VAL A 167 -6.04 -60.63 -23.87
C VAL A 167 -6.10 -62.14 -24.06
N LEU A 168 -6.90 -62.61 -25.02
CA LEU A 168 -7.05 -64.04 -25.30
C LEU A 168 -5.77 -64.64 -25.91
N GLY A 169 -5.33 -65.77 -25.37
CA GLY A 169 -4.25 -66.59 -25.94
C GLY A 169 -4.74 -68.02 -26.16
N THR A 170 -4.63 -68.52 -27.39
CA THR A 170 -5.11 -69.88 -27.75
C THR A 170 -4.02 -70.93 -27.63
N ALA A 171 -2.75 -70.52 -27.66
CA ALA A 171 -1.59 -71.36 -27.42
C ALA A 171 -1.27 -71.58 -25.92
N LEU A 172 -2.00 -70.92 -25.01
CA LEU A 172 -1.81 -71.05 -23.56
C LEU A 172 -2.25 -72.44 -23.07
N ARG A 173 -1.36 -73.14 -22.35
CA ARG A 173 -1.65 -74.48 -21.80
C ARG A 173 -1.71 -74.44 -20.27
N ALA A 174 -2.88 -74.74 -19.72
CA ALA A 174 -3.04 -75.05 -18.31
C ALA A 174 -2.68 -76.52 -18.03
N GLY A 175 -2.40 -76.87 -16.76
CA GLY A 175 -2.15 -78.26 -16.35
C GLY A 175 -3.37 -79.21 -16.47
N HIS A 176 -4.51 -78.69 -16.91
CA HIS A 176 -5.78 -79.39 -17.11
C HIS A 176 -6.49 -78.87 -18.39
N ALA A 177 -7.58 -79.53 -18.79
CA ALA A 177 -8.35 -79.14 -19.98
C ALA A 177 -9.17 -77.86 -19.73
N ALA A 178 -8.55 -76.70 -19.96
CA ALA A 178 -9.22 -75.40 -19.94
C ALA A 178 -9.97 -75.13 -21.26
N ALA A 179 -11.15 -74.51 -21.18
CA ALA A 179 -11.94 -74.16 -22.37
C ALA A 179 -11.41 -72.91 -23.09
N GLY A 180 -10.72 -72.03 -22.38
CA GLY A 180 -10.03 -70.86 -22.91
C GLY A 180 -9.23 -70.14 -21.82
N CYS A 181 -8.11 -69.52 -22.19
CA CYS A 181 -7.26 -68.77 -21.27
C CYS A 181 -7.03 -67.35 -21.80
N ALA A 182 -6.96 -66.38 -20.90
CA ALA A 182 -6.62 -65.00 -21.23
C ALA A 182 -5.52 -64.48 -20.30
N VAL A 183 -4.57 -63.71 -20.83
CA VAL A 183 -3.54 -63.08 -20.01
C VAL A 183 -4.05 -61.74 -19.49
N PRO A 184 -4.14 -61.52 -18.16
CA PRO A 184 -4.50 -60.23 -17.63
C PRO A 184 -3.42 -59.19 -17.94
N LEU A 185 -3.85 -57.95 -18.16
CA LEU A 185 -2.94 -56.84 -18.43
C LEU A 185 -2.33 -56.25 -17.14
N ALA A 186 -2.80 -56.69 -15.97
CA ALA A 186 -2.32 -56.26 -14.65
C ALA A 186 -0.94 -56.82 -14.26
N GLY A 187 -0.21 -56.08 -13.43
CA GLY A 187 1.04 -56.53 -12.82
C GLY A 187 2.25 -56.46 -13.76
N ALA A 188 2.22 -55.56 -14.74
CA ALA A 188 3.41 -55.12 -15.46
C ALA A 188 4.28 -54.31 -14.49
N GLY A 189 5.49 -54.76 -14.17
CA GLY A 189 6.36 -54.02 -13.25
C GLY A 189 6.64 -52.59 -13.73
N ASP A 190 6.92 -51.69 -12.79
CA ASP A 190 7.23 -50.29 -13.09
C ASP A 190 8.45 -50.20 -14.04
N GLY A 191 8.28 -49.49 -15.16
CA GLY A 191 9.37 -49.13 -16.09
C GLY A 191 9.47 -49.92 -17.40
N GLY A 192 8.60 -50.89 -17.67
CA GLY A 192 8.55 -51.62 -18.95
C GLY A 192 7.68 -50.95 -20.04
N PRO A 193 7.80 -51.36 -21.32
CA PRO A 193 7.02 -50.80 -22.43
C PRO A 193 5.49 -50.98 -22.26
N LEU A 194 5.06 -52.08 -21.64
CA LEU A 194 3.66 -52.31 -21.29
C LEU A 194 3.17 -51.34 -20.21
N GLY A 195 3.96 -51.11 -19.13
CA GLY A 195 3.61 -50.13 -18.10
C GLY A 195 3.49 -48.71 -18.66
N ALA A 196 4.40 -48.33 -19.56
CA ALA A 196 4.33 -47.05 -20.26
C ALA A 196 3.08 -46.91 -21.14
N LEU A 197 2.61 -48.00 -21.76
CA LEU A 197 1.35 -48.02 -22.52
C LEU A 197 0.13 -47.90 -21.61
N LEU A 198 0.10 -48.65 -20.50
CA LEU A 198 -0.99 -48.63 -19.53
C LEU A 198 -1.16 -47.24 -18.91
N LEU A 199 -0.06 -46.58 -18.54
CA LEU A 199 -0.08 -45.20 -18.07
C LEU A 199 -0.65 -44.24 -19.13
N ARG A 200 -0.24 -44.37 -20.39
CA ARG A 200 -0.79 -43.56 -21.49
C ARG A 200 -2.28 -43.81 -21.69
N ASN A 201 -2.71 -45.08 -21.72
CA ASN A 201 -4.12 -45.45 -21.85
C ASN A 201 -4.96 -44.82 -20.73
N ALA A 202 -4.51 -44.91 -19.48
CA ALA A 202 -5.20 -44.32 -18.34
C ALA A 202 -5.34 -42.79 -18.43
N MET A 203 -4.44 -42.11 -19.14
CA MET A 203 -4.46 -40.66 -19.38
C MET A 203 -5.26 -40.24 -20.61
N SER A 204 -5.33 -41.07 -21.66
CA SER A 204 -5.91 -40.69 -22.95
C SER A 204 -7.26 -41.34 -23.25
N VAL A 205 -7.57 -42.50 -22.66
CA VAL A 205 -8.78 -43.28 -22.98
C VAL A 205 -9.71 -43.35 -21.78
N PRO A 206 -10.90 -42.71 -21.82
CA PRO A 206 -11.77 -42.60 -20.66
C PRO A 206 -12.40 -43.95 -20.29
N CYS A 207 -12.34 -44.29 -19.00
CA CYS A 207 -13.07 -45.38 -18.38
C CYS A 207 -13.92 -44.86 -17.22
N TYR A 208 -15.09 -45.46 -16.99
CA TYR A 208 -16.06 -45.01 -16.00
C TYR A 208 -16.53 -46.17 -15.10
N GLY A 209 -17.44 -45.87 -14.17
CA GLY A 209 -17.97 -46.88 -13.27
C GLY A 209 -16.96 -47.26 -12.18
N ARG A 210 -16.98 -48.54 -11.81
CA ARG A 210 -16.05 -49.10 -10.80
C ARG A 210 -14.59 -48.97 -11.18
N ASP A 211 -14.28 -48.76 -12.46
CA ASP A 211 -12.93 -48.65 -13.01
C ASP A 211 -12.59 -47.22 -13.48
N LEU A 212 -13.26 -46.20 -12.94
CA LEU A 212 -12.97 -44.79 -13.24
C LEU A 212 -11.46 -44.52 -13.19
N ASN A 213 -10.91 -44.09 -14.35
CA ASN A 213 -9.51 -43.76 -14.54
C ASN A 213 -9.31 -42.23 -14.68
N LEU A 214 -8.06 -41.80 -14.85
CA LEU A 214 -7.71 -40.38 -14.93
C LEU A 214 -8.35 -39.68 -16.13
N ALA A 215 -8.34 -40.30 -17.32
CA ALA A 215 -8.99 -39.79 -18.52
C ALA A 215 -10.51 -39.57 -18.33
N GLY A 216 -11.19 -40.55 -17.73
CA GLY A 216 -12.63 -40.45 -17.42
C GLY A 216 -12.91 -39.32 -16.42
N ALA A 217 -12.08 -39.18 -15.39
CA ALA A 217 -12.20 -38.10 -14.42
C ALA A 217 -11.88 -36.73 -15.04
N LEU A 218 -10.89 -36.62 -15.93
CA LEU A 218 -10.61 -35.41 -16.72
C LEU A 218 -11.81 -35.02 -17.59
N GLN A 219 -12.44 -35.99 -18.26
CA GLN A 219 -13.63 -35.74 -19.06
C GLN A 219 -14.82 -35.26 -18.20
N LEU A 220 -15.10 -35.93 -17.08
CA LEU A 220 -16.18 -35.53 -16.15
C LEU A 220 -15.95 -34.11 -15.58
N THR A 221 -14.72 -33.81 -15.19
CA THR A 221 -14.38 -32.49 -14.62
C THR A 221 -14.39 -31.39 -15.69
N ALA A 222 -13.93 -31.68 -16.92
CA ALA A 222 -13.97 -30.74 -18.04
C ALA A 222 -15.39 -30.30 -18.41
N MET A 223 -16.41 -31.15 -18.24
CA MET A 223 -17.82 -30.77 -18.49
C MET A 223 -18.30 -29.65 -17.56
N SER A 224 -17.75 -29.57 -16.34
CA SER A 224 -18.05 -28.46 -15.41
C SER A 224 -17.45 -27.13 -15.89
N VAL A 225 -16.25 -27.17 -16.47
CA VAL A 225 -15.52 -26.00 -16.98
C VAL A 225 -16.14 -25.49 -18.29
N GLY A 226 -16.56 -26.40 -19.19
CA GLY A 226 -17.22 -26.03 -20.44
C GLY A 226 -18.56 -25.33 -20.26
N SER A 227 -19.20 -25.49 -19.09
CA SER A 227 -20.43 -24.78 -18.73
C SER A 227 -20.17 -23.36 -18.21
N ALA A 228 -18.94 -23.04 -17.81
CA ALA A 228 -18.54 -21.76 -17.21
C ALA A 228 -18.06 -20.72 -18.23
N GLY A 229 -17.64 -21.15 -19.43
CA GLY A 229 -17.21 -20.27 -20.51
C GLY A 229 -17.92 -20.63 -21.81
N GLY A 230 -18.97 -19.89 -22.16
CA GLY A 230 -19.48 -19.92 -23.52
C GLY A 230 -18.36 -19.56 -24.52
N PRO A 231 -18.41 -20.04 -25.78
CA PRO A 231 -17.41 -19.70 -26.77
C PRO A 231 -17.32 -18.17 -26.91
N SER A 232 -16.23 -17.57 -26.44
CA SER A 232 -16.05 -16.12 -26.59
C SER A 232 -15.67 -15.85 -28.04
N ALA A 233 -16.54 -15.20 -28.80
CA ALA A 233 -16.23 -14.60 -30.10
C ALA A 233 -15.18 -13.45 -30.00
N TRP A 234 -14.56 -13.28 -28.84
CA TRP A 234 -13.73 -12.14 -28.45
C TRP A 234 -12.32 -12.60 -28.05
N PRO A 235 -11.30 -11.74 -28.24
CA PRO A 235 -9.90 -12.06 -27.97
C PRO A 235 -9.66 -12.53 -26.54
N ASP A 236 -8.62 -13.35 -26.36
CA ASP A 236 -8.20 -13.82 -25.04
C ASP A 236 -7.90 -12.63 -24.10
N PRO A 237 -8.35 -12.70 -22.84
CA PRO A 237 -8.05 -11.70 -21.82
C PRO A 237 -6.55 -11.43 -21.64
N VAL A 238 -6.20 -10.21 -21.27
CA VAL A 238 -4.81 -9.84 -20.94
C VAL A 238 -4.38 -10.58 -19.69
N GLU A 239 -3.25 -11.28 -19.77
CA GLU A 239 -2.71 -12.04 -18.66
C GLU A 239 -2.20 -11.11 -17.54
N ARG A 240 -2.43 -11.51 -16.29
CA ARG A 240 -1.93 -10.85 -15.09
C ARG A 240 -0.79 -11.68 -14.47
N PRO A 241 0.49 -11.33 -14.71
CA PRO A 241 1.63 -12.15 -14.26
C PRO A 241 1.64 -12.41 -12.75
N GLU A 242 1.26 -11.40 -11.94
CA GLU A 242 1.19 -11.55 -10.48
C GLU A 242 0.16 -12.61 -10.07
N ALA A 243 -1.00 -12.67 -10.73
CA ALA A 243 -2.01 -13.69 -10.46
C ALA A 243 -1.56 -15.08 -10.93
N THR A 244 -0.97 -15.17 -12.13
CA THR A 244 -0.44 -16.43 -12.65
C THR A 244 0.65 -17.01 -11.73
N ALA A 245 1.55 -16.18 -11.23
CA ALA A 245 2.61 -16.60 -10.31
C ALA A 245 2.03 -17.15 -9.00
N GLU A 246 1.05 -16.46 -8.42
CA GLU A 246 0.39 -16.89 -7.17
C GLU A 246 -0.43 -18.18 -7.34
N PHE A 247 -1.17 -18.34 -8.44
CA PHE A 247 -1.87 -19.60 -8.72
C PHE A 247 -0.89 -20.76 -8.88
N SER A 248 0.25 -20.53 -9.54
CA SER A 248 1.29 -21.55 -9.70
C SER A 248 1.88 -21.93 -8.35
N ALA A 249 2.23 -20.95 -7.51
CA ALA A 249 2.74 -21.19 -6.17
C ALA A 249 1.75 -21.96 -5.28
N PHE A 250 0.46 -21.57 -5.33
CA PHE A 250 -0.59 -22.24 -4.56
C PHE A 250 -0.83 -23.69 -5.02
N THR A 251 -0.84 -23.94 -6.33
CA THR A 251 -1.06 -25.30 -6.86
C THR A 251 0.16 -26.22 -6.72
N ALA A 252 1.37 -25.66 -6.74
CA ALA A 252 2.63 -26.40 -6.61
C ALA A 252 3.03 -26.74 -5.17
N ALA A 253 2.39 -26.13 -4.17
CA ALA A 253 2.65 -26.47 -2.77
C ALA A 253 2.39 -27.98 -2.55
N GLY A 254 3.40 -28.70 -2.04
CA GLY A 254 3.32 -30.14 -1.81
C GLY A 254 2.36 -30.52 -0.66
N PRO A 255 2.12 -31.83 -0.45
CA PRO A 255 1.37 -32.33 0.69
C PRO A 255 2.05 -31.96 2.03
N ALA A 256 1.29 -32.02 3.11
CA ALA A 256 1.71 -31.59 4.45
C ALA A 256 3.11 -32.09 4.84
N THR A 257 4.01 -31.16 5.14
CA THR A 257 5.32 -31.46 5.73
C THR A 257 5.22 -31.41 7.25
N ALA A 258 6.22 -31.96 7.96
CA ALA A 258 6.26 -31.99 9.42
C ALA A 258 6.17 -30.60 10.13
N THR A 259 6.19 -29.51 9.36
CA THR A 259 6.16 -28.11 9.82
C THR A 259 4.77 -27.45 9.83
N GLY A 260 3.69 -28.18 9.53
CA GLY A 260 2.30 -27.71 9.66
C GLY A 260 1.41 -28.06 8.47
N ASP A 261 0.09 -28.03 8.67
CA ASP A 261 -0.88 -28.31 7.61
C ASP A 261 -0.78 -27.28 6.47
N PRO A 262 -0.74 -27.71 5.20
CA PRO A 262 -0.60 -26.82 4.06
C PRO A 262 -1.89 -26.01 3.86
N ALA A 263 -1.74 -24.79 3.35
CA ALA A 263 -2.87 -23.98 2.93
C ALA A 263 -3.63 -24.66 1.78
N VAL A 264 -4.95 -24.76 1.93
CA VAL A 264 -5.87 -25.43 0.99
C VAL A 264 -6.89 -24.48 0.33
N VAL A 265 -6.97 -23.23 0.79
CA VAL A 265 -7.88 -22.21 0.24
C VAL A 265 -7.11 -20.98 -0.21
N LEU A 266 -7.38 -20.51 -1.43
CA LEU A 266 -6.92 -19.22 -1.95
C LEU A 266 -8.12 -18.33 -2.26
N GLY A 267 -8.23 -17.19 -1.56
CA GLY A 267 -9.20 -16.15 -1.90
C GLY A 267 -8.70 -15.30 -3.08
N LEU A 268 -9.55 -15.11 -4.09
CA LEU A 268 -9.36 -14.22 -5.22
C LEU A 268 -10.41 -13.09 -5.15
N VAL A 269 -9.99 -11.93 -4.68
CA VAL A 269 -10.92 -10.88 -4.25
C VAL A 269 -10.78 -9.65 -5.11
N GLY A 270 -11.88 -9.11 -5.62
CA GLY A 270 -11.86 -7.91 -6.46
C GLY A 270 -13.24 -7.32 -6.65
N GLU A 271 -13.30 -6.03 -6.96
CA GLU A 271 -14.54 -5.33 -7.28
C GLU A 271 -15.25 -5.99 -8.48
N PRO A 272 -16.58 -5.86 -8.59
CA PRO A 272 -17.32 -6.24 -9.80
C PRO A 272 -16.65 -5.65 -11.06
N GLY A 273 -16.59 -6.44 -12.14
CA GLY A 273 -15.99 -6.00 -13.41
C GLY A 273 -14.46 -6.05 -13.51
N THR A 274 -13.73 -6.34 -12.41
CA THR A 274 -12.26 -6.42 -12.41
C THR A 274 -11.67 -7.69 -13.05
N GLY A 275 -12.49 -8.69 -13.38
CA GLY A 275 -12.06 -9.90 -14.09
C GLY A 275 -11.78 -11.13 -13.21
N ARG A 276 -12.40 -11.24 -12.03
CA ARG A 276 -12.31 -12.43 -11.15
C ARG A 276 -12.60 -13.74 -11.90
N THR A 277 -13.80 -13.87 -12.47
CA THR A 277 -14.22 -15.01 -13.30
C THR A 277 -13.28 -15.23 -14.50
N THR A 278 -12.74 -14.16 -15.06
CA THR A 278 -11.80 -14.22 -16.19
C THR A 278 -10.47 -14.85 -15.80
N GLU A 279 -9.94 -14.54 -14.62
CA GLU A 279 -8.72 -15.17 -14.08
C GLU A 279 -8.96 -16.65 -13.72
N LEU A 280 -10.13 -17.00 -13.17
CA LEU A 280 -10.50 -18.40 -12.96
C LEU A 280 -10.58 -19.19 -14.27
N ALA A 281 -11.18 -18.60 -15.32
CA ALA A 281 -11.26 -19.19 -16.65
C ALA A 281 -9.87 -19.40 -17.26
N ALA A 282 -8.98 -18.42 -17.13
CA ALA A 282 -7.59 -18.53 -17.56
C ALA A 282 -6.84 -19.64 -16.80
N LEU A 283 -7.06 -19.76 -15.48
CA LEU A 283 -6.49 -20.84 -14.67
C LEU A 283 -6.98 -22.22 -15.10
N ALA A 284 -8.29 -22.39 -15.27
CA ALA A 284 -8.88 -23.64 -15.74
C ALA A 284 -8.37 -24.01 -17.15
N ALA A 285 -8.29 -23.04 -18.06
CA ALA A 285 -7.80 -23.26 -19.42
C ALA A 285 -6.31 -23.67 -19.43
N ARG A 286 -5.45 -23.05 -18.62
CA ARG A 286 -4.03 -23.45 -18.50
C ARG A 286 -3.88 -24.87 -17.95
N ARG A 287 -4.69 -25.24 -16.96
CA ARG A 287 -4.68 -26.59 -16.38
C ARG A 287 -5.21 -27.67 -17.32
N ALA A 288 -6.16 -27.32 -18.19
CA ALA A 288 -6.70 -28.21 -19.21
C ALA A 288 -5.77 -28.37 -20.43
N ARG A 289 -5.11 -27.28 -20.87
CA ARG A 289 -4.24 -27.26 -22.07
C ARG A 289 -2.75 -27.44 -21.78
N GLY A 290 -2.38 -27.66 -20.52
CA GLY A 290 -1.00 -27.92 -20.11
C GLY A 290 -0.45 -29.22 -20.73
N PRO A 291 0.88 -29.44 -20.66
CA PRO A 291 1.52 -30.64 -21.19
C PRO A 291 1.00 -31.93 -20.54
N VAL A 292 0.54 -31.85 -19.29
CA VAL A 292 -0.24 -32.88 -18.61
C VAL A 292 -1.53 -32.23 -18.10
N PRO A 293 -2.70 -32.58 -18.64
CA PRO A 293 -3.97 -32.08 -18.16
C PRO A 293 -4.21 -32.45 -16.70
N THR A 294 -4.70 -31.50 -15.90
CA THR A 294 -4.94 -31.70 -14.46
C THR A 294 -6.40 -31.45 -14.11
N LEU A 295 -6.94 -32.22 -13.14
CA LEU A 295 -8.35 -32.14 -12.81
C LEU A 295 -8.69 -30.79 -12.18
N THR A 296 -9.71 -30.16 -12.76
CA THR A 296 -10.22 -28.86 -12.32
C THR A 296 -11.75 -28.89 -12.39
N LEU A 297 -12.41 -28.60 -11.28
CA LEU A 297 -13.87 -28.51 -11.18
C LEU A 297 -14.29 -27.06 -11.01
N TRP A 298 -15.27 -26.63 -11.80
CA TRP A 298 -15.87 -25.31 -11.66
C TRP A 298 -17.22 -25.41 -10.97
N LEU A 299 -17.40 -24.64 -9.90
CA LEU A 299 -18.64 -24.46 -9.16
C LEU A 299 -19.00 -22.98 -9.13
N ARG A 300 -20.28 -22.66 -9.23
CA ARG A 300 -20.80 -21.31 -8.97
C ARG A 300 -21.50 -21.28 -7.62
N GLY A 301 -21.41 -20.16 -6.91
CA GLY A 301 -22.12 -19.99 -5.63
C GLY A 301 -23.63 -20.21 -5.76
N ALA A 302 -24.21 -19.79 -6.89
CA ALA A 302 -25.62 -19.98 -7.17
C ALA A 302 -26.03 -21.46 -7.36
N ASP A 303 -25.08 -22.35 -7.65
CA ASP A 303 -25.34 -23.80 -7.80
C ASP A 303 -25.24 -24.57 -6.45
N LEU A 304 -24.93 -23.86 -5.35
CA LEU A 304 -24.95 -24.39 -3.99
C LEU A 304 -26.38 -24.53 -3.46
N LEU A 305 -26.61 -25.50 -2.59
CA LEU A 305 -27.93 -25.79 -2.02
C LEU A 305 -27.99 -25.43 -0.54
N ALA A 306 -29.21 -25.12 -0.08
CA ALA A 306 -29.46 -24.71 1.30
C ALA A 306 -29.01 -25.75 2.33
N ASP A 307 -29.06 -27.03 2.00
CA ASP A 307 -28.77 -28.19 2.84
C ASP A 307 -27.31 -28.66 2.77
N ASP A 308 -26.48 -28.09 1.88
CA ASP A 308 -25.07 -28.45 1.74
C ASP A 308 -24.32 -28.36 3.09
N THR A 309 -23.62 -29.43 3.43
CA THR A 309 -22.82 -29.54 4.66
C THR A 309 -21.37 -29.15 4.41
N SER A 310 -20.88 -29.37 3.19
CA SER A 310 -19.53 -29.02 2.74
C SER A 310 -19.49 -28.83 1.22
N LEU A 311 -18.34 -28.39 0.71
CA LEU A 311 -18.03 -28.32 -0.72
C LEU A 311 -18.18 -29.68 -1.44
N ALA A 312 -17.99 -30.80 -0.73
CA ALA A 312 -18.07 -32.15 -1.29
C ALA A 312 -19.46 -32.45 -1.87
N ASP A 313 -20.53 -31.95 -1.24
CA ASP A 313 -21.92 -32.15 -1.67
C ASP A 313 -22.15 -31.52 -3.06
N ALA A 314 -21.62 -30.32 -3.26
CA ALA A 314 -21.67 -29.60 -4.54
C ALA A 314 -20.82 -30.31 -5.62
N VAL A 315 -19.61 -30.76 -5.27
CA VAL A 315 -18.75 -31.54 -6.17
C VAL A 315 -19.45 -32.84 -6.61
N ALA A 316 -20.06 -33.56 -5.67
CA ALA A 316 -20.77 -34.81 -5.95
C ALA A 316 -21.97 -34.59 -6.88
N ARG A 317 -22.70 -33.47 -6.75
CA ARG A 317 -23.77 -33.10 -7.69
C ARG A 317 -23.23 -32.80 -9.07
N THR A 318 -22.16 -32.00 -9.17
CA THR A 318 -21.56 -31.62 -10.45
C THR A 318 -21.03 -32.83 -11.21
N LEU A 319 -20.37 -33.77 -10.52
CA LEU A 319 -19.91 -35.04 -11.11
C LEU A 319 -21.07 -35.91 -11.58
N ARG A 320 -22.16 -36.01 -10.80
CA ARG A 320 -23.38 -36.73 -11.23
C ARG A 320 -24.02 -36.10 -12.47
N GLN A 321 -24.05 -34.77 -12.55
CA GLN A 321 -24.58 -34.07 -13.71
C GLN A 321 -23.71 -34.28 -14.95
N ALA A 322 -22.39 -34.20 -14.81
CA ALA A 322 -21.45 -34.54 -15.89
C ALA A 322 -21.61 -36.00 -16.33
N GLY A 323 -21.75 -36.93 -15.37
CA GLY A 323 -22.02 -38.34 -15.63
C GLY A 323 -23.26 -38.56 -16.49
N ARG A 324 -24.38 -37.88 -16.20
CA ARG A 324 -25.60 -37.94 -17.02
C ARG A 324 -25.35 -37.55 -18.47
N ILE A 325 -24.55 -36.52 -18.71
CA ILE A 325 -24.24 -36.04 -20.07
C ILE A 325 -23.40 -37.09 -20.82
N VAL A 326 -22.41 -37.67 -20.16
CA VAL A 326 -21.52 -38.66 -20.79
C VAL A 326 -22.24 -40.01 -21.01
N THR A 327 -23.12 -40.42 -20.08
CA THR A 327 -24.02 -41.57 -20.29
C THR A 327 -24.98 -41.34 -21.46
N ALA A 328 -25.54 -40.13 -21.62
CA ALA A 328 -26.38 -39.80 -22.77
C ALA A 328 -25.59 -39.82 -24.10
N ALA A 329 -24.28 -39.59 -24.05
CA ALA A 329 -23.37 -39.73 -25.19
C ALA A 329 -22.94 -41.20 -25.48
N GLY A 330 -23.45 -42.18 -24.73
CA GLY A 330 -23.22 -43.61 -24.96
C GLY A 330 -22.08 -44.23 -24.15
N ALA A 331 -21.55 -43.55 -23.12
CA ALA A 331 -20.54 -44.12 -22.24
C ALA A 331 -21.11 -45.21 -21.33
N LEU A 332 -20.34 -46.28 -21.12
CA LEU A 332 -20.66 -47.42 -20.25
C LEU A 332 -20.12 -47.18 -18.82
N GLY A 333 -20.79 -47.74 -17.82
CA GLY A 333 -20.39 -47.69 -16.41
C GLY A 333 -21.32 -46.87 -15.50
N ASP A 334 -21.43 -47.27 -14.24
CA ASP A 334 -22.23 -46.56 -13.24
C ASP A 334 -21.52 -45.28 -12.74
N MET A 335 -22.02 -44.13 -13.15
CA MET A 335 -21.45 -42.82 -12.81
C MET A 335 -21.54 -42.47 -11.31
N THR A 336 -22.31 -43.21 -10.51
CA THR A 336 -22.32 -43.01 -9.04
C THR A 336 -20.97 -43.33 -8.39
N ALA A 337 -20.14 -44.14 -9.06
CA ALA A 337 -18.79 -44.47 -8.62
C ALA A 337 -17.81 -43.29 -8.70
N ALA A 338 -18.14 -42.23 -9.44
CA ALA A 338 -17.35 -41.00 -9.54
C ALA A 338 -17.59 -40.09 -8.31
N THR A 339 -17.23 -40.58 -7.12
CA THR A 339 -17.34 -39.78 -5.88
C THR A 339 -16.25 -38.70 -5.83
N PRO A 340 -16.48 -37.59 -5.10
CA PRO A 340 -15.48 -36.53 -4.92
C PRO A 340 -14.12 -37.06 -4.42
N GLU A 341 -14.13 -37.98 -3.46
CA GLU A 341 -12.94 -38.56 -2.83
C GLU A 341 -12.17 -39.45 -3.81
N ARG A 342 -12.88 -40.16 -4.70
CA ARG A 342 -12.25 -40.97 -5.74
C ARG A 342 -11.57 -40.10 -6.80
N VAL A 343 -12.23 -39.03 -7.22
CA VAL A 343 -11.67 -38.06 -8.19
C VAL A 343 -10.47 -37.32 -7.58
N ALA A 344 -10.55 -36.95 -6.30
CA ALA A 344 -9.43 -36.32 -5.60
C ALA A 344 -8.21 -37.24 -5.48
N ARG A 345 -8.41 -38.54 -5.17
CA ARG A 345 -7.34 -39.54 -5.16
C ARG A 345 -6.70 -39.72 -6.53
N LEU A 346 -7.49 -39.83 -7.60
CA LEU A 346 -6.95 -39.90 -8.96
C LEU A 346 -6.10 -38.67 -9.33
N ALA A 347 -6.49 -37.49 -8.85
CA ALA A 347 -5.70 -36.29 -9.03
C ALA A 347 -4.37 -36.39 -8.25
N ALA A 348 -4.42 -36.75 -6.96
CA ALA A 348 -3.23 -36.92 -6.13
C ALA A 348 -2.23 -37.95 -6.71
N ASP A 349 -2.73 -39.09 -7.19
CA ASP A 349 -1.91 -40.14 -7.83
C ASP A 349 -1.24 -39.66 -9.13
N SER A 350 -1.84 -38.67 -9.82
CA SER A 350 -1.24 -38.02 -11.00
C SER A 350 -0.16 -36.98 -10.64
N GLY A 351 0.09 -36.74 -9.35
CA GLY A 351 1.07 -35.76 -8.86
C GLY A 351 0.54 -34.32 -8.83
N SER A 352 -0.77 -34.09 -8.99
CA SER A 352 -1.38 -32.76 -8.96
C SER A 352 -2.71 -32.77 -8.22
N PRO A 353 -2.94 -31.89 -7.23
CA PRO A 353 -4.17 -31.89 -6.46
C PRO A 353 -5.39 -31.54 -7.33
N LEU A 354 -6.54 -32.11 -6.96
CA LEU A 354 -7.83 -31.69 -7.50
C LEU A 354 -8.03 -30.20 -7.14
N LEU A 355 -8.25 -29.37 -8.16
CA LEU A 355 -8.51 -27.96 -7.97
C LEU A 355 -10.01 -27.68 -8.14
N VAL A 356 -10.65 -27.17 -7.10
CA VAL A 356 -12.03 -26.67 -7.16
C VAL A 356 -12.00 -25.15 -7.27
N LEU A 357 -12.70 -24.62 -8.27
CA LEU A 357 -12.90 -23.18 -8.46
C LEU A 357 -14.33 -22.86 -8.02
N LEU A 358 -14.49 -21.98 -7.03
CA LEU A 358 -15.78 -21.50 -6.57
C LEU A 358 -15.94 -20.03 -6.97
N ASP A 359 -16.77 -19.78 -7.97
CA ASP A 359 -17.03 -18.44 -8.52
C ASP A 359 -18.33 -17.85 -7.94
N GLY A 360 -18.23 -16.65 -7.35
CA GLY A 360 -19.37 -15.93 -6.78
C GLY A 360 -20.09 -16.65 -5.64
N PRO A 361 -19.42 -17.18 -4.58
CA PRO A 361 -20.08 -17.79 -3.42
C PRO A 361 -21.09 -16.87 -2.73
N GLU A 362 -20.97 -15.55 -2.89
CA GLU A 362 -21.96 -14.58 -2.42
C GLU A 362 -23.38 -14.80 -2.97
N GLU A 363 -23.51 -15.51 -4.09
CA GLU A 363 -24.79 -15.91 -4.71
C GLU A 363 -25.43 -17.14 -4.04
N MET A 364 -24.84 -17.68 -2.96
CA MET A 364 -25.36 -18.88 -2.29
C MET A 364 -26.72 -18.63 -1.60
N PRO A 365 -27.54 -19.69 -1.40
CA PRO A 365 -28.82 -19.55 -0.71
C PRO A 365 -28.68 -18.94 0.71
N PRO A 366 -29.60 -18.05 1.14
CA PRO A 366 -29.51 -17.38 2.45
C PRO A 366 -29.42 -18.34 3.64
N VAL A 367 -30.08 -19.50 3.54
CA VAL A 367 -30.07 -20.55 4.57
C VAL A 367 -28.67 -21.14 4.74
N LEU A 368 -27.92 -21.30 3.64
CA LEU A 368 -26.53 -21.75 3.69
C LEU A 368 -25.62 -20.66 4.25
N ALA A 369 -25.82 -19.40 3.85
CA ALA A 369 -25.07 -18.25 4.36
C ALA A 369 -25.18 -18.12 5.90
N HIS A 370 -26.33 -18.45 6.49
CA HIS A 370 -26.49 -18.47 7.96
C HIS A 370 -25.67 -19.57 8.66
N ARG A 371 -25.30 -20.63 7.94
CA ARG A 371 -24.49 -21.77 8.43
C ARG A 371 -23.06 -21.73 7.89
N LEU A 372 -22.62 -20.59 7.34
CA LEU A 372 -21.35 -20.44 6.63
C LEU A 372 -20.16 -20.92 7.45
N ALA A 373 -20.09 -20.62 8.75
CA ALA A 373 -18.98 -21.07 9.60
C ALA A 373 -18.83 -22.59 9.63
N ARG A 374 -19.93 -23.34 9.77
CA ARG A 374 -19.93 -24.81 9.78
C ARG A 374 -19.59 -25.37 8.39
N TRP A 375 -20.17 -24.77 7.35
CA TRP A 375 -19.92 -25.18 5.96
C TRP A 375 -18.45 -24.94 5.55
N SER A 376 -17.86 -23.81 5.93
CA SER A 376 -16.45 -23.49 5.68
C SER A 376 -15.52 -24.46 6.41
N ALA A 377 -15.79 -24.79 7.67
CA ALA A 377 -15.01 -25.78 8.42
C ALA A 377 -15.07 -27.17 7.76
N GLY A 378 -16.27 -27.68 7.47
CA GLY A 378 -16.44 -28.99 6.82
C GLY A 378 -15.84 -29.04 5.41
N SER A 379 -15.84 -27.92 4.68
CA SER A 379 -15.18 -27.83 3.38
C SER A 379 -13.65 -27.90 3.50
N VAL A 380 -13.07 -27.23 4.49
CA VAL A 380 -11.61 -27.27 4.73
C VAL A 380 -11.15 -28.65 5.20
N ASP A 381 -11.93 -29.31 6.05
CA ASP A 381 -11.64 -30.67 6.51
C ASP A 381 -11.62 -31.64 5.33
N TRP A 382 -12.65 -31.60 4.47
CA TRP A 382 -12.69 -32.44 3.26
C TRP A 382 -11.52 -32.16 2.30
N LEU A 383 -11.16 -30.89 2.10
CA LEU A 383 -10.01 -30.51 1.25
C LEU A 383 -8.69 -31.08 1.78
N ARG A 384 -8.47 -31.01 3.11
CA ARG A 384 -7.26 -31.54 3.77
C ARG A 384 -7.19 -33.06 3.71
N GLU A 385 -8.29 -33.74 4.04
CA GLU A 385 -8.38 -35.20 4.04
C GLU A 385 -8.11 -35.81 2.66
N ASN A 386 -8.49 -35.11 1.59
CA ASN A 386 -8.39 -35.61 0.22
C ASN A 386 -7.26 -34.95 -0.61
N GLY A 387 -6.45 -34.08 0.00
CA GLY A 387 -5.38 -33.37 -0.71
C GLY A 387 -5.87 -32.47 -1.85
N ALA A 388 -7.10 -31.96 -1.75
CA ALA A 388 -7.71 -31.07 -2.75
C ALA A 388 -7.46 -29.59 -2.39
N ARG A 389 -7.56 -28.71 -3.38
CA ARG A 389 -7.35 -27.26 -3.25
C ARG A 389 -8.56 -26.49 -3.74
N LEU A 390 -8.86 -25.36 -3.10
CA LEU A 390 -9.97 -24.48 -3.43
C LEU A 390 -9.48 -23.07 -3.76
N VAL A 391 -9.93 -22.52 -4.89
CA VAL A 391 -9.83 -21.09 -5.19
C VAL A 391 -11.23 -20.49 -5.13
N VAL A 392 -11.41 -19.45 -4.31
CA VAL A 392 -12.69 -18.77 -4.12
C VAL A 392 -12.63 -17.38 -4.73
N ALA A 393 -13.36 -17.13 -5.81
CA ALA A 393 -13.48 -15.82 -6.42
C ALA A 393 -14.74 -15.11 -5.92
N CYS A 394 -14.58 -14.02 -5.17
CA CYS A 394 -15.71 -13.36 -4.51
C CYS A 394 -15.46 -11.86 -4.31
N ARG A 395 -16.53 -11.15 -3.98
CA ARG A 395 -16.49 -9.73 -3.65
C ARG A 395 -15.74 -9.48 -2.33
N PRO A 396 -15.08 -8.32 -2.16
CA PRO A 396 -14.39 -7.96 -0.92
C PRO A 396 -15.27 -8.09 0.32
N GLU A 397 -16.52 -7.65 0.23
CA GLU A 397 -17.47 -7.63 1.34
C GLU A 397 -17.88 -9.04 1.78
N HIS A 398 -17.94 -9.99 0.84
CA HIS A 398 -18.19 -11.39 1.16
C HIS A 398 -16.96 -12.02 1.81
N TRP A 399 -15.77 -11.79 1.24
CA TRP A 399 -14.52 -12.36 1.74
C TRP A 399 -14.14 -11.87 3.13
N GLU A 400 -14.44 -10.62 3.46
CA GLU A 400 -14.23 -10.06 4.80
C GLU A 400 -14.86 -10.96 5.89
N THR A 401 -16.05 -11.50 5.61
CA THR A 401 -16.74 -12.43 6.51
C THR A 401 -16.30 -13.87 6.29
N ALA A 402 -16.37 -14.38 5.06
CA ALA A 402 -16.12 -15.79 4.74
C ALA A 402 -14.67 -16.21 5.03
N GLY A 403 -13.70 -15.36 4.70
CA GLY A 403 -12.28 -15.63 4.95
C GLY A 403 -11.94 -15.65 6.44
N ALA A 404 -12.64 -14.86 7.27
CA ALA A 404 -12.43 -14.82 8.71
C ALA A 404 -12.96 -16.09 9.41
N LEU A 405 -13.93 -16.77 8.79
CA LEU A 405 -14.49 -18.04 9.26
C LEU A 405 -13.64 -19.26 8.87
N CYS A 406 -12.60 -19.08 8.04
CA CYS A 406 -11.70 -20.17 7.68
C CYS A 406 -10.82 -20.57 8.90
N PRO A 407 -10.60 -21.87 9.15
CA PRO A 407 -9.71 -22.32 10.21
C PRO A 407 -8.28 -21.76 10.07
N PRO A 408 -7.54 -21.56 11.17
CA PRO A 408 -6.14 -21.13 11.13
C PRO A 408 -5.28 -22.01 10.22
N GLY A 409 -4.40 -21.38 9.42
CA GLY A 409 -3.53 -22.07 8.47
C GLY A 409 -4.20 -22.58 7.19
N ALA A 410 -5.53 -22.47 7.05
CA ALA A 410 -6.22 -22.92 5.84
C ALA A 410 -6.00 -21.99 4.64
N LEU A 411 -5.82 -20.69 4.88
CA LEU A 411 -5.68 -19.66 3.85
C LEU A 411 -4.24 -19.57 3.33
N HIS A 412 -4.09 -19.59 2.01
CA HIS A 412 -2.84 -19.25 1.33
C HIS A 412 -2.50 -17.78 1.60
N ARG A 413 -1.23 -17.49 1.85
CA ARG A 413 -0.71 -16.13 2.00
C ARG A 413 -0.01 -15.71 0.72
N PRO A 414 -0.63 -14.89 -0.14
CA PRO A 414 0.06 -14.35 -1.31
C PRO A 414 1.24 -13.47 -0.92
N ALA A 415 2.18 -13.24 -1.83
CA ALA A 415 3.28 -12.31 -1.65
C ALA A 415 2.81 -10.88 -1.36
N ARG A 416 1.64 -10.51 -1.90
CA ARG A 416 0.97 -9.23 -1.65
C ARG A 416 -0.48 -9.49 -1.21
N PRO A 417 -0.72 -9.78 0.08
CA PRO A 417 -2.06 -10.08 0.55
C PRO A 417 -2.97 -8.84 0.47
N ALA A 418 -4.25 -9.08 0.21
CA ALA A 418 -5.30 -8.08 0.28
C ALA A 418 -5.31 -7.45 1.68
N ARG A 419 -5.16 -6.12 1.76
CA ARG A 419 -5.12 -5.42 3.04
C ARG A 419 -6.50 -5.40 3.68
N ARG A 420 -6.52 -5.51 5.02
CA ARG A 420 -7.74 -5.45 5.85
C ARG A 420 -8.77 -6.53 5.55
N LEU A 421 -8.39 -7.51 4.75
CA LEU A 421 -9.15 -8.71 4.53
C LEU A 421 -8.36 -9.90 5.07
N PRO A 422 -9.04 -11.01 5.40
CA PRO A 422 -8.38 -12.30 5.53
C PRO A 422 -7.51 -12.59 4.30
N SER A 423 -6.41 -13.33 4.48
CA SER A 423 -5.40 -13.49 3.43
C SER A 423 -5.99 -13.94 2.09
N ALA A 424 -5.80 -13.10 1.07
CA ALA A 424 -6.33 -13.30 -0.27
C ALA A 424 -5.51 -12.52 -1.30
N LEU A 425 -5.56 -12.95 -2.55
CA LEU A 425 -5.02 -12.24 -3.69
C LEU A 425 -6.03 -11.19 -4.15
N ARG A 426 -5.63 -9.91 -4.14
CA ARG A 426 -6.47 -8.81 -4.62
C ARG A 426 -6.32 -8.61 -6.12
N ILE A 427 -7.44 -8.54 -6.83
CA ILE A 427 -7.53 -8.11 -8.23
C ILE A 427 -8.17 -6.72 -8.28
N ASP A 428 -7.40 -5.76 -8.78
CA ASP A 428 -7.87 -4.40 -9.06
C ASP A 428 -7.95 -4.15 -10.58
N ASP A 429 -8.24 -2.91 -10.99
CA ASP A 429 -8.15 -2.46 -12.38
C ASP A 429 -6.77 -2.80 -13.00
N LEU A 430 -6.75 -2.91 -14.33
CA LEU A 430 -5.51 -3.21 -15.06
C LEU A 430 -4.44 -2.17 -14.77
N THR A 431 -3.17 -2.56 -14.73
CA THR A 431 -2.04 -1.60 -14.79
C THR A 431 -2.08 -0.80 -16.10
N VAL A 432 -1.35 0.32 -16.18
CA VAL A 432 -1.31 1.14 -17.41
C VAL A 432 -0.89 0.29 -18.63
N GLY A 433 0.19 -0.48 -18.50
CA GLY A 433 0.65 -1.36 -19.58
C GLY A 433 -0.32 -2.50 -19.91
N GLN A 434 -1.00 -3.08 -18.91
CA GLN A 434 -2.04 -4.09 -19.15
C GLN A 434 -3.28 -3.50 -19.84
N ALA A 435 -3.69 -2.28 -19.48
CA ALA A 435 -4.80 -1.58 -20.11
C ALA A 435 -4.48 -1.22 -21.57
N GLU A 436 -3.25 -0.80 -21.86
CA GLU A 436 -2.77 -0.59 -23.23
C GLU A 436 -2.82 -1.87 -24.06
N ALA A 437 -2.33 -2.99 -23.52
CA ALA A 437 -2.41 -4.29 -24.18
C ALA A 437 -3.86 -4.74 -24.41
N ALA A 438 -4.76 -4.49 -23.46
CA ALA A 438 -6.18 -4.83 -23.59
C ALA A 438 -6.84 -4.00 -24.69
N ARG A 439 -6.58 -2.70 -24.75
CA ARG A 439 -7.08 -1.82 -25.81
C ARG A 439 -6.57 -2.24 -27.19
N GLN A 440 -5.30 -2.61 -27.31
CA GLN A 440 -4.75 -3.12 -28.56
C GLN A 440 -5.46 -4.40 -29.03
N ARG A 441 -5.70 -5.35 -28.12
CA ARG A 441 -6.45 -6.59 -28.44
C ARG A 441 -7.90 -6.32 -28.86
N TYR A 442 -8.54 -5.33 -28.22
CA TYR A 442 -9.91 -4.91 -28.56
C TYR A 442 -9.99 -3.90 -29.71
N ALA A 443 -8.87 -3.54 -30.35
CA ALA A 443 -8.79 -2.51 -31.39
C ALA A 443 -9.39 -1.14 -30.97
N LEU A 444 -9.20 -0.75 -29.70
CA LEU A 444 -9.64 0.54 -29.16
C LEU A 444 -8.52 1.59 -29.21
N PRO A 445 -8.80 2.84 -29.64
CA PRO A 445 -7.80 3.90 -29.64
C PRO A 445 -7.39 4.33 -28.21
N PRO A 446 -6.21 4.94 -28.00
CA PRO A 446 -5.72 5.32 -26.67
C PRO A 446 -6.65 6.26 -25.90
N ASP A 447 -7.41 7.09 -26.60
CA ASP A 447 -8.31 8.10 -26.06
C ASP A 447 -9.80 7.71 -26.21
N ALA A 448 -10.10 6.41 -26.34
CA ALA A 448 -11.45 5.89 -26.54
C ALA A 448 -12.41 6.15 -25.35
N LEU A 449 -11.87 6.40 -24.15
CA LEU A 449 -12.61 6.58 -22.89
C LEU A 449 -12.22 7.88 -22.21
N ALA A 450 -13.11 8.40 -21.35
CA ALA A 450 -12.81 9.50 -20.45
C ALA A 450 -11.67 9.13 -19.49
N ALA A 451 -10.88 10.13 -19.08
CA ALA A 451 -9.75 9.92 -18.17
C ALA A 451 -10.19 9.24 -16.86
N GLY A 452 -9.48 8.18 -16.46
CA GLY A 452 -9.78 7.41 -15.25
C GLY A 452 -10.82 6.30 -15.42
N HIS A 453 -11.27 6.01 -16.64
CA HIS A 453 -12.13 4.86 -16.98
C HIS A 453 -11.44 3.86 -17.93
N ASP A 454 -10.24 4.20 -18.41
CA ASP A 454 -9.52 3.50 -19.47
C ASP A 454 -8.77 2.23 -19.02
N ARG A 455 -8.88 1.87 -17.74
CA ARG A 455 -8.18 0.74 -17.11
C ARG A 455 -9.11 -0.35 -16.58
N HIS A 456 -10.42 -0.10 -16.55
CA HIS A 456 -11.39 -1.04 -16.02
C HIS A 456 -11.73 -2.14 -17.06
N PRO A 457 -11.46 -3.43 -16.78
CA PRO A 457 -11.60 -4.51 -17.77
C PRO A 457 -12.99 -4.63 -18.38
N LEU A 458 -14.04 -4.60 -17.56
CA LEU A 458 -15.42 -4.71 -18.04
C LEU A 458 -15.79 -3.53 -18.94
N THR A 459 -15.44 -2.30 -18.56
CA THR A 459 -15.70 -1.11 -19.39
C THR A 459 -15.02 -1.22 -20.76
N LEU A 460 -13.76 -1.66 -20.81
CA LEU A 460 -13.04 -1.86 -22.07
C LEU A 460 -13.72 -2.88 -22.97
N ARG A 461 -14.12 -4.02 -22.41
CA ARG A 461 -14.82 -5.08 -23.15
C ARG A 461 -16.17 -4.61 -23.69
N LEU A 462 -17.01 -4.01 -22.84
CA LEU A 462 -18.34 -3.55 -23.25
C LEU A 462 -18.24 -2.42 -24.28
N LEU A 463 -17.26 -1.53 -24.16
CA LEU A 463 -17.00 -0.52 -25.18
C LEU A 463 -16.61 -1.15 -26.52
N ALA A 464 -15.77 -2.18 -26.52
CA ALA A 464 -15.39 -2.89 -27.74
C ALA A 464 -16.62 -3.51 -28.43
N GLU A 465 -17.52 -4.13 -27.66
CA GLU A 465 -18.79 -4.68 -28.16
C GLU A 465 -19.69 -3.59 -28.76
N VAL A 466 -19.79 -2.43 -28.09
CA VAL A 466 -20.56 -1.28 -28.59
C VAL A 466 -19.94 -0.71 -29.87
N ARG A 467 -18.61 -0.53 -29.91
CA ARG A 467 -17.90 0.01 -31.08
C ARG A 467 -17.99 -0.91 -32.29
N ALA A 468 -17.96 -2.23 -32.10
CA ALA A 468 -18.14 -3.19 -33.18
C ALA A 468 -19.54 -3.15 -33.81
N ALA A 469 -20.56 -2.70 -33.06
CA ALA A 469 -21.94 -2.55 -33.54
C ALA A 469 -22.23 -1.17 -34.15
N LEU A 470 -21.34 -0.19 -33.98
CA LEU A 470 -21.48 1.17 -34.48
C LEU A 470 -20.64 1.38 -35.76
N PRO A 471 -20.96 2.41 -36.58
CA PRO A 471 -20.10 2.78 -37.69
C PRO A 471 -18.66 3.09 -37.24
N PRO A 472 -17.65 2.74 -38.05
CA PRO A 472 -16.28 3.18 -37.80
C PRO A 472 -16.24 4.71 -37.66
N ASP A 473 -15.38 5.21 -36.78
CA ASP A 473 -15.19 6.65 -36.48
C ASP A 473 -16.31 7.36 -35.71
N THR A 474 -17.22 6.63 -35.05
CA THR A 474 -18.21 7.27 -34.15
C THR A 474 -17.49 8.13 -33.09
N PRO A 475 -17.75 9.44 -32.99
CA PRO A 475 -17.02 10.31 -32.07
C PRO A 475 -17.43 10.09 -30.61
N GLY A 476 -16.57 10.50 -29.66
CA GLY A 476 -16.87 10.54 -28.23
C GLY A 476 -15.90 9.74 -27.36
N ARG A 477 -15.72 10.20 -26.12
CA ARG A 477 -14.86 9.59 -25.10
C ARG A 477 -15.71 9.25 -23.87
N PRO A 478 -16.55 8.20 -23.95
CA PRO A 478 -17.53 7.94 -22.90
C PRO A 478 -16.88 7.56 -21.57
N GLY A 479 -17.58 7.83 -20.47
CA GLY A 479 -17.29 7.24 -19.16
C GLY A 479 -17.91 5.84 -19.03
N THR A 480 -17.55 5.09 -17.97
CA THR A 480 -18.09 3.73 -17.70
C THR A 480 -19.62 3.66 -17.78
N GLU A 481 -20.30 4.65 -17.24
CA GLU A 481 -21.77 4.67 -17.15
C GLU A 481 -22.45 4.89 -18.50
N GLU A 482 -21.82 5.69 -19.36
CA GLU A 482 -22.28 5.91 -20.74
C GLU A 482 -22.04 4.65 -21.57
N VAL A 483 -20.95 3.92 -21.30
CA VAL A 483 -20.70 2.60 -21.88
C VAL A 483 -21.75 1.59 -21.42
N PHE A 484 -22.11 1.56 -20.14
CA PHE A 484 -23.17 0.69 -19.62
C PHE A 484 -24.53 0.99 -20.26
N GLY A 485 -24.91 2.26 -20.40
CA GLY A 485 -26.12 2.66 -21.11
C GLY A 485 -26.11 2.22 -22.57
N ALA A 486 -25.03 2.53 -23.31
CA ALA A 486 -24.90 2.17 -24.72
C ALA A 486 -24.90 0.65 -24.95
N HIS A 487 -24.26 -0.11 -24.06
CA HIS A 487 -24.26 -1.57 -24.10
C HIS A 487 -25.66 -2.13 -23.80
N LEU A 488 -26.36 -1.60 -22.79
CA LEU A 488 -27.74 -2.00 -22.48
C LEU A 488 -28.68 -1.76 -23.68
N ASP A 489 -28.57 -0.60 -24.33
CA ASP A 489 -29.34 -0.26 -25.53
C ASP A 489 -29.03 -1.23 -26.69
N LEU A 490 -27.76 -1.56 -26.90
CA LEU A 490 -27.33 -2.55 -27.88
C LEU A 490 -27.92 -3.94 -27.59
N MET A 491 -27.90 -4.39 -26.33
CA MET A 491 -28.49 -5.66 -25.93
C MET A 491 -30.01 -5.68 -26.16
N CYS A 492 -30.70 -4.61 -25.78
CA CYS A 492 -32.14 -4.48 -26.03
C CYS A 492 -32.47 -4.52 -27.54
N LEU A 493 -31.63 -3.90 -28.37
CA LEU A 493 -31.77 -3.97 -29.82
C LEU A 493 -31.53 -5.38 -30.36
N ARG A 494 -30.49 -6.09 -29.92
CA ARG A 494 -30.18 -7.47 -30.34
C ARG A 494 -31.30 -8.44 -29.95
N ILE A 495 -31.81 -8.33 -28.72
CA ILE A 495 -32.96 -9.11 -28.24
C ILE A 495 -34.19 -8.83 -29.10
N ALA A 496 -34.49 -7.55 -29.39
CA ALA A 496 -35.61 -7.18 -30.25
C ALA A 496 -35.46 -7.72 -31.67
N VAL A 497 -34.27 -7.69 -32.27
CA VAL A 497 -33.98 -8.28 -33.58
C VAL A 497 -34.22 -9.79 -33.56
N ARG A 498 -33.81 -10.48 -32.51
CA ARG A 498 -34.00 -11.94 -32.36
C ARG A 498 -35.48 -12.31 -32.21
N ILE A 499 -36.22 -11.60 -31.36
CA ILE A 499 -37.68 -11.77 -31.24
C ILE A 499 -38.36 -11.49 -32.58
N ALA A 500 -37.96 -10.42 -33.28
CA ALA A 500 -38.50 -10.05 -34.58
C ALA A 500 -38.22 -11.09 -35.67
N ALA A 501 -37.10 -11.81 -35.61
CA ALA A 501 -36.75 -12.86 -36.57
C ALA A 501 -37.69 -14.08 -36.50
N GLU A 502 -38.32 -14.33 -35.34
CA GLU A 502 -39.30 -15.40 -35.15
C GLU A 502 -40.73 -14.98 -35.58
N CYS A 503 -40.99 -13.67 -35.73
CA CYS A 503 -42.28 -13.13 -36.16
C CYS A 503 -42.51 -13.31 -37.68
N ARG A 504 -43.72 -13.74 -38.07
CA ARG A 504 -44.16 -13.82 -39.47
C ARG A 504 -45.43 -12.99 -39.68
N PRO A 505 -45.45 -12.01 -40.61
CA PRO A 505 -44.32 -11.52 -41.43
C PRO A 505 -43.28 -10.73 -40.61
N ALA A 506 -42.05 -10.63 -41.13
CA ALA A 506 -40.96 -9.94 -40.45
C ALA A 506 -41.28 -8.43 -40.29
N PRO A 507 -41.17 -7.87 -39.07
CA PRO A 507 -41.50 -6.47 -38.81
C PRO A 507 -40.47 -5.52 -39.43
N GLY A 508 -40.92 -4.38 -39.93
CA GLY A 508 -40.02 -3.34 -40.46
C GLY A 508 -39.14 -2.67 -39.40
N GLY A 509 -38.09 -1.96 -39.81
CA GLY A 509 -37.08 -1.39 -38.89
C GLY A 509 -37.64 -0.44 -37.81
N THR A 510 -38.71 0.31 -38.08
CA THR A 510 -39.38 1.15 -37.07
C THR A 510 -40.10 0.33 -36.00
N ALA A 511 -40.67 -0.82 -36.36
CA ALA A 511 -41.29 -1.74 -35.42
C ALA A 511 -40.25 -2.44 -34.55
N VAL A 512 -39.08 -2.80 -35.10
CA VAL A 512 -37.95 -3.33 -34.31
C VAL A 512 -37.45 -2.31 -33.29
N ARG A 513 -37.36 -1.03 -33.64
CA ARG A 513 -37.00 0.03 -32.67
C ARG A 513 -38.01 0.19 -31.54
N ARG A 514 -39.32 0.11 -31.85
CA ARG A 514 -40.37 0.12 -30.81
C ARG A 514 -40.27 -1.10 -29.91
N LEU A 515 -40.00 -2.28 -30.49
CA LEU A 515 -39.78 -3.50 -29.73
C LEU A 515 -38.54 -3.38 -28.83
N ALA A 516 -37.45 -2.80 -29.31
CA ALA A 516 -36.26 -2.54 -28.49
C ALA A 516 -36.57 -1.63 -27.29
N ALA A 517 -37.40 -0.59 -27.47
CA ALA A 517 -37.86 0.26 -26.37
C ALA A 517 -38.77 -0.51 -25.37
N GLN A 518 -39.60 -1.44 -25.86
CA GLN A 518 -40.39 -2.33 -24.99
C GLN A 518 -39.50 -3.29 -24.21
N VAL A 519 -38.50 -3.90 -24.86
CA VAL A 519 -37.50 -4.76 -24.22
C VAL A 519 -36.77 -3.98 -23.13
N ALA A 520 -36.30 -2.76 -23.41
CA ALA A 520 -35.67 -1.90 -22.42
C ALA A 520 -36.60 -1.66 -21.21
N GLY A 521 -37.88 -1.37 -21.45
CA GLY A 521 -38.89 -1.24 -20.39
C GLY A 521 -39.02 -2.49 -19.51
N GLN A 522 -39.04 -3.68 -20.11
CA GLN A 522 -39.08 -4.96 -19.38
C GLN A 522 -37.77 -5.25 -18.63
N VAL A 523 -36.61 -4.91 -19.19
CA VAL A 523 -35.32 -5.05 -18.51
C VAL A 523 -35.25 -4.16 -17.27
N HIS A 524 -35.75 -2.92 -17.35
CA HIS A 524 -35.86 -2.06 -16.18
C HIS A 524 -36.87 -2.60 -15.15
N GLU A 525 -37.93 -3.28 -15.57
CA GLU A 525 -38.86 -3.98 -14.66
C GLU A 525 -38.19 -5.19 -13.99
N ALA A 526 -37.42 -5.98 -14.72
CA ALA A 526 -36.62 -7.07 -14.16
C ALA A 526 -35.66 -6.54 -13.08
N ALA A 527 -34.95 -5.44 -13.37
CA ALA A 527 -34.05 -4.80 -12.40
C ALA A 527 -34.77 -4.31 -11.14
N ARG A 528 -36.00 -3.79 -11.25
CA ARG A 528 -36.83 -3.44 -10.07
C ARG A 528 -37.14 -4.66 -9.21
N ARG A 529 -37.56 -5.77 -9.83
CA ARG A 529 -37.92 -6.99 -9.11
C ARG A 529 -36.73 -7.67 -8.44
N CYS A 530 -35.54 -7.56 -9.01
CA CYS A 530 -34.29 -8.03 -8.38
C CYS A 530 -33.99 -7.38 -7.01
N LEU A 531 -34.53 -6.18 -6.73
CA LEU A 531 -34.33 -5.50 -5.44
C LEU A 531 -35.19 -6.10 -4.31
N GLY A 532 -36.34 -6.70 -4.63
CA GLY A 532 -37.34 -7.13 -3.63
C GLY A 532 -36.99 -8.43 -2.88
N GLN A 533 -36.14 -9.28 -3.46
CA GLN A 533 -35.84 -10.63 -2.93
C GLN A 533 -34.53 -10.70 -2.12
N GLY A 534 -33.84 -9.57 -1.89
CA GLY A 534 -32.66 -9.47 -1.01
C GLY A 534 -31.34 -10.02 -1.57
N GLN A 535 -31.34 -10.90 -2.58
CA GLN A 535 -30.13 -11.48 -3.20
C GLN A 535 -29.78 -10.91 -4.60
N GLY A 536 -30.58 -9.98 -5.14
CA GLY A 536 -30.32 -9.41 -6.47
C GLY A 536 -30.70 -10.31 -7.65
N GLU A 537 -31.35 -11.44 -7.36
CA GLU A 537 -31.85 -12.40 -8.34
C GLU A 537 -33.34 -12.18 -8.65
N LEU A 538 -33.73 -12.59 -9.84
CA LEU A 538 -35.10 -12.68 -10.29
C LEU A 538 -35.56 -14.13 -10.21
N ASP A 539 -36.53 -14.44 -9.35
CA ASP A 539 -37.07 -15.78 -9.26
C ASP A 539 -37.70 -16.22 -10.59
N ARG A 540 -37.85 -17.53 -10.79
CA ARG A 540 -38.36 -18.09 -12.04
C ARG A 540 -39.76 -17.60 -12.43
N ALA A 541 -40.65 -17.38 -11.46
CA ALA A 541 -42.01 -16.90 -11.74
C ALA A 541 -42.01 -15.43 -12.15
N SER A 542 -41.20 -14.61 -11.47
CA SER A 542 -40.98 -13.21 -11.80
C SER A 542 -40.29 -13.04 -13.16
N PHE A 543 -39.33 -13.91 -13.50
CA PHE A 543 -38.69 -13.92 -14.82
C PHE A 543 -39.69 -14.24 -15.92
N GLU A 544 -40.48 -15.31 -15.77
CA GLU A 544 -41.48 -15.68 -16.79
C GLU A 544 -42.54 -14.60 -16.98
N HIS A 545 -42.89 -13.89 -15.91
CA HIS A 545 -43.83 -12.78 -16.00
C HIS A 545 -43.29 -11.60 -16.83
N VAL A 546 -41.99 -11.29 -16.69
CA VAL A 546 -41.35 -10.19 -17.41
C VAL A 546 -40.95 -10.61 -18.84
N PHE A 547 -40.52 -11.86 -19.00
CA PHE A 547 -40.04 -12.45 -20.25
C PHE A 547 -40.72 -13.81 -20.49
N PRO A 548 -41.88 -13.84 -21.17
CA PRO A 548 -42.61 -15.10 -21.38
C PRO A 548 -41.87 -16.08 -22.30
N TRP A 549 -41.85 -17.37 -21.95
CA TRP A 549 -41.31 -18.44 -22.81
C TRP A 549 -42.06 -18.55 -24.14
N ARG A 550 -43.39 -18.44 -24.11
CA ARG A 550 -44.27 -18.70 -25.26
C ARG A 550 -44.09 -17.69 -26.40
N THR A 551 -43.59 -16.50 -26.11
CA THR A 551 -43.42 -15.42 -27.09
C THR A 551 -41.99 -15.34 -27.64
N GLY A 552 -41.08 -16.23 -27.24
CA GLY A 552 -39.67 -16.19 -27.63
C GLY A 552 -38.82 -15.18 -26.85
N TRP A 553 -39.41 -14.43 -25.90
CA TRP A 553 -38.70 -13.39 -25.14
C TRP A 553 -37.65 -13.99 -24.19
N ALA A 554 -38.02 -14.99 -23.39
CA ALA A 554 -37.08 -15.67 -22.50
C ALA A 554 -35.89 -16.30 -23.25
N PRO A 555 -36.10 -17.13 -24.30
CA PRO A 555 -35.00 -17.64 -25.12
C PRO A 555 -34.12 -16.53 -25.70
N ALA A 556 -34.70 -15.42 -26.16
CA ALA A 556 -33.94 -14.32 -26.74
C ALA A 556 -33.04 -13.62 -25.72
N VAL A 557 -33.56 -13.30 -24.53
CA VAL A 557 -32.79 -12.66 -23.45
C VAL A 557 -31.64 -13.54 -22.95
N LEU A 558 -31.91 -14.85 -22.79
CA LEU A 558 -30.91 -15.82 -22.34
C LEU A 558 -29.83 -16.08 -23.41
N THR A 559 -30.21 -16.13 -24.68
CA THR A 559 -29.25 -16.38 -25.76
C THR A 559 -28.37 -15.17 -26.05
N GLU A 560 -28.92 -13.97 -25.95
CA GLU A 560 -28.11 -12.75 -26.03
C GLU A 560 -27.26 -12.56 -24.76
N GLY A 561 -27.56 -13.26 -23.66
CA GLY A 561 -26.75 -13.28 -22.45
C GLY A 561 -26.88 -12.02 -21.60
N LEU A 562 -27.99 -11.28 -21.70
CA LEU A 562 -28.27 -10.15 -20.81
C LEU A 562 -28.60 -10.64 -19.38
N LEU A 563 -29.45 -11.68 -19.30
CA LEU A 563 -29.70 -12.43 -18.08
C LEU A 563 -29.16 -13.85 -18.24
N VAL A 564 -28.66 -14.42 -17.14
CA VAL A 564 -28.16 -15.80 -17.07
C VAL A 564 -28.84 -16.55 -15.92
N PRO A 565 -28.99 -17.88 -16.01
CA PRO A 565 -29.44 -18.68 -14.88
C PRO A 565 -28.50 -18.55 -13.68
N ALA A 566 -29.08 -18.38 -12.49
CA ALA A 566 -28.39 -18.39 -11.20
C ALA A 566 -29.25 -19.17 -10.20
N GLY A 567 -28.83 -20.39 -9.86
CA GLY A 567 -29.55 -21.28 -8.97
C GLY A 567 -30.98 -21.56 -9.44
N ALA A 568 -31.96 -21.18 -8.62
CA ALA A 568 -33.38 -21.34 -8.92
C ALA A 568 -33.99 -20.19 -9.75
N GLY A 569 -33.22 -19.13 -10.01
CA GLY A 569 -33.66 -17.90 -10.69
C GLY A 569 -32.71 -17.44 -11.79
N TYR A 570 -32.72 -16.13 -12.02
CA TYR A 570 -31.97 -15.46 -13.09
C TYR A 570 -31.34 -14.16 -12.58
N ARG A 571 -30.20 -13.78 -13.15
CA ARG A 571 -29.52 -12.52 -12.81
C ARG A 571 -28.91 -11.87 -14.04
N PHE A 572 -28.51 -10.60 -13.91
CA PHE A 572 -27.68 -9.95 -14.93
C PHE A 572 -26.35 -10.67 -15.08
N ALA A 573 -25.93 -10.90 -16.33
CA ALA A 573 -24.69 -11.62 -16.63
C ALA A 573 -23.46 -10.90 -16.04
N HIS A 574 -23.45 -9.57 -16.15
CA HIS A 574 -22.44 -8.72 -15.54
C HIS A 574 -22.98 -8.12 -14.25
N GLU A 575 -22.36 -8.49 -13.14
CA GLU A 575 -22.70 -8.02 -11.80
C GLU A 575 -22.75 -6.49 -11.69
N GLU A 576 -21.72 -5.79 -12.17
CA GLU A 576 -21.63 -4.33 -12.06
C GLU A 576 -22.70 -3.61 -12.89
N LEU A 577 -22.99 -4.13 -14.09
CA LEU A 577 -24.08 -3.65 -14.94
C LEU A 577 -25.43 -3.86 -14.22
N GLY A 578 -25.62 -5.02 -13.60
CA GLY A 578 -26.79 -5.32 -12.78
C GLY A 578 -26.95 -4.32 -11.64
N ASP A 579 -25.89 -4.10 -10.85
CA ASP A 579 -25.89 -3.14 -9.74
C ASP A 579 -26.19 -1.71 -10.21
N TRP A 580 -25.70 -1.31 -11.39
CA TRP A 580 -25.98 -0.02 -12.01
C TRP A 580 -27.46 0.15 -12.40
N VAL A 581 -28.04 -0.80 -13.15
CA VAL A 581 -29.45 -0.70 -13.57
C VAL A 581 -30.39 -0.80 -12.36
N GLN A 582 -30.07 -1.65 -11.38
CA GLN A 582 -30.84 -1.80 -10.15
C GLN A 582 -30.77 -0.53 -9.29
N GLY A 583 -29.59 0.08 -9.14
CA GLY A 583 -29.42 1.35 -8.43
C GLY A 583 -30.25 2.48 -9.01
N ALA A 584 -30.58 2.44 -10.30
CA ALA A 584 -31.46 3.42 -10.94
C ALA A 584 -32.92 3.36 -10.47
N HIS A 585 -33.34 2.24 -9.88
CA HIS A 585 -34.70 2.03 -9.37
C HIS A 585 -34.78 1.86 -7.84
N LEU A 586 -33.64 1.89 -7.14
CA LEU A 586 -33.61 1.77 -5.69
C LEU A 586 -34.22 3.02 -5.04
N ASP A 587 -35.18 2.82 -4.13
CA ASP A 587 -35.57 3.87 -3.19
C ASP A 587 -34.45 4.07 -2.17
N LEU A 588 -33.56 5.02 -2.47
CA LEU A 588 -32.38 5.31 -1.67
C LEU A 588 -32.75 5.73 -0.23
N ASP A 589 -33.83 6.49 -0.03
CA ASP A 589 -34.21 6.96 1.29
C ASP A 589 -34.76 5.82 2.16
N ALA A 590 -35.56 4.94 1.57
CA ALA A 590 -36.00 3.71 2.24
C ALA A 590 -34.82 2.77 2.55
N ALA A 591 -33.88 2.63 1.61
CA ALA A 591 -32.69 1.79 1.78
C ALA A 591 -31.77 2.32 2.89
N LEU A 592 -31.38 3.60 2.86
CA LEU A 592 -30.55 4.22 3.89
C LEU A 592 -31.24 4.20 5.26
N ARG A 593 -32.57 4.38 5.30
CA ARG A 593 -33.34 4.20 6.54
C ARG A 593 -33.23 2.77 7.05
N ALA A 594 -33.43 1.76 6.20
CA ALA A 594 -33.37 0.35 6.63
C ALA A 594 -31.97 -0.08 7.09
N LEU A 595 -30.94 0.31 6.34
CA LEU A 595 -29.55 -0.14 6.56
C LEU A 595 -28.83 0.64 7.67
N VAL A 596 -29.12 1.94 7.80
CA VAL A 596 -28.35 2.86 8.66
C VAL A 596 -29.26 3.62 9.62
N HIS A 597 -30.17 4.46 9.11
CA HIS A 597 -30.82 5.49 9.94
C HIS A 597 -31.92 5.00 10.88
N ARG A 598 -32.53 3.82 10.65
CA ARG A 598 -33.52 3.22 11.59
C ARG A 598 -32.92 3.00 12.97
N TRP A 599 -31.62 2.78 13.02
CA TRP A 599 -30.84 2.50 14.23
C TRP A 599 -30.28 3.77 14.89
N HIS A 600 -30.60 4.94 14.32
CA HIS A 600 -30.03 6.23 14.65
C HIS A 600 -31.02 7.21 15.29
N VAL A 601 -32.34 6.96 15.25
CA VAL A 601 -33.36 7.86 15.82
C VAL A 601 -33.75 7.43 17.24
N PRO A 602 -33.34 8.16 18.30
CA PRO A 602 -33.99 8.09 19.60
C PRO A 602 -35.31 8.87 19.54
N GLY A 603 -36.36 8.36 20.19
CA GLY A 603 -37.74 8.82 20.04
C GLY A 603 -37.97 10.34 20.02
N ALA A 604 -38.72 10.79 19.02
CA ALA A 604 -39.40 12.08 19.01
C ALA A 604 -40.68 11.97 18.15
N ALA A 605 -41.75 11.40 18.72
CA ALA A 605 -43.15 11.73 18.46
C ALA A 605 -44.09 10.89 19.36
N ALA A 606 -43.93 11.01 20.67
CA ALA A 606 -45.05 10.93 21.61
C ALA A 606 -45.21 12.35 22.16
N GLY A 607 -46.19 13.11 21.64
CA GLY A 607 -46.41 14.51 22.02
C GLY A 607 -46.93 15.39 20.88
N GLU A 608 -48.19 15.16 20.50
CA GLU A 608 -49.19 16.16 20.10
C GLU A 608 -48.86 17.26 19.06
N SER A 609 -49.43 17.11 17.87
CA SER A 609 -50.39 18.11 17.36
C SER A 609 -51.45 17.40 16.51
N GLY A 610 -52.71 17.48 16.96
CA GLY A 610 -53.84 16.76 16.40
C GLY A 610 -54.61 17.49 15.30
N ALA A 611 -55.63 16.78 14.81
CA ALA A 611 -56.74 17.20 13.94
C ALA A 611 -56.42 17.23 12.43
N ARG A 612 -57.08 16.49 11.53
CA ARG A 612 -58.44 15.92 11.48
C ARG A 612 -58.44 14.64 10.61
N VAL A 613 -59.00 13.55 11.13
CA VAL A 613 -59.65 12.51 10.32
C VAL A 613 -61.15 12.62 10.60
N PRO A 614 -62.03 12.84 9.59
CA PRO A 614 -63.46 12.83 9.81
C PRO A 614 -63.94 11.39 10.02
N HIS A 615 -64.59 11.13 11.16
CA HIS A 615 -65.41 9.93 11.33
C HIS A 615 -66.68 10.01 10.46
N PRO A 616 -67.05 8.96 9.72
CA PRO A 616 -68.42 8.78 9.28
C PRO A 616 -69.27 8.25 10.45
N ARG A 617 -70.42 8.89 10.64
CA ARG A 617 -71.47 8.52 11.59
C ARG A 617 -72.06 7.14 11.27
N ARG A 618 -72.38 6.37 12.30
CA ARG A 618 -73.27 5.20 12.24
C ARG A 618 -74.66 5.57 11.69
N PRO A 619 -75.33 4.66 10.97
CA PRO A 619 -76.78 4.50 11.07
C PRO A 619 -77.13 3.22 11.83
N GLY A 620 -78.07 3.32 12.75
CA GLY A 620 -78.69 2.18 13.43
C GLY A 620 -79.87 1.62 12.64
N ALA A 621 -80.02 0.30 12.74
CA ALA A 621 -81.23 -0.51 12.83
C ALA A 621 -82.47 -0.20 11.94
N ALA A 622 -82.86 -1.25 11.19
CA ALA A 622 -84.19 -1.89 11.18
C ALA A 622 -84.95 -1.94 9.83
N GLU A 623 -85.40 -3.18 9.53
CA GLU A 623 -86.49 -3.65 8.64
C GLU A 623 -86.21 -3.92 7.13
N GLY A 624 -86.43 -5.19 6.72
CA GLY A 624 -86.34 -5.72 5.35
C GLY A 624 -87.70 -5.73 4.60
N PRO A 625 -88.01 -6.65 3.65
CA PRO A 625 -87.19 -7.69 2.98
C PRO A 625 -87.21 -7.63 1.42
N ASP A 626 -86.30 -8.39 0.77
CA ASP A 626 -86.52 -9.28 -0.42
C ASP A 626 -85.29 -9.42 -1.36
N THR A 627 -84.75 -10.66 -1.42
CA THR A 627 -84.00 -11.37 -2.52
C THR A 627 -82.71 -10.72 -3.11
N GLU A 628 -81.50 -11.30 -3.15
CA GLU A 628 -80.95 -12.68 -3.37
C GLU A 628 -79.48 -12.82 -2.81
N PRO A 629 -78.86 -14.02 -2.76
CA PRO A 629 -77.77 -14.36 -1.82
C PRO A 629 -76.32 -14.13 -2.31
N VAL A 630 -75.46 -13.66 -1.40
CA VAL A 630 -73.98 -13.64 -1.50
C VAL A 630 -73.40 -14.52 -0.37
N PRO A 631 -72.42 -15.41 -0.63
CA PRO A 631 -71.85 -16.25 0.44
C PRO A 631 -70.81 -15.51 1.31
N ALA A 632 -70.71 -15.98 2.56
CA ALA A 632 -70.05 -15.38 3.72
C ALA A 632 -68.50 -15.22 3.64
N PRO A 633 -67.92 -14.30 4.43
CA PRO A 633 -66.48 -14.11 4.55
C PRO A 633 -65.86 -15.12 5.55
N VAL A 634 -64.74 -15.70 5.15
CA VAL A 634 -63.88 -16.55 5.99
C VAL A 634 -62.88 -15.66 6.71
N VAL A 635 -62.84 -15.80 8.03
CA VAL A 635 -61.77 -15.53 9.00
C VAL A 635 -60.51 -14.87 8.41
N GLY A 636 -60.33 -13.57 8.66
CA GLY A 636 -59.10 -12.85 8.35
C GLY A 636 -57.98 -13.29 9.28
N ALA A 637 -57.04 -14.05 8.74
CA ALA A 637 -55.72 -14.22 9.32
C ALA A 637 -55.07 -12.84 9.44
N GLU A 638 -54.59 -12.51 10.64
CA GLU A 638 -53.60 -11.47 10.82
C GLU A 638 -52.41 -11.80 9.92
N GLU A 639 -52.24 -11.02 8.84
CA GLU A 639 -51.03 -11.05 8.02
C GLU A 639 -49.88 -10.60 8.91
N ALA A 640 -49.18 -11.59 9.48
CA ALA A 640 -47.85 -11.41 10.01
C ALA A 640 -46.99 -10.78 8.91
N GLU A 641 -46.58 -9.52 9.09
CA GLU A 641 -45.56 -8.89 8.25
C GLU A 641 -44.41 -9.86 8.04
N PRO A 642 -44.08 -10.26 6.79
CA PRO A 642 -42.96 -11.15 6.55
C PRO A 642 -41.70 -10.47 7.04
N ARG A 643 -41.06 -11.03 8.08
CA ARG A 643 -39.76 -10.58 8.58
C ARG A 643 -38.77 -10.62 7.42
N SER A 644 -38.46 -9.46 6.85
CA SER A 644 -37.47 -9.33 5.78
C SER A 644 -36.10 -9.76 6.30
N LEU A 645 -35.48 -10.70 5.59
CA LEU A 645 -34.11 -11.11 5.87
C LEU A 645 -33.17 -9.88 5.75
N PRO A 646 -32.10 -9.79 6.57
CA PRO A 646 -31.16 -8.67 6.49
C PRO A 646 -30.49 -8.64 5.10
N VAL A 647 -30.35 -7.44 4.54
CA VAL A 647 -29.68 -7.23 3.25
C VAL A 647 -28.20 -7.63 3.38
N PRO A 648 -27.69 -8.56 2.57
CA PRO A 648 -26.29 -8.97 2.63
C PRO A 648 -25.32 -7.85 2.26
N ARG A 649 -24.15 -7.80 2.93
CA ARG A 649 -23.08 -6.80 2.68
C ARG A 649 -22.62 -6.72 1.22
N HIS A 650 -22.57 -7.85 0.52
CA HIS A 650 -22.16 -7.89 -0.90
C HIS A 650 -23.13 -7.16 -1.85
N ARG A 651 -24.36 -6.83 -1.39
CA ARG A 651 -25.36 -6.04 -2.12
C ARG A 651 -25.20 -4.53 -1.92
N ILE A 652 -24.01 -4.07 -1.56
CA ILE A 652 -23.68 -2.65 -1.44
C ILE A 652 -23.71 -1.91 -2.79
N GLY A 653 -23.43 -2.61 -3.89
CA GLY A 653 -23.34 -2.06 -5.25
C GLY A 653 -24.53 -1.19 -5.68
N PRO A 654 -25.78 -1.68 -5.66
CA PRO A 654 -26.95 -0.89 -6.04
C PRO A 654 -27.14 0.37 -5.19
N VAL A 655 -26.77 0.34 -3.91
CA VAL A 655 -26.88 1.49 -3.01
C VAL A 655 -25.83 2.56 -3.37
N ILE A 656 -24.60 2.14 -3.65
CA ILE A 656 -23.54 3.04 -4.15
C ILE A 656 -23.97 3.66 -5.48
N GLN A 657 -24.51 2.85 -6.40
CA GLN A 657 -24.97 3.33 -7.71
C GLN A 657 -26.13 4.34 -7.58
N ALA A 658 -27.05 4.11 -6.64
CA ALA A 658 -28.11 5.07 -6.33
C ALA A 658 -27.56 6.39 -5.75
N LEU A 659 -26.54 6.35 -4.88
CA LEU A 659 -25.85 7.54 -4.36
C LEU A 659 -25.14 8.32 -5.48
N LEU A 660 -24.41 7.63 -6.35
CA LEU A 660 -23.75 8.26 -7.51
C LEU A 660 -24.78 8.88 -8.47
N LEU A 661 -25.89 8.19 -8.71
CA LEU A 661 -26.99 8.71 -9.53
C LEU A 661 -27.67 9.94 -8.92
N LEU A 662 -27.82 10.00 -7.58
CA LEU A 662 -28.32 11.18 -6.87
C LEU A 662 -27.44 12.39 -7.16
N GLY A 663 -26.11 12.25 -7.05
CA GLY A 663 -25.16 13.32 -7.35
C GLY A 663 -25.27 13.81 -8.80
N ARG A 664 -25.50 12.90 -9.76
CA ARG A 664 -25.69 13.26 -11.17
C ARG A 664 -27.01 13.98 -11.44
N ARG A 665 -28.12 13.50 -10.88
CA ARG A 665 -29.47 14.03 -11.17
C ARG A 665 -29.83 15.29 -10.39
N ARG A 666 -29.40 15.38 -9.12
CA ARG A 666 -29.74 16.49 -8.20
C ARG A 666 -28.54 17.36 -7.83
N GLY A 667 -27.36 17.06 -8.36
CA GLY A 667 -26.13 17.83 -8.14
C GLY A 667 -25.33 17.38 -6.91
N PRO A 668 -24.07 17.84 -6.79
CA PRO A 668 -23.14 17.39 -5.75
C PRO A 668 -23.57 17.77 -4.33
N ALA A 669 -24.34 18.85 -4.16
CA ALA A 669 -24.84 19.28 -2.85
C ALA A 669 -25.81 18.25 -2.24
N ALA A 670 -26.70 17.66 -3.05
CA ALA A 670 -27.64 16.63 -2.60
C ALA A 670 -26.91 15.36 -2.12
N LEU A 671 -25.86 14.94 -2.86
CA LEU A 671 -25.00 13.84 -2.45
C LEU A 671 -24.21 14.19 -1.18
N ALA A 672 -23.61 15.38 -1.12
CA ALA A 672 -22.85 15.83 0.05
C ALA A 672 -23.68 15.80 1.34
N HIS A 673 -24.96 16.17 1.27
CA HIS A 673 -25.89 16.09 2.41
C HIS A 673 -26.06 14.64 2.90
N ARG A 674 -26.32 13.69 1.99
CA ARG A 674 -26.42 12.26 2.35
C ARG A 674 -25.13 11.68 2.91
N LEU A 675 -23.96 12.06 2.36
CA LEU A 675 -22.67 11.61 2.90
C LEU A 675 -22.40 12.20 4.29
N ALA A 676 -22.83 13.43 4.56
CA ALA A 676 -22.76 14.01 5.91
C ALA A 676 -23.68 13.28 6.90
N ASP A 677 -24.90 12.91 6.48
CA ASP A 677 -25.83 12.10 7.29
C ASP A 677 -25.22 10.74 7.66
N LEU A 678 -24.44 10.12 6.75
CA LEU A 678 -23.71 8.88 7.03
C LEU A 678 -22.59 9.08 8.07
N ILE A 679 -21.84 10.19 8.01
CA ILE A 679 -20.82 10.52 9.01
C ILE A 679 -21.48 10.71 10.39
N GLU A 680 -22.61 11.41 10.45
CA GLU A 680 -23.38 11.62 11.68
C GLU A 680 -23.92 10.30 12.24
N ALA A 681 -24.35 9.38 11.37
CA ALA A 681 -24.75 8.05 11.79
C ALA A 681 -23.59 7.27 12.44
N LEU A 682 -22.38 7.35 11.88
CA LEU A 682 -21.19 6.70 12.45
C LEU A 682 -20.89 7.13 13.88
N ASP A 683 -21.06 8.42 14.20
CA ASP A 683 -20.83 8.95 15.55
C ASP A 683 -21.84 8.42 16.58
N ARG A 684 -23.09 8.18 16.17
CA ARG A 684 -24.19 7.83 17.11
C ARG A 684 -24.42 6.33 17.27
N LEU A 685 -24.06 5.51 16.28
CA LEU A 685 -24.20 4.07 16.39
C LEU A 685 -23.24 3.55 17.48
N PRO A 686 -23.61 2.60 18.37
CA PRO A 686 -22.75 2.06 19.43
C PRO A 686 -21.78 0.98 18.93
N ALA A 687 -20.65 0.78 19.63
CA ALA A 687 -19.64 -0.20 19.22
C ALA A 687 -20.10 -1.63 19.46
N GLY A 688 -20.15 -2.43 18.40
CA GLY A 688 -20.53 -3.84 18.46
C GLY A 688 -19.55 -4.64 19.32
N ARG A 689 -20.07 -5.56 20.13
CA ARG A 689 -19.29 -6.40 21.06
C ARG A 689 -18.36 -7.40 20.36
N ASP A 690 -18.58 -7.71 19.07
CA ASP A 690 -17.77 -8.68 18.32
C ASP A 690 -16.38 -8.17 17.92
N GLU A 691 -16.18 -6.85 17.85
CA GLU A 691 -14.84 -6.27 17.58
C GLU A 691 -13.84 -6.48 18.74
N ALA A 692 -14.33 -6.77 19.95
CA ALA A 692 -13.49 -7.01 21.12
C ALA A 692 -12.96 -8.46 21.18
N ALA A 693 -13.71 -9.43 20.64
CA ALA A 693 -13.32 -10.85 20.70
C ALA A 693 -12.18 -11.18 19.71
N VAL A 694 -12.21 -10.60 18.50
CA VAL A 694 -11.19 -10.82 17.45
C VAL A 694 -9.81 -10.28 17.87
N ARG A 695 -9.74 -9.32 18.81
CA ARG A 695 -8.48 -8.72 19.28
C ARG A 695 -7.74 -9.53 20.34
N SER A 696 -8.35 -10.57 20.89
CA SER A 696 -7.73 -11.39 21.97
C SER A 696 -6.99 -12.64 21.48
N GLY A 697 -7.04 -12.94 20.18
CA GLY A 697 -6.28 -14.03 19.55
C GLY A 697 -4.88 -13.59 19.14
N GLY A 698 -4.01 -13.23 20.08
CA GLY A 698 -2.67 -12.77 19.71
C GLY A 698 -1.78 -12.26 20.84
N GLN A 699 -1.89 -12.79 22.04
CA GLN A 699 -0.87 -12.60 23.09
C GLN A 699 -0.87 -13.85 23.97
N GLY A 700 -0.06 -14.84 23.58
CA GLY A 700 0.44 -15.81 24.55
C GLY A 700 1.33 -15.06 25.54
N PRO A 701 1.31 -15.41 26.85
CA PRO A 701 2.17 -14.77 27.83
C PRO A 701 3.65 -14.96 27.43
N PRO A 702 4.53 -13.98 27.66
CA PRO A 702 5.94 -14.11 27.33
C PRO A 702 6.53 -15.23 28.20
N GLN A 703 7.02 -16.29 27.57
CA GLN A 703 7.86 -17.27 28.22
C GLN A 703 9.28 -16.71 28.23
N ASP A 704 9.69 -16.17 29.38
CA ASP A 704 11.09 -16.01 29.71
C ASP A 704 11.74 -17.39 29.82
N GLY A 705 12.77 -17.63 29.02
CA GLY A 705 13.70 -18.73 29.22
C GLY A 705 15.13 -18.19 29.08
N PRO A 706 16.05 -18.47 30.02
CA PRO A 706 17.47 -18.32 29.76
C PRO A 706 18.03 -19.62 29.16
N ALA A 707 18.94 -19.45 28.21
CA ALA A 707 19.76 -20.52 27.67
C ALA A 707 20.97 -20.82 28.60
N THR A 708 21.39 -22.09 28.60
CA THR A 708 22.64 -22.76 29.06
C THR A 708 22.25 -24.03 29.85
N GLY A 709 22.82 -25.23 29.72
CA GLY A 709 23.88 -25.82 28.92
C GLY A 709 23.97 -27.32 29.33
N GLU A 710 24.52 -28.15 28.44
CA GLU A 710 25.20 -29.43 28.68
C GLU A 710 24.50 -30.63 29.39
N GLY A 711 24.52 -31.78 28.68
CA GLY A 711 25.01 -33.05 29.25
C GLY A 711 23.99 -34.09 29.74
N GLY A 712 23.98 -35.28 29.11
CA GLY A 712 23.70 -36.54 29.82
C GLY A 712 22.61 -37.46 29.25
N THR A 713 23.05 -38.47 28.48
CA THR A 713 22.66 -39.90 28.55
C THR A 713 21.17 -40.32 28.68
N GLY A 714 20.68 -41.11 27.71
CA GLY A 714 19.35 -41.77 27.68
C GLY A 714 19.15 -42.92 28.70
N PRO A 715 18.25 -43.93 28.48
CA PRO A 715 17.44 -44.23 27.30
C PRO A 715 15.96 -44.70 27.54
N ALA A 716 15.23 -44.90 26.43
CA ALA A 716 14.25 -45.97 26.12
C ALA A 716 12.89 -46.15 26.86
N ALA A 717 11.82 -45.83 26.10
CA ALA A 717 10.69 -46.71 25.69
C ALA A 717 9.57 -47.08 26.71
N PRO A 718 8.46 -47.77 26.30
CA PRO A 718 7.40 -47.39 25.33
C PRO A 718 5.95 -47.71 25.83
N ARG A 719 4.94 -47.59 24.92
CA ARG A 719 3.57 -48.19 24.93
C ARG A 719 2.51 -47.55 25.83
N ALA A 720 1.19 -47.66 25.60
CA ALA A 720 0.32 -47.97 24.46
C ALA A 720 -1.13 -47.79 24.95
N ALA A 721 -2.03 -47.49 24.01
CA ALA A 721 -3.50 -47.64 23.97
C ALA A 721 -4.26 -48.19 25.21
N LEU A 722 -5.41 -47.56 25.50
CA LEU A 722 -6.69 -48.28 25.59
C LEU A 722 -7.92 -47.34 25.50
N ARG A 723 -8.82 -47.70 24.58
CA ARG A 723 -10.22 -47.25 24.52
C ARG A 723 -11.00 -47.80 25.74
N ALA A 724 -11.95 -47.03 26.27
CA ALA A 724 -13.40 -47.32 26.21
C ALA A 724 -14.23 -46.67 27.35
N ALA A 725 -15.42 -46.23 26.95
CA ALA A 725 -16.70 -46.24 27.68
C ALA A 725 -16.97 -45.27 28.85
N ALA A 726 -17.77 -44.24 28.51
CA ALA A 726 -19.01 -43.79 29.16
C ALA A 726 -19.23 -44.04 30.67
N THR A 727 -19.39 -42.97 31.45
CA THR A 727 -20.55 -42.75 32.36
C THR A 727 -20.63 -41.27 32.78
N GLU A 728 -21.85 -40.71 32.80
CA GLU A 728 -22.20 -39.33 33.20
C GLU A 728 -21.84 -38.96 34.65
N PRO A 729 -21.78 -37.65 34.97
CA PRO A 729 -22.25 -37.15 36.27
C PRO A 729 -23.36 -36.05 36.16
N PRO A 730 -24.13 -35.80 37.23
CA PRO A 730 -25.49 -35.22 37.17
C PRO A 730 -25.54 -33.67 37.21
N PRO A 731 -26.72 -33.05 36.97
CA PRO A 731 -26.81 -31.63 36.64
C PRO A 731 -26.93 -30.73 37.87
N GLY A 732 -25.96 -29.82 38.02
CA GLY A 732 -26.03 -28.68 38.93
C GLY A 732 -26.73 -27.49 38.26
N ARG A 733 -27.97 -27.22 38.69
CA ARG A 733 -28.76 -26.04 38.31
C ARG A 733 -27.99 -24.74 38.52
N SER A 734 -27.75 -23.98 37.45
CA SER A 734 -27.56 -22.53 37.53
C SER A 734 -28.62 -21.85 36.67
N ARG A 735 -29.41 -20.99 37.30
CA ARG A 735 -30.56 -20.28 36.72
C ARG A 735 -30.14 -19.53 35.48
N ALA A 736 -30.73 -19.89 34.34
CA ALA A 736 -30.82 -19.01 33.19
C ALA A 736 -31.50 -17.70 33.61
N ALA A 737 -30.71 -16.62 33.66
CA ALA A 737 -31.25 -15.28 33.60
C ALA A 737 -31.70 -15.08 32.15
N LEU A 738 -33.01 -15.10 31.93
CA LEU A 738 -33.63 -14.57 30.73
C LEU A 738 -33.19 -13.10 30.58
N PRO A 739 -32.55 -12.67 29.48
CA PRO A 739 -32.48 -11.26 29.19
C PRO A 739 -33.89 -10.79 28.87
N SER A 740 -34.36 -9.86 29.69
CA SER A 740 -35.56 -9.07 29.49
C SER A 740 -35.66 -8.59 28.04
N ALA A 741 -36.75 -8.97 27.38
CA ALA A 741 -37.20 -8.42 26.12
C ALA A 741 -37.66 -6.98 26.35
N ASP A 742 -36.72 -6.04 26.28
CA ASP A 742 -36.91 -4.66 25.80
C ASP A 742 -35.59 -3.91 25.98
N GLY A 743 -34.89 -3.72 24.87
CA GLY A 743 -33.56 -3.13 24.81
C GLY A 743 -32.87 -3.51 23.52
N GLY A 744 -33.35 -2.96 22.39
CA GLY A 744 -32.85 -3.26 21.06
C GLY A 744 -31.36 -2.96 20.92
N CYS A 745 -30.54 -4.00 20.88
CA CYS A 745 -29.19 -3.91 20.35
C CYS A 745 -29.30 -3.66 18.83
N PRO A 746 -28.59 -2.68 18.25
CA PRO A 746 -28.60 -2.50 16.81
C PRO A 746 -28.06 -3.76 16.12
N PRO A 747 -28.52 -4.10 14.90
CA PRO A 747 -27.91 -5.17 14.13
C PRO A 747 -26.43 -4.83 13.93
N PRO A 748 -25.56 -5.85 13.95
CA PRO A 748 -24.10 -5.69 13.98
C PRO A 748 -23.50 -4.91 12.79
N ASP A 749 -24.28 -4.62 11.74
CA ASP A 749 -23.75 -4.18 10.44
C ASP A 749 -24.04 -2.71 10.08
N ALA A 750 -24.87 -1.96 10.82
CA ALA A 750 -25.24 -0.59 10.43
C ALA A 750 -24.03 0.36 10.32
N ARG A 751 -23.03 0.18 11.19
CA ARG A 751 -21.76 0.92 11.16
C ARG A 751 -20.91 0.57 9.94
N TRP A 752 -20.84 -0.72 9.62
CA TRP A 752 -20.15 -1.22 8.43
C TRP A 752 -20.76 -0.59 7.17
N TRP A 753 -22.10 -0.61 7.05
CA TRP A 753 -22.82 0.01 5.92
C TRP A 753 -22.51 1.49 5.80
N ALA A 754 -22.58 2.27 6.88
CA ALA A 754 -22.34 3.70 6.82
C ALA A 754 -20.90 4.04 6.39
N ALA A 755 -19.90 3.31 6.90
CA ALA A 755 -18.51 3.55 6.56
C ALA A 755 -18.16 3.13 5.13
N HIS A 756 -18.59 1.94 4.71
CA HIS A 756 -18.33 1.44 3.36
C HIS A 756 -19.09 2.24 2.31
N LEU A 757 -20.36 2.60 2.54
CA LEU A 757 -21.10 3.47 1.60
C LEU A 757 -20.42 4.83 1.45
N LEU A 758 -19.92 5.41 2.55
CA LEU A 758 -19.18 6.67 2.52
C LEU A 758 -17.86 6.54 1.75
N SER A 759 -17.05 5.54 2.07
CA SER A 759 -15.76 5.28 1.42
C SER A 759 -15.92 5.01 -0.07
N GLU A 760 -16.74 4.01 -0.41
CA GLU A 760 -16.88 3.49 -1.76
C GLU A 760 -17.56 4.50 -2.71
N THR A 761 -18.47 5.33 -2.20
CA THR A 761 -19.07 6.42 -2.99
C THR A 761 -18.04 7.53 -3.26
N LEU A 762 -17.28 7.98 -2.25
CA LEU A 762 -16.26 9.02 -2.41
C LEU A 762 -15.09 8.60 -3.31
N LEU A 763 -14.77 7.31 -3.37
CA LEU A 763 -13.74 6.78 -4.27
C LEU A 763 -14.20 6.70 -5.73
N ARG A 764 -15.51 6.59 -5.99
CA ARG A 764 -16.10 6.44 -7.33
C ARG A 764 -16.62 7.75 -7.93
N VAL A 765 -16.72 8.85 -7.18
CA VAL A 765 -17.07 10.16 -7.78
C VAL A 765 -15.95 10.62 -8.75
N PRO A 766 -16.31 11.16 -9.92
CA PRO A 766 -15.32 11.56 -10.93
C PRO A 766 -14.46 12.75 -10.48
N ASP A 767 -15.05 13.67 -9.70
CA ASP A 767 -14.38 14.81 -9.07
C ASP A 767 -14.86 14.93 -7.62
N ALA A 768 -13.93 14.81 -6.66
CA ALA A 768 -14.26 14.91 -5.24
C ALA A 768 -14.22 16.35 -4.69
N ARG A 769 -13.83 17.37 -5.48
CA ARG A 769 -13.76 18.77 -5.04
C ARG A 769 -15.09 19.31 -4.47
N PRO A 770 -16.26 19.03 -5.07
CA PRO A 770 -17.54 19.49 -4.52
C PRO A 770 -17.85 18.92 -3.12
N HIS A 771 -17.17 17.84 -2.73
CA HIS A 771 -17.35 17.15 -1.46
C HIS A 771 -16.26 17.50 -0.42
N LEU A 772 -15.44 18.53 -0.66
CA LEU A 772 -14.40 18.96 0.29
C LEU A 772 -14.94 19.30 1.69
N GLY A 773 -16.17 19.82 1.80
CA GLY A 773 -16.82 20.06 3.09
C GLY A 773 -17.04 18.76 3.88
N VAL A 774 -17.52 17.70 3.22
CA VAL A 774 -17.71 16.36 3.80
C VAL A 774 -16.37 15.73 4.16
N LEU A 775 -15.39 15.84 3.26
CA LEU A 775 -14.03 15.33 3.49
C LEU A 775 -13.37 16.02 4.69
N ARG A 776 -13.49 17.34 4.84
CA ARG A 776 -13.00 18.10 6.01
C ARG A 776 -13.73 17.72 7.30
N LEU A 777 -15.04 17.43 7.22
CA LEU A 777 -15.78 16.90 8.37
C LEU A 777 -15.22 15.53 8.78
N LEU A 778 -14.98 14.65 7.81
CA LEU A 778 -14.41 13.32 8.04
C LEU A 778 -12.99 13.39 8.60
N THR A 779 -12.11 14.29 8.12
CA THR A 779 -10.77 14.47 8.70
C THR A 779 -10.87 14.88 10.17
N GLY A 780 -11.79 15.79 10.52
CA GLY A 780 -12.03 16.19 11.90
C GLY A 780 -12.46 15.03 12.81
N ARG A 781 -13.28 14.10 12.29
CA ARG A 781 -13.70 12.89 13.04
C ARG A 781 -12.56 11.89 13.22
N VAL A 782 -11.75 11.68 12.18
CA VAL A 782 -10.55 10.81 12.24
C VAL A 782 -9.56 11.32 13.28
N VAL A 783 -9.27 12.63 13.29
CA VAL A 783 -8.36 13.26 14.27
C VAL A 783 -8.92 13.15 15.69
N ARG A 784 -10.22 13.42 15.88
CA ARG A 784 -10.86 13.27 17.20
C ARG A 784 -10.79 11.83 17.71
N SER A 785 -11.10 10.86 16.86
CA SER A 785 -11.01 9.45 17.20
C SER A 785 -9.59 9.02 17.59
N SER A 786 -8.56 9.54 16.90
CA SER A 786 -7.15 9.29 17.27
C SER A 786 -6.80 9.93 18.62
N ALA A 787 -7.29 11.15 18.90
CA ALA A 787 -7.07 11.83 20.17
C ALA A 787 -7.74 11.07 21.35
N GLU A 788 -8.97 10.58 21.17
CA GLU A 788 -9.67 9.75 22.16
C GLU A 788 -8.94 8.42 22.43
N ALA A 789 -8.26 7.89 21.41
CA ALA A 789 -7.43 6.69 21.47
C ALA A 789 -6.03 6.90 22.09
N GLY A 790 -5.76 8.08 22.68
CA GLY A 790 -4.45 8.38 23.26
C GLY A 790 -3.34 8.58 22.23
N GLY A 791 -3.69 8.90 20.97
CA GLY A 791 -2.69 9.19 19.93
C GLY A 791 -2.09 7.97 19.25
N ALA A 792 -2.64 6.77 19.43
CA ALA A 792 -2.16 5.54 18.79
C ALA A 792 -2.62 5.36 17.32
N GLY A 793 -3.21 6.39 16.72
CA GLY A 793 -3.89 6.37 15.42
C GLY A 793 -5.42 6.30 15.55
N ALA A 794 -6.13 6.57 14.45
CA ALA A 794 -7.59 6.48 14.42
C ALA A 794 -8.06 5.06 14.78
N GLN A 795 -9.06 4.96 15.67
CA GLN A 795 -9.60 3.69 16.18
C GLN A 795 -11.05 3.47 15.77
N GLY A 796 -11.52 2.22 15.90
CA GLY A 796 -12.88 1.83 15.56
C GLY A 796 -13.18 2.07 14.08
N VAL A 797 -14.39 2.54 13.78
CA VAL A 797 -14.89 2.67 12.40
C VAL A 797 -14.08 3.68 11.57
N TYR A 798 -13.48 4.69 12.21
CA TYR A 798 -12.68 5.70 11.49
C TYR A 798 -11.29 5.20 11.08
N ALA A 799 -10.83 4.05 11.61
CA ALA A 799 -9.64 3.38 11.10
C ALA A 799 -9.79 2.97 9.62
N GLU A 800 -11.03 2.85 9.12
CA GLU A 800 -11.31 2.59 7.71
C GLU A 800 -10.72 3.70 6.80
N PHE A 801 -10.67 4.95 7.26
CA PHE A 801 -10.24 6.12 6.47
C PHE A 801 -8.75 6.47 6.66
N GLY A 802 -7.88 5.46 6.55
CA GLY A 802 -6.42 5.62 6.60
C GLY A 802 -5.80 6.24 5.33
N PRO A 803 -4.47 6.41 5.24
CA PRO A 803 -3.84 7.14 4.13
C PRO A 803 -4.13 6.60 2.73
N TRP A 804 -4.38 5.30 2.59
CA TRP A 804 -4.77 4.67 1.32
C TRP A 804 -6.04 5.30 0.72
N PHE A 805 -7.04 5.60 1.55
CA PHE A 805 -8.33 6.17 1.13
C PHE A 805 -8.09 7.56 0.53
N TRP A 806 -7.45 8.44 1.30
CA TRP A 806 -7.12 9.81 0.89
C TRP A 806 -6.19 9.87 -0.32
N ARG A 807 -5.34 8.85 -0.51
CA ARG A 807 -4.48 8.76 -1.69
C ARG A 807 -5.25 8.46 -2.97
N ARG A 808 -6.33 7.67 -2.89
CA ARG A 808 -7.14 7.25 -4.04
C ARG A 808 -8.21 8.25 -4.45
N LEU A 809 -8.54 9.23 -3.60
CA LEU A 809 -9.49 10.29 -3.94
C LEU A 809 -9.04 11.10 -5.17
N ARG A 810 -9.97 11.33 -6.10
CA ARG A 810 -9.79 12.14 -7.31
C ARG A 810 -9.86 13.63 -6.96
N LEU A 811 -8.73 14.19 -6.53
CA LEU A 811 -8.55 15.58 -6.11
C LEU A 811 -7.28 16.18 -6.74
N PRO A 812 -7.25 17.51 -7.00
CA PRO A 812 -6.02 18.23 -7.25
C PRO A 812 -5.06 18.11 -6.04
N GLU A 813 -3.75 18.20 -6.30
CA GLU A 813 -2.75 18.08 -5.24
C GLU A 813 -2.89 19.15 -4.15
N ALA A 814 -3.29 20.38 -4.49
CA ALA A 814 -3.50 21.46 -3.51
C ALA A 814 -4.57 21.10 -2.46
N ASP A 815 -5.75 20.68 -2.91
CA ASP A 815 -6.85 20.28 -2.02
C ASP A 815 -6.50 19.03 -1.21
N ARG A 816 -5.80 18.09 -1.85
CA ARG A 816 -5.35 16.86 -1.17
C ARG A 816 -4.34 17.18 -0.07
N MET A 817 -3.42 18.10 -0.30
CA MET A 817 -2.45 18.54 0.70
C MET A 817 -3.12 19.31 1.85
N ASP A 818 -4.18 20.11 1.61
CA ASP A 818 -4.97 20.70 2.71
C ASP A 818 -5.62 19.61 3.58
N LEU A 819 -6.12 18.52 2.98
CA LEU A 819 -6.67 17.39 3.73
C LEU A 819 -5.60 16.63 4.52
N PHE A 820 -4.44 16.35 3.92
CA PHE A 820 -3.33 15.70 4.64
C PHE A 820 -2.83 16.56 5.80
N ARG A 821 -2.68 17.88 5.61
CA ARG A 821 -2.32 18.82 6.68
C ARG A 821 -3.22 18.65 7.91
N ARG A 822 -4.52 18.48 7.69
CA ARG A 822 -5.53 18.28 8.73
C ARG A 822 -5.51 16.87 9.34
N LEU A 823 -4.98 15.87 8.64
CA LEU A 823 -4.95 14.47 9.07
C LEU A 823 -3.66 14.09 9.80
N VAL A 824 -2.54 14.76 9.52
CA VAL A 824 -1.24 14.47 10.17
C VAL A 824 -1.32 14.50 11.71
N PRO A 825 -2.14 15.33 12.40
CA PRO A 825 -2.35 15.21 13.84
C PRO A 825 -2.88 13.86 14.32
N ALA A 826 -3.52 13.07 13.44
CA ALA A 826 -4.01 11.73 13.75
C ALA A 826 -2.91 10.65 13.64
N ASP A 827 -1.69 10.98 13.20
CA ASP A 827 -0.58 10.04 13.05
C ASP A 827 -0.10 9.51 14.40
N GLY A 828 -0.17 8.19 14.59
CA GLY A 828 0.42 7.50 15.74
C GLY A 828 1.93 7.29 15.61
N PRO A 829 2.63 6.73 16.63
CA PRO A 829 4.09 6.56 16.68
C PRO A 829 4.68 5.68 15.55
N PRO A 830 6.01 5.71 15.33
CA PRO A 830 6.79 4.78 14.53
C PRO A 830 6.32 3.34 14.41
N ARG A 831 5.58 2.85 13.41
CA ARG A 831 5.40 1.38 13.29
C ARG A 831 6.46 0.80 12.37
N GLY A 832 7.14 -0.25 12.82
CA GLY A 832 8.33 -0.82 12.17
C GLY A 832 8.11 -1.25 10.71
N GLU A 833 9.22 -1.37 9.99
CA GLU A 833 9.31 -1.70 8.56
C GLU A 833 8.67 -3.07 8.25
N GLY A 834 7.38 -3.09 7.92
CA GLY A 834 6.66 -4.32 7.58
C GLY A 834 5.28 -4.12 6.95
N GLU A 835 4.62 -2.98 7.16
CA GLU A 835 3.30 -2.70 6.57
C GLU A 835 3.40 -1.62 5.49
N ALA A 836 3.65 -2.03 4.25
CA ALA A 836 3.93 -1.15 3.11
C ALA A 836 2.81 -0.15 2.70
N ASP A 837 1.74 0.03 3.49
CA ASP A 837 0.75 1.10 3.26
C ASP A 837 -0.29 1.37 4.38
N GLY A 838 -0.08 0.80 5.57
CA GLY A 838 -0.77 1.22 6.79
C GLY A 838 -0.02 2.33 7.53
N GLY A 839 0.98 2.94 6.88
CA GLY A 839 1.85 3.96 7.45
C GLY A 839 1.13 5.24 7.85
N ARG A 840 1.89 6.23 8.29
CA ARG A 840 1.39 7.55 8.69
C ARG A 840 0.87 8.34 7.49
N PHE A 841 -0.03 9.29 7.71
CA PHE A 841 -0.41 10.32 6.75
C PHE A 841 0.83 11.09 6.29
N LEU A 842 1.79 11.36 7.18
CA LEU A 842 3.07 11.97 6.81
C LEU A 842 3.90 11.09 5.83
N ASP A 843 3.85 9.77 5.94
CA ASP A 843 4.55 8.87 5.00
C ASP A 843 3.90 8.90 3.61
N ALA A 844 2.58 9.06 3.56
CA ALA A 844 1.86 9.26 2.31
C ALA A 844 2.25 10.59 1.64
N VAL A 845 2.46 11.64 2.44
CA VAL A 845 2.97 12.94 1.97
C VAL A 845 4.42 12.80 1.48
N ALA A 846 5.28 12.11 2.22
CA ALA A 846 6.68 11.88 1.85
C ALA A 846 6.83 11.10 0.53
N ARG A 847 6.01 10.06 0.32
CA ARG A 847 5.98 9.31 -0.95
C ARG A 847 5.50 10.16 -2.12
N ARG A 848 4.51 11.01 -1.88
CA ARG A 848 4.03 11.95 -2.91
C ARG A 848 5.05 13.04 -3.22
N LEU A 849 5.74 13.57 -2.21
CA LEU A 849 6.83 14.55 -2.37
C LEU A 849 7.95 13.97 -3.24
N ALA A 850 8.29 12.69 -3.04
CA ALA A 850 9.23 11.97 -3.90
C ALA A 850 8.79 11.91 -5.37
N ALA A 851 7.50 11.72 -5.63
CA ALA A 851 6.95 11.61 -6.97
C ALA A 851 6.78 12.97 -7.69
N HIS A 852 6.39 14.02 -6.96
CA HIS A 852 6.07 15.35 -7.52
C HIS A 852 6.71 16.49 -6.71
N PRO A 853 8.05 16.56 -6.60
CA PRO A 853 8.72 17.48 -5.67
C PRO A 853 8.40 18.95 -5.97
N ARG A 854 8.45 19.36 -7.24
CA ARG A 854 8.20 20.75 -7.67
C ARG A 854 6.81 21.27 -7.34
N THR A 855 5.81 20.38 -7.36
CA THR A 855 4.42 20.75 -7.06
C THR A 855 4.16 20.81 -5.55
N LEU A 856 4.79 19.93 -4.78
CA LEU A 856 4.46 19.77 -3.36
C LEU A 856 5.33 20.60 -2.42
N GLN A 857 6.55 20.96 -2.79
CA GLN A 857 7.41 21.82 -1.97
C GLN A 857 6.75 23.18 -1.65
N PRO A 858 6.17 23.94 -2.61
CA PRO A 858 5.44 25.17 -2.29
C PRO A 858 4.21 24.94 -1.40
N LEU A 859 3.48 23.84 -1.62
CA LEU A 859 2.30 23.49 -0.82
C LEU A 859 2.68 23.16 0.63
N LEU A 860 3.80 22.48 0.87
CA LEU A 860 4.32 22.20 2.22
C LEU A 860 4.78 23.48 2.94
N CYS A 861 5.31 24.46 2.22
CA CYS A 861 5.67 25.76 2.83
C CYS A 861 4.44 26.47 3.44
N THR A 862 3.24 26.26 2.88
CA THR A 862 2.00 26.81 3.46
C THR A 862 1.65 26.22 4.82
N TRP A 863 2.23 25.07 5.21
CA TRP A 863 1.99 24.41 6.48
C TRP A 863 2.78 25.03 7.64
N PHE A 864 3.73 25.93 7.36
CA PHE A 864 4.59 26.50 8.40
C PHE A 864 3.85 27.32 9.46
N THR A 865 2.62 27.73 9.17
CA THR A 865 1.73 28.44 10.10
C THR A 865 0.86 27.51 10.96
N ASP A 866 0.88 26.20 10.69
CA ASP A 866 0.01 25.22 11.33
C ASP A 866 0.65 24.62 12.59
N GLU A 867 0.37 25.24 13.74
CA GLU A 867 0.92 24.84 15.04
C GLU A 867 0.06 23.78 15.76
N GLN A 868 -0.79 23.03 15.05
CA GLN A 868 -1.51 21.91 15.64
C GLN A 868 -0.53 20.82 16.13
N PRO A 869 -0.64 20.34 17.38
CA PRO A 869 0.27 19.33 17.93
C PRO A 869 0.00 17.95 17.33
N LEU A 870 1.06 17.18 17.13
CA LEU A 870 1.00 15.78 16.74
C LEU A 870 0.84 14.88 17.97
N ALA A 871 0.32 13.67 17.78
CA ALA A 871 0.28 12.66 18.83
C ALA A 871 1.70 12.29 19.27
N ALA A 872 1.95 12.34 20.58
CA ALA A 872 3.23 11.99 21.18
C ALA A 872 3.24 10.53 21.66
N GLU A 873 4.42 9.92 21.77
CA GLU A 873 4.58 8.61 22.39
C GLU A 873 4.12 8.66 23.84
N ALA A 874 3.19 7.76 24.20
CA ALA A 874 2.79 7.51 25.57
C ALA A 874 3.97 6.81 26.29
N GLY A 875 4.90 7.60 26.83
CA GLY A 875 6.07 7.09 27.53
C GLY A 875 7.05 8.18 28.00
N GLU A 876 7.09 9.34 27.36
CA GLU A 876 7.93 10.46 27.79
C GLU A 876 7.09 11.56 28.46
N GLU A 877 6.63 11.29 29.69
CA GLU A 877 6.19 12.33 30.62
C GLU A 877 7.39 13.23 30.99
N GLY A 878 7.81 14.10 30.07
CA GLY A 878 8.96 14.98 30.28
C GLY A 878 9.42 15.82 29.08
N ALA A 879 9.08 15.47 27.83
CA ALA A 879 9.44 16.28 26.67
C ALA A 879 8.47 17.49 26.52
N ALA A 880 8.93 18.67 26.95
CA ALA A 880 8.09 19.87 27.12
C ALA A 880 7.48 20.49 25.83
N VAL A 881 7.73 19.94 24.63
CA VAL A 881 7.17 20.46 23.37
C VAL A 881 6.78 19.31 22.45
N ARG A 882 5.48 19.11 22.21
CA ARG A 882 4.99 18.17 21.20
C ARG A 882 5.30 18.72 19.80
N PRO A 883 5.80 17.89 18.86
CA PRO A 883 6.04 18.34 17.49
C PRO A 883 4.72 18.80 16.86
N THR A 884 4.77 19.86 16.05
CA THR A 884 3.59 20.42 15.36
C THR A 884 3.57 20.03 13.88
N VAL A 885 2.44 20.24 13.20
CA VAL A 885 2.32 20.05 11.75
C VAL A 885 3.37 20.89 10.99
N ALA A 886 3.57 22.15 11.41
CA ALA A 886 4.61 23.03 10.90
C ALA A 886 6.02 22.45 11.07
N ALA A 887 6.34 21.92 12.26
CA ALA A 887 7.63 21.29 12.52
C ALA A 887 7.85 20.02 11.67
N ALA A 888 6.81 19.20 11.49
CA ALA A 888 6.86 18.02 10.63
C ALA A 888 7.06 18.37 9.15
N ALA A 889 6.39 19.42 8.65
CA ALA A 889 6.59 19.91 7.28
C ALA A 889 8.03 20.41 7.06
N GLN A 890 8.55 21.19 8.01
CA GLN A 890 9.93 21.69 8.00
C GLN A 890 10.94 20.53 8.00
N ALA A 891 10.76 19.56 8.90
CA ALA A 891 11.62 18.38 8.99
C ALA A 891 11.57 17.54 7.70
N LEU A 892 10.38 17.36 7.12
CA LEU A 892 10.22 16.60 5.87
C LEU A 892 10.91 17.29 4.68
N LEU A 893 10.77 18.61 4.55
CA LEU A 893 11.44 19.40 3.51
C LEU A 893 12.97 19.36 3.68
N TYR A 894 13.46 19.41 4.92
CA TYR A 894 14.89 19.27 5.20
C TYR A 894 15.43 17.87 4.88
N ALA A 895 14.70 16.83 5.28
CA ALA A 895 15.07 15.43 5.07
C ALA A 895 15.05 15.03 3.58
N ARG A 896 14.17 15.64 2.78
CA ARG A 896 13.99 15.36 1.34
C ARG A 896 14.44 16.52 0.45
N ARG A 897 15.41 17.32 0.93
CA ARG A 897 15.91 18.51 0.24
C ARG A 897 16.53 18.20 -1.13
N ASP A 898 17.14 17.03 -1.25
CA ASP A 898 17.87 16.51 -2.41
C ASP A 898 17.02 16.34 -3.68
N LEU A 899 15.69 16.19 -3.55
CA LEU A 899 14.80 15.88 -4.68
C LEU A 899 14.74 16.98 -5.76
N ALA A 900 14.57 18.23 -5.35
CA ALA A 900 14.48 19.38 -6.24
C ALA A 900 14.94 20.65 -5.50
N VAL A 901 16.23 20.68 -5.13
CA VAL A 901 16.81 21.73 -4.27
C VAL A 901 16.62 23.14 -4.85
N ASP A 902 16.74 23.28 -6.17
CA ASP A 902 16.58 24.57 -6.86
C ASP A 902 15.14 25.11 -6.76
N ASP A 903 14.14 24.26 -6.98
CA ASP A 903 12.72 24.60 -6.84
C ASP A 903 12.33 24.83 -5.36
N LEU A 904 12.93 24.07 -4.44
CA LEU A 904 12.75 24.25 -3.00
C LEU A 904 13.23 25.62 -2.54
N ALA A 905 14.41 26.05 -2.96
CA ALA A 905 14.92 27.38 -2.64
C ALA A 905 13.99 28.47 -3.16
N ASP A 906 13.49 28.34 -4.40
CA ASP A 906 12.56 29.28 -5.01
C ASP A 906 11.20 29.33 -4.28
N ALA A 907 10.74 28.20 -3.73
CA ALA A 907 9.52 28.13 -2.92
C ALA A 907 9.71 28.76 -1.53
N LEU A 908 10.85 28.49 -0.87
CA LEU A 908 11.17 29.02 0.45
C LEU A 908 11.35 30.54 0.43
N VAL A 909 12.05 31.09 -0.57
CA VAL A 909 12.24 32.55 -0.68
C VAL A 909 10.93 33.30 -0.96
N SER A 910 9.98 32.62 -1.60
CA SER A 910 8.64 33.14 -1.86
C SER A 910 7.69 33.00 -0.66
N THR A 911 8.14 32.34 0.43
CA THR A 911 7.36 32.13 1.65
C THR A 911 7.89 33.05 2.76
N ASP A 912 7.10 34.04 3.15
CA ASP A 912 7.47 34.96 4.25
C ASP A 912 7.21 34.29 5.62
N HIS A 913 8.13 33.44 6.06
CA HIS A 913 8.03 32.73 7.34
C HIS A 913 9.41 32.44 7.96
N PRO A 914 9.61 32.55 9.29
CA PRO A 914 10.88 32.28 9.95
C PRO A 914 11.47 30.90 9.64
N ARG A 915 10.63 29.84 9.67
CA ARG A 915 11.02 28.46 9.30
C ARG A 915 11.55 28.34 7.87
N ALA A 916 11.07 29.16 6.93
CA ALA A 916 11.60 29.18 5.57
C ALA A 916 13.02 29.79 5.54
N GLY A 917 13.26 30.82 6.34
CA GLY A 917 14.59 31.39 6.57
C GLY A 917 15.55 30.39 7.22
N GLU A 918 15.10 29.63 8.22
CA GLU A 918 15.91 28.56 8.85
C GLU A 918 16.31 27.48 7.84
N LEU A 919 15.38 27.04 6.98
CA LEU A 919 15.68 26.07 5.92
C LEU A 919 16.62 26.64 4.86
N LEU A 920 16.45 27.89 4.44
CA LEU A 920 17.37 28.55 3.50
C LEU A 920 18.77 28.71 4.10
N ALA A 921 18.88 28.99 5.40
CA ALA A 921 20.15 29.02 6.11
C ALA A 921 20.79 27.62 6.19
N ALA A 922 20.00 26.58 6.46
CA ALA A 922 20.47 25.19 6.44
C ALA A 922 20.94 24.77 5.03
N LEU A 923 20.22 25.14 3.98
CA LEU A 923 20.64 24.92 2.59
C LEU A 923 21.94 25.68 2.25
N ALA A 924 22.18 26.83 2.86
CA ALA A 924 23.43 27.56 2.69
C ALA A 924 24.66 26.84 3.27
N GLU A 925 24.45 25.99 4.27
CA GLU A 925 25.48 25.12 4.85
C GLU A 925 25.62 23.81 4.08
N ASP A 926 24.49 23.11 3.89
CA ASP A 926 24.47 21.74 3.38
C ASP A 926 24.62 21.65 1.85
N GLU A 927 24.09 22.63 1.12
CA GLU A 927 23.99 22.63 -0.36
C GLU A 927 24.41 23.97 -1.00
N PRO A 928 25.63 24.48 -0.75
CA PRO A 928 26.05 25.84 -1.13
C PRO A 928 26.01 26.09 -2.65
N SER A 929 26.34 25.08 -3.46
CA SER A 929 26.31 25.20 -4.92
C SER A 929 24.89 25.37 -5.47
N ALA A 930 23.88 24.75 -4.84
CA ALA A 930 22.48 24.93 -5.23
C ALA A 930 21.97 26.34 -4.86
N LEU A 931 22.33 26.83 -3.67
CA LEU A 931 21.96 28.18 -3.25
C LEU A 931 22.64 29.26 -4.10
N CYS A 932 23.88 29.04 -4.57
CA CYS A 932 24.53 29.95 -5.55
C CYS A 932 23.75 30.07 -6.86
N ARG A 933 23.23 28.95 -7.40
CA ARG A 933 22.37 28.98 -8.59
C ARG A 933 21.07 29.73 -8.32
N ALA A 934 20.45 29.50 -7.16
CA ALA A 934 19.22 30.19 -6.78
C ALA A 934 19.43 31.71 -6.62
N VAL A 935 20.49 32.13 -5.93
CA VAL A 935 20.88 33.55 -5.77
C VAL A 935 21.09 34.22 -7.12
N GLU A 936 21.75 33.55 -8.06
CA GLU A 936 21.95 34.06 -9.41
C GLU A 936 20.63 34.24 -10.17
N ARG A 937 19.72 33.25 -10.12
CA ARG A 937 18.37 33.38 -10.70
C ARG A 937 17.58 34.53 -10.07
N TRP A 938 17.55 34.61 -8.74
CA TRP A 938 16.80 35.63 -7.99
C TRP A 938 17.30 37.05 -8.28
N SER A 939 18.60 37.23 -8.49
CA SER A 939 19.18 38.53 -8.82
C SER A 939 18.69 39.10 -10.16
N ARG A 940 18.25 38.22 -11.08
CA ARG A 940 17.70 38.60 -12.39
C ARG A 940 16.18 38.75 -12.42
N ASP A 941 15.47 38.41 -11.35
CA ASP A 941 14.00 38.51 -11.30
C ASP A 941 13.61 40.01 -11.36
N ASP A 942 13.03 40.45 -12.49
CA ASP A 942 12.61 41.83 -12.74
C ASP A 942 11.43 42.24 -11.85
N ASP A 943 10.46 41.35 -11.69
CA ASP A 943 9.16 41.67 -11.11
C ASP A 943 9.15 41.66 -9.57
N ARG A 944 10.06 40.90 -8.93
CA ARG A 944 10.00 40.66 -7.46
C ARG A 944 11.20 41.20 -6.70
N SER A 945 11.05 42.36 -6.05
CA SER A 945 12.09 42.97 -5.20
C SER A 945 12.53 42.08 -4.02
N ALA A 946 11.61 41.32 -3.42
CA ALA A 946 11.90 40.41 -2.30
C ALA A 946 12.96 39.35 -2.65
N ARG A 947 12.89 38.79 -3.88
CA ARG A 947 13.90 37.82 -4.35
C ARG A 947 15.27 38.44 -4.53
N ARG A 948 15.34 39.70 -4.96
CA ARG A 948 16.61 40.43 -5.09
C ARG A 948 17.22 40.75 -3.74
N ILE A 949 16.41 41.12 -2.75
CA ILE A 949 16.85 41.31 -1.36
C ILE A 949 17.42 39.98 -0.80
N ALA A 950 16.74 38.86 -1.06
CA ALA A 950 17.21 37.53 -0.67
C ALA A 950 18.52 37.15 -1.40
N ALA A 951 18.64 37.43 -2.69
CA ALA A 951 19.87 37.22 -3.46
C ALA A 951 21.05 38.01 -2.86
N ALA A 952 20.79 39.23 -2.40
CA ALA A 952 21.80 40.04 -1.75
C ALA A 952 22.23 39.47 -0.39
N SER A 953 21.27 39.01 0.40
CA SER A 953 21.48 38.50 1.76
C SER A 953 22.13 37.12 1.76
N TYR A 954 21.54 36.13 1.08
CA TYR A 954 22.08 34.76 1.01
C TYR A 954 23.36 34.67 0.18
N GLY A 955 23.54 35.56 -0.80
CA GLY A 955 24.81 35.68 -1.51
C GLY A 955 25.97 36.08 -0.59
N ALA A 956 25.71 36.88 0.46
CA ALA A 956 26.71 37.19 1.48
C ALA A 956 26.94 36.04 2.47
N VAL A 957 25.90 35.28 2.81
CA VAL A 957 25.98 34.11 3.72
C VAL A 957 26.79 32.95 3.10
N VAL A 958 26.62 32.70 1.80
CA VAL A 958 27.30 31.57 1.13
C VAL A 958 28.73 31.91 0.72
N ALA A 959 29.03 33.18 0.39
CA ALA A 959 30.32 33.58 -0.16
C ALA A 959 31.56 33.10 0.63
N PRO A 960 31.61 33.18 1.98
CA PRO A 960 32.77 32.71 2.75
C PRO A 960 33.00 31.19 2.69
N LYS A 961 31.96 30.42 2.34
CA LYS A 961 31.96 28.95 2.37
C LYS A 961 32.33 28.33 1.03
N LEU A 962 32.51 29.14 -0.01
CA LEU A 962 32.75 28.66 -1.36
C LEU A 962 34.20 28.26 -1.60
N THR A 963 34.39 26.99 -1.98
CA THR A 963 35.67 26.44 -2.42
C THR A 963 35.80 26.36 -3.95
N ARG A 964 34.69 26.22 -4.67
CA ARG A 964 34.65 26.03 -6.13
C ARG A 964 34.59 27.34 -6.91
N ASP A 965 35.37 27.44 -7.99
CA ASP A 965 35.40 28.62 -8.85
C ASP A 965 34.10 28.84 -9.64
N ALA A 966 33.40 27.77 -10.04
CA ALA A 966 32.12 27.86 -10.73
C ALA A 966 31.03 28.53 -9.87
N ASP A 967 31.02 28.25 -8.57
CA ASP A 967 30.07 28.84 -7.62
C ASP A 967 30.39 30.32 -7.36
N ARG A 968 31.68 30.67 -7.29
CA ARG A 968 32.13 32.07 -7.22
C ARG A 968 31.69 32.86 -8.46
N GLU A 969 31.77 32.25 -9.65
CA GLU A 969 31.31 32.87 -10.89
C GLU A 969 29.80 33.14 -10.91
N LEU A 970 28.98 32.22 -10.37
CA LEU A 970 27.54 32.46 -10.18
C LEU A 970 27.28 33.67 -9.27
N LEU A 971 28.01 33.78 -8.15
CA LEU A 971 27.88 34.94 -7.26
C LEU A 971 28.35 36.25 -7.91
N ARG A 972 29.42 36.23 -8.72
CA ARG A 972 29.83 37.41 -9.51
C ARG A 972 28.73 37.87 -10.44
N ARG A 973 28.19 36.95 -11.26
CA ARG A 973 27.07 37.26 -12.17
C ARG A 973 25.86 37.81 -11.42
N SER A 974 25.57 37.28 -10.23
CA SER A 974 24.48 37.79 -9.39
C SER A 974 24.73 39.23 -8.90
N ALA A 975 25.94 39.55 -8.44
CA ALA A 975 26.29 40.88 -7.97
C ALA A 975 26.28 41.91 -9.11
N LEU A 976 26.72 41.51 -10.30
CA LEU A 976 26.65 42.34 -11.50
C LEU A 976 25.20 42.62 -11.92
N ALA A 977 24.31 41.63 -11.86
CA ALA A 977 22.90 41.81 -12.16
C ALA A 977 22.23 42.82 -11.20
N LEU A 978 22.54 42.76 -9.90
CA LEU A 978 22.05 43.72 -8.91
C LEU A 978 22.58 45.14 -9.16
N LEU A 979 23.86 45.29 -9.53
CA LEU A 979 24.46 46.61 -9.81
C LEU A 979 23.99 47.24 -11.11
N ALA A 980 23.63 46.44 -12.11
CA ALA A 980 23.11 46.93 -13.38
C ALA A 980 21.77 47.67 -13.22
N ARG A 981 21.08 47.48 -12.08
CA ARG A 981 19.78 48.10 -11.80
C ARG A 981 19.93 49.36 -10.94
N PRO A 982 19.59 50.55 -11.46
CA PRO A 982 19.72 51.80 -10.70
C PRO A 982 18.68 51.95 -9.59
N GLY A 983 17.56 51.21 -9.63
CA GLY A 983 16.48 51.29 -8.62
C GLY A 983 16.74 50.52 -7.32
N ASP A 984 17.75 49.65 -7.28
CA ASP A 984 18.06 48.80 -6.11
C ASP A 984 19.30 49.34 -5.35
N THR A 985 19.39 50.65 -5.14
CA THR A 985 20.56 51.32 -4.52
C THR A 985 20.93 50.75 -3.14
N ASP A 986 19.94 50.30 -2.37
CA ASP A 986 20.15 49.66 -1.07
C ASP A 986 20.86 48.29 -1.16
N LEU A 987 20.78 47.62 -2.31
CA LEU A 987 21.41 46.31 -2.58
C LEU A 987 22.82 46.45 -3.17
N HIS A 988 23.21 47.64 -3.61
CA HIS A 988 24.52 47.89 -4.23
C HIS A 988 25.67 47.72 -3.24
N GLY A 989 25.48 48.04 -1.95
CA GLY A 989 26.50 47.85 -0.91
C GLY A 989 26.92 46.37 -0.76
N PRO A 990 25.98 45.45 -0.50
CA PRO A 990 26.26 44.01 -0.47
C PRO A 990 26.82 43.45 -1.78
N ALA A 991 26.44 43.99 -2.94
CA ALA A 991 26.96 43.57 -4.24
C ALA A 991 28.42 44.02 -4.45
N LEU A 992 28.73 45.28 -4.16
CA LEU A 992 30.09 45.83 -4.24
C LEU A 992 31.03 45.16 -3.23
N THR A 993 30.56 44.84 -2.03
CA THR A 993 31.32 44.06 -1.04
C THR A 993 31.82 42.73 -1.63
N ARG A 994 30.94 42.01 -2.33
CA ARG A 994 31.27 40.72 -2.95
C ARG A 994 32.26 40.85 -4.11
N LEU A 995 32.06 41.85 -4.99
CA LEU A 995 32.97 42.09 -6.12
C LEU A 995 34.35 42.60 -5.67
N VAL A 996 34.44 43.34 -4.55
CA VAL A 996 35.74 43.76 -3.98
C VAL A 996 36.46 42.59 -3.31
N ALA A 997 35.71 41.69 -2.66
CA ALA A 997 36.28 40.50 -2.04
C ALA A 997 36.90 39.55 -3.08
N ASP A 998 36.29 39.42 -4.25
CA ASP A 998 36.77 38.57 -5.35
C ASP A 998 38.00 39.16 -6.08
N PRO A 999 39.16 38.49 -6.07
CA PRO A 999 40.38 39.00 -6.69
C PRO A 999 40.26 39.33 -8.18
N GLN A 1000 39.41 38.61 -8.94
CA GLN A 1000 39.29 38.82 -10.40
C GLN A 1000 38.55 40.11 -10.76
N THR A 1001 37.64 40.56 -9.90
CA THR A 1001 36.77 41.72 -10.18
C THR A 1001 37.14 42.94 -9.33
N ARG A 1002 37.98 42.76 -8.30
CA ARG A 1002 38.42 43.80 -7.36
C ARG A 1002 38.87 45.09 -8.04
N ASP A 1003 39.83 45.02 -8.95
CA ASP A 1003 40.47 46.20 -9.56
C ASP A 1003 39.45 47.08 -10.29
N ARG A 1004 38.45 46.45 -10.92
CA ARG A 1004 37.40 47.14 -11.68
C ARG A 1004 36.38 47.85 -10.79
N TYR A 1005 36.00 47.24 -9.67
CA TYR A 1005 34.88 47.74 -8.83
C TYR A 1005 35.32 48.44 -7.55
N LEU A 1006 36.58 48.31 -7.13
CA LEU A 1006 37.12 48.99 -5.96
C LEU A 1006 36.96 50.53 -6.03
N PRO A 1007 37.24 51.23 -7.14
CA PRO A 1007 37.03 52.69 -7.21
C PRO A 1007 35.56 53.11 -7.03
N GLN A 1008 34.61 52.26 -7.43
CA GLN A 1008 33.18 52.50 -7.22
C GLN A 1008 32.79 52.30 -5.75
N ALA A 1009 33.28 51.22 -5.13
CA ALA A 1009 33.03 50.93 -3.72
C ALA A 1009 33.63 51.99 -2.78
N LEU A 1010 34.85 52.46 -3.05
CA LEU A 1010 35.50 53.50 -2.24
C LEU A 1010 34.77 54.85 -2.32
N ARG A 1011 34.26 55.22 -3.51
CA ARG A 1011 33.44 56.44 -3.66
C ARG A 1011 32.14 56.34 -2.88
N ALA A 1012 31.42 55.21 -2.99
CA ALA A 1012 30.19 54.98 -2.23
C ALA A 1012 30.42 54.98 -0.72
N PHE A 1013 31.53 54.40 -0.26
CA PHE A 1013 31.93 54.40 1.14
C PHE A 1013 32.27 55.82 1.66
N ALA A 1014 33.08 56.55 0.92
CA ALA A 1014 33.51 57.90 1.30
C ALA A 1014 32.33 58.89 1.37
N THR A 1015 31.34 58.77 0.47
CA THR A 1015 30.15 59.63 0.49
C THR A 1015 29.14 59.28 1.58
N GLY A 1016 29.30 58.15 2.28
CA GLY A 1016 28.32 57.64 3.24
C GLY A 1016 27.12 56.95 2.60
N GLY A 1017 27.31 56.44 1.37
CA GLY A 1017 26.34 55.64 0.64
C GLY A 1017 26.11 54.23 1.23
N PRO A 1018 25.36 53.37 0.51
CA PRO A 1018 24.68 52.19 1.07
C PRO A 1018 25.64 51.20 1.78
N ARG A 1019 25.37 50.93 3.07
CA ARG A 1019 25.87 49.87 3.98
C ARG A 1019 27.16 49.11 3.58
N LEU A 1020 28.23 49.80 3.19
CA LEU A 1020 29.55 49.20 2.99
C LEU A 1020 30.33 49.23 4.29
N SER A 1021 30.58 48.06 4.88
CA SER A 1021 31.38 47.99 6.10
C SER A 1021 32.86 48.28 5.79
N PRO A 1022 33.58 49.00 6.67
CA PRO A 1022 35.03 49.18 6.53
C PRO A 1022 35.75 47.83 6.43
N ALA A 1023 35.33 46.83 7.20
CA ALA A 1023 35.91 45.49 7.19
C ALA A 1023 35.83 44.81 5.81
N ALA A 1024 34.78 45.03 5.04
CA ALA A 1024 34.67 44.51 3.67
C ALA A 1024 35.74 45.10 2.73
N LEU A 1025 36.11 46.37 2.90
CA LEU A 1025 37.15 47.04 2.12
C LEU A 1025 38.56 46.64 2.56
N ALA A 1026 38.72 46.20 3.82
CA ALA A 1026 40.01 45.78 4.35
C ALA A 1026 40.61 44.59 3.58
N VAL A 1027 39.78 43.76 2.93
CA VAL A 1027 40.23 42.65 2.06
C VAL A 1027 41.08 43.14 0.88
N ALA A 1028 40.89 44.39 0.43
CA ALA A 1028 41.67 44.97 -0.66
C ALA A 1028 42.99 45.60 -0.20
N LEU A 1029 43.21 45.80 1.12
CA LEU A 1029 44.42 46.44 1.65
C LEU A 1029 45.74 45.78 1.23
N PRO A 1030 45.87 44.44 1.15
CA PRO A 1030 47.12 43.82 0.72
C PRO A 1030 47.51 44.13 -0.73
N THR A 1031 46.55 44.47 -1.59
CA THR A 1031 46.81 44.75 -3.02
C THR A 1031 46.62 46.22 -3.41
N HIS A 1032 45.79 46.98 -2.68
CA HIS A 1032 45.46 48.39 -2.96
C HIS A 1032 45.43 49.24 -1.68
N PRO A 1033 46.58 49.40 -0.99
CA PRO A 1033 46.58 50.06 0.31
C PRO A 1033 46.28 51.56 0.25
N GLU A 1034 46.88 52.30 -0.69
CA GLU A 1034 46.72 53.76 -0.76
C GLU A 1034 45.28 54.22 -1.06
N PRO A 1035 44.55 53.61 -2.02
CA PRO A 1035 43.15 53.97 -2.28
C PRO A 1035 42.22 53.70 -1.08
N VAL A 1036 42.40 52.57 -0.39
CA VAL A 1036 41.56 52.20 0.77
C VAL A 1036 41.85 53.11 1.96
N LEU A 1037 43.12 53.36 2.27
CA LEU A 1037 43.53 54.25 3.36
C LEU A 1037 43.08 55.70 3.12
N THR A 1038 43.03 56.15 1.87
CA THR A 1038 42.51 57.47 1.51
C THR A 1038 41.00 57.57 1.78
N ALA A 1039 40.22 56.57 1.36
CA ALA A 1039 38.79 56.54 1.65
C ALA A 1039 38.47 56.45 3.16
N TYR A 1040 39.28 55.72 3.92
CA TYR A 1040 39.18 55.69 5.38
C TYR A 1040 39.47 57.05 6.00
N ARG A 1041 40.50 57.78 5.51
CA ARG A 1041 40.80 59.15 5.94
C ARG A 1041 39.61 60.07 5.70
N ASP A 1042 39.06 60.07 4.49
CA ASP A 1042 37.93 60.92 4.11
C ASP A 1042 36.69 60.64 4.97
N ARG A 1043 36.50 59.38 5.39
CA ARG A 1043 35.41 58.98 6.29
C ARG A 1043 35.67 59.44 7.73
N LEU A 1044 36.89 59.32 8.23
CA LEU A 1044 37.29 59.73 9.59
C LEU A 1044 37.24 61.25 9.80
N VAL A 1045 37.34 62.04 8.74
CA VAL A 1045 37.21 63.52 8.80
C VAL A 1045 35.77 63.97 9.04
N ARG A 1046 34.77 63.10 8.83
CA ARG A 1046 33.35 63.43 9.01
C ARG A 1046 32.85 62.98 10.39
N SER A 1047 32.05 63.82 11.05
CA SER A 1047 31.44 63.50 12.35
C SER A 1047 30.28 62.50 12.18
N GLY A 1048 30.30 61.37 12.93
CA GLY A 1048 29.21 60.39 13.01
C GLY A 1048 29.66 58.96 13.34
N ASP A 1049 28.69 58.05 13.62
CA ASP A 1049 28.91 56.65 14.07
C ASP A 1049 29.81 55.79 13.16
N GLY A 1050 30.04 56.22 11.91
CA GLY A 1050 30.90 55.51 10.95
C GLY A 1050 32.40 55.54 11.28
N ALA A 1051 32.87 56.50 12.07
CA ALA A 1051 34.28 56.60 12.45
C ALA A 1051 34.72 55.44 13.35
N GLY A 1052 33.85 55.03 14.29
CA GLY A 1052 34.09 53.90 15.17
C GLY A 1052 34.24 52.57 14.42
N GLU A 1053 33.52 52.35 13.33
CA GLU A 1053 33.68 51.15 12.48
C GLU A 1053 35.02 51.14 11.73
N VAL A 1054 35.46 52.29 11.22
CA VAL A 1054 36.76 52.42 10.54
C VAL A 1054 37.90 52.16 11.51
N LEU A 1055 37.84 52.75 12.70
CA LEU A 1055 38.83 52.52 13.75
C LEU A 1055 38.85 51.05 14.18
N ARG A 1056 37.70 50.39 14.29
CA ARG A 1056 37.63 48.94 14.55
C ARG A 1056 38.29 48.10 13.45
N ALA A 1057 38.10 48.47 12.17
CA ALA A 1057 38.76 47.78 11.06
C ALA A 1057 40.27 48.05 11.03
N LEU A 1058 40.70 49.29 11.28
CA LEU A 1058 42.11 49.67 11.41
C LEU A 1058 42.80 48.93 12.58
N ALA A 1059 42.06 48.65 13.65
CA ALA A 1059 42.55 47.89 14.81
C ALA A 1059 42.78 46.39 14.51
N ALA A 1060 42.27 45.86 13.40
CA ALA A 1060 42.42 44.45 13.01
C ALA A 1060 43.50 44.22 11.92
N ILE A 1061 44.24 45.26 11.53
CA ILE A 1061 45.25 45.15 10.45
C ILE A 1061 46.58 44.62 11.01
N ASP A 1062 46.97 43.38 10.69
CA ASP A 1062 48.17 42.78 11.28
C ASP A 1062 49.45 43.02 10.49
N ALA A 1063 49.34 43.50 9.25
CA ALA A 1063 50.48 43.76 8.38
C ALA A 1063 51.30 44.98 8.88
N PRO A 1064 52.59 44.82 9.26
CA PRO A 1064 53.37 45.89 9.90
C PRO A 1064 53.45 47.20 9.11
N ALA A 1065 53.63 47.11 7.79
CA ALA A 1065 53.72 48.28 6.90
C ALA A 1065 52.41 49.09 6.87
N LEU A 1066 51.25 48.42 6.89
CA LEU A 1066 49.93 49.05 6.87
C LEU A 1066 49.52 49.56 8.24
N ALA A 1067 49.94 48.87 9.30
CA ALA A 1067 49.63 49.24 10.66
C ALA A 1067 50.32 50.55 11.09
N LEU A 1068 51.50 50.87 10.52
CA LEU A 1068 52.12 52.20 10.65
C LEU A 1068 51.26 53.32 10.04
N HIS A 1069 50.68 53.08 8.87
CA HIS A 1069 49.77 54.03 8.21
C HIS A 1069 48.47 54.20 9.00
N ALA A 1070 47.95 53.10 9.57
CA ALA A 1070 46.78 53.12 10.45
C ALA A 1070 47.01 54.00 11.69
N ALA A 1071 48.17 53.92 12.33
CA ALA A 1071 48.51 54.77 13.47
C ALA A 1071 48.51 56.27 13.10
N GLY A 1072 48.99 56.62 11.90
CA GLY A 1072 48.92 57.99 11.39
C GLY A 1072 47.49 58.50 11.19
N LEU A 1073 46.57 57.65 10.71
CA LEU A 1073 45.16 58.00 10.55
C LEU A 1073 44.45 58.18 11.91
N VAL A 1074 44.75 57.33 12.89
CA VAL A 1074 44.20 57.43 14.25
C VAL A 1074 44.66 58.73 14.91
N ARG A 1075 45.94 59.11 14.74
CA ARG A 1075 46.44 60.40 15.24
C ARG A 1075 45.71 61.59 14.61
N ALA A 1076 45.56 61.59 13.28
CA ALA A 1076 44.82 62.66 12.58
C ALA A 1076 43.35 62.75 13.00
N TYR A 1077 42.72 61.60 13.32
CA TYR A 1077 41.36 61.56 13.86
C TYR A 1077 41.28 62.16 15.27
N VAL A 1078 42.17 61.76 16.19
CA VAL A 1078 42.22 62.32 17.55
C VAL A 1078 42.48 63.83 17.54
N ASP A 1079 43.33 64.31 16.62
CA ASP A 1079 43.62 65.73 16.45
C ASP A 1079 42.42 66.52 15.90
N SER A 1080 41.55 65.88 15.10
CA SER A 1080 40.38 66.53 14.47
C SER A 1080 39.08 66.40 15.27
N HIS A 1081 38.97 65.42 16.16
CA HIS A 1081 37.78 65.11 16.97
C HIS A 1081 38.14 64.95 18.46
N PRO A 1082 38.62 66.01 19.14
CA PRO A 1082 39.09 65.94 20.53
C PRO A 1082 38.01 65.58 21.56
N GLU A 1083 36.73 65.66 21.19
CA GLU A 1083 35.56 65.28 21.97
C GLU A 1083 35.25 63.78 21.96
N ASP A 1084 35.68 63.04 20.91
CA ASP A 1084 35.34 61.62 20.73
C ASP A 1084 36.38 60.69 21.37
N THR A 1085 36.26 60.56 22.69
CA THR A 1085 37.18 59.78 23.52
C THR A 1085 36.93 58.26 23.46
N VAL A 1086 35.73 57.85 23.05
CA VAL A 1086 35.27 56.44 23.14
C VAL A 1086 35.91 55.59 22.06
N HIS A 1087 35.93 56.06 20.81
CA HIS A 1087 36.44 55.26 19.70
C HIS A 1087 37.98 55.16 19.68
N ALA A 1088 38.70 56.19 20.12
CA ALA A 1088 40.15 56.15 20.29
C ALA A 1088 40.58 55.15 21.39
N ALA A 1089 39.85 55.12 22.51
CA ALA A 1089 40.04 54.15 23.58
C ALA A 1089 39.76 52.71 23.11
N ALA A 1090 38.65 52.50 22.39
CA ALA A 1090 38.30 51.19 21.84
C ALA A 1090 39.31 50.67 20.80
N TYR A 1091 39.91 51.56 19.99
CA TYR A 1091 41.01 51.21 19.08
C TYR A 1091 42.23 50.70 19.85
N LEU A 1092 42.66 51.45 20.87
CA LEU A 1092 43.81 51.08 21.70
C LEU A 1092 43.58 49.72 22.38
N ASP A 1093 42.40 49.54 22.99
CA ASP A 1093 42.05 48.32 23.72
C ASP A 1093 42.13 47.07 22.84
N ARG A 1094 41.56 47.12 21.63
CA ARG A 1094 41.63 46.01 20.65
C ARG A 1094 43.04 45.74 20.14
N ARG A 1095 43.84 46.79 19.94
CA ARG A 1095 45.22 46.63 19.47
C ARG A 1095 46.15 46.04 20.51
N LEU A 1096 45.93 46.36 21.78
CA LEU A 1096 46.70 45.78 22.89
C LEU A 1096 46.58 44.24 22.91
N GLU A 1097 45.45 43.67 22.48
CA GLU A 1097 45.23 42.22 22.40
C GLU A 1097 46.11 41.51 21.35
N HIS A 1098 46.77 42.24 20.45
CA HIS A 1098 47.76 41.67 19.52
C HIS A 1098 49.14 41.46 20.19
N GLY A 1099 49.24 41.73 21.49
CA GLY A 1099 50.39 41.44 22.34
C GLY A 1099 51.65 42.22 21.98
N PRO A 1100 52.86 41.63 22.11
CA PRO A 1100 54.12 42.36 21.92
C PRO A 1100 54.31 42.91 20.49
N ALA A 1101 53.63 42.35 19.48
CA ALA A 1101 53.67 42.86 18.11
C ALA A 1101 53.07 44.27 18.00
N ALA A 1102 52.08 44.62 18.85
CA ALA A 1102 51.47 45.95 18.87
C ALA A 1102 52.40 47.02 19.45
N ARG A 1103 53.44 46.64 20.21
CA ARG A 1103 54.35 47.57 20.89
C ARG A 1103 55.02 48.54 19.92
N ALA A 1104 55.47 48.05 18.77
CA ALA A 1104 56.17 48.86 17.76
C ALA A 1104 55.31 50.00 17.19
N LEU A 1105 53.99 49.92 17.31
CA LEU A 1105 53.02 50.89 16.79
C LEU A 1105 52.42 51.75 17.89
N LEU A 1106 52.01 51.12 18.99
CA LEU A 1106 51.32 51.79 20.09
C LEU A 1106 52.27 52.69 20.89
N LEU A 1107 53.53 52.29 21.09
CA LEU A 1107 54.50 53.11 21.83
C LEU A 1107 54.80 54.43 21.10
N PRO A 1108 55.14 54.45 19.78
CA PRO A 1108 55.27 55.71 19.05
C PRO A 1108 53.98 56.52 18.95
N LEU A 1109 52.82 55.86 18.75
CA LEU A 1109 51.53 56.54 18.68
C LEU A 1109 51.20 57.25 20.00
N LEU A 1110 51.30 56.55 21.13
CA LEU A 1110 51.04 57.13 22.45
C LEU A 1110 52.06 58.22 22.78
N THR A 1111 53.34 57.99 22.51
CA THR A 1111 54.38 59.00 22.74
C THR A 1111 54.13 60.26 21.90
N GLY A 1112 53.70 60.12 20.64
CA GLY A 1112 53.35 61.26 19.77
C GLY A 1112 52.09 62.00 20.21
N LEU A 1113 51.07 61.29 20.73
CA LEU A 1113 49.86 61.89 21.31
C LEU A 1113 50.12 62.58 22.65
N LEU A 1114 51.20 62.24 23.36
CA LEU A 1114 51.55 62.85 24.64
C LEU A 1114 52.56 64.00 24.47
N ARG A 1115 53.63 63.80 23.70
CA ARG A 1115 54.80 64.70 23.68
C ARG A 1115 54.88 65.65 22.49
N ASP A 1116 54.55 65.20 21.28
CA ASP A 1116 54.72 66.03 20.08
C ASP A 1116 53.59 67.07 19.94
N ARG A 1117 52.35 66.63 20.12
CA ARG A 1117 51.15 67.47 20.23
C ARG A 1117 50.26 66.84 21.30
N PRO A 1118 50.26 67.38 22.53
CA PRO A 1118 49.52 66.78 23.63
C PRO A 1118 48.01 66.73 23.30
N ALA A 1119 47.45 65.52 23.23
CA ALA A 1119 46.03 65.29 23.08
C ALA A 1119 45.25 65.93 24.25
N THR A 1120 43.98 66.27 24.06
CA THR A 1120 43.17 66.90 25.12
C THR A 1120 43.02 65.99 26.35
N ALA A 1121 42.81 66.59 27.53
CA ALA A 1121 42.70 65.84 28.77
C ALA A 1121 41.61 64.74 28.78
N PRO A 1122 40.42 64.93 28.14
CA PRO A 1122 39.43 63.85 28.01
C PRO A 1122 39.96 62.63 27.24
N VAL A 1123 40.68 62.84 26.13
CA VAL A 1123 41.27 61.75 25.33
C VAL A 1123 42.35 61.03 26.14
N ARG A 1124 43.25 61.78 26.79
CA ARG A 1124 44.28 61.19 27.66
C ARG A 1124 43.65 60.40 28.81
N GLY A 1125 42.54 60.89 29.38
CA GLY A 1125 41.80 60.18 30.43
C GLY A 1125 41.18 58.87 29.95
N ALA A 1126 40.63 58.83 28.74
CA ALA A 1126 40.09 57.59 28.16
C ALA A 1126 41.18 56.57 27.82
N LEU A 1127 42.32 57.01 27.27
CA LEU A 1127 43.49 56.15 27.04
C LEU A 1127 44.03 55.60 28.38
N ALA A 1128 44.13 56.46 29.38
CA ALA A 1128 44.56 56.08 30.72
C ALA A 1128 43.60 55.04 31.35
N GLY A 1129 42.29 55.19 31.15
CA GLY A 1129 41.29 54.22 31.59
C GLY A 1129 41.48 52.83 30.96
N VAL A 1130 41.80 52.76 29.66
CA VAL A 1130 42.08 51.48 28.96
C VAL A 1130 43.38 50.85 29.44
N LEU A 1131 44.45 51.64 29.56
CA LEU A 1131 45.76 51.16 30.02
C LEU A 1131 45.72 50.68 31.47
N ALA A 1132 44.92 51.34 32.30
CA ALA A 1132 44.69 50.99 33.70
C ALA A 1132 43.55 49.98 33.91
N SER A 1133 42.97 49.40 32.85
CA SER A 1133 42.01 48.30 32.94
C SER A 1133 42.74 46.95 32.91
N PRO A 1134 42.23 45.89 33.57
CA PRO A 1134 42.84 44.57 33.50
C PRO A 1134 42.73 43.99 32.08
N GLY A 1135 43.86 43.69 31.45
CA GLY A 1135 43.92 43.08 30.12
C GLY A 1135 44.13 41.56 30.17
N SER A 1136 44.08 40.92 29.00
CA SER A 1136 44.46 39.52 28.83
C SER A 1136 45.96 39.30 29.12
N PRO A 1137 46.41 38.05 29.34
CA PRO A 1137 47.84 37.75 29.52
C PRO A 1137 48.73 38.26 28.37
N ALA A 1138 48.20 38.37 27.15
CA ALA A 1138 48.91 38.89 25.99
C ALA A 1138 49.05 40.42 26.02
N SER A 1139 48.02 41.14 26.45
CA SER A 1139 48.00 42.61 26.44
C SER A 1139 48.59 43.26 27.70
N GLN A 1140 48.61 42.55 28.82
CA GLN A 1140 48.96 43.10 30.13
C GLN A 1140 50.37 43.71 30.25
N PRO A 1141 51.46 43.09 29.73
CA PRO A 1141 52.80 43.68 29.83
C PRO A 1141 52.95 44.99 29.06
N LEU A 1142 52.30 45.09 27.89
CA LEU A 1142 52.33 46.31 27.08
C LEU A 1142 51.44 47.41 27.68
N ARG A 1143 50.31 47.04 28.29
CA ARG A 1143 49.49 47.97 29.08
C ARG A 1143 50.29 48.60 30.21
N ASP A 1144 51.08 47.81 30.94
CA ASP A 1144 51.98 48.30 31.98
C ASP A 1144 53.00 49.30 31.45
N GLU A 1145 53.74 48.92 30.41
CA GLU A 1145 54.77 49.78 29.82
C GLU A 1145 54.20 51.12 29.35
N LEU A 1146 53.08 51.10 28.64
CA LEU A 1146 52.43 52.30 28.12
C LEU A 1146 51.76 53.13 29.22
N LEU A 1147 51.25 52.50 30.28
CA LEU A 1147 50.72 53.18 31.45
C LEU A 1147 51.83 53.96 32.18
N GLU A 1148 53.02 53.38 32.31
CA GLU A 1148 54.18 54.09 32.87
C GLU A 1148 54.58 55.29 32.02
N VAL A 1149 54.59 55.16 30.68
CA VAL A 1149 54.85 56.30 29.77
C VAL A 1149 53.84 57.45 29.97
N LEU A 1150 52.56 57.12 30.19
CA LEU A 1150 51.52 58.11 30.47
C LEU A 1150 51.69 58.75 31.86
N LEU A 1151 51.99 57.95 32.88
CA LEU A 1151 52.21 58.43 34.25
C LEU A 1151 53.46 59.31 34.36
N ASP A 1152 54.53 59.01 33.63
CA ASP A 1152 55.74 59.85 33.55
C ASP A 1152 55.48 61.18 32.87
N PHE A 1153 54.59 61.20 31.87
CA PHE A 1153 54.15 62.46 31.25
C PHE A 1153 53.34 63.33 32.21
N GLU A 1154 52.36 62.76 32.92
CA GLU A 1154 51.51 63.49 33.89
C GLU A 1154 52.28 63.91 35.18
N GLN A 1155 53.46 63.33 35.42
CA GLN A 1155 54.40 63.77 36.46
C GLN A 1155 55.06 65.11 36.12
N GLY A 1156 55.29 65.42 34.84
CA GLY A 1156 55.84 66.69 34.37
C GLY A 1156 54.84 67.83 34.54
N GLY A 1157 55.10 68.74 35.48
CA GLY A 1157 54.11 69.69 36.04
C GLY A 1157 53.39 70.64 35.06
N ALA A 1158 53.78 70.72 33.79
CA ALA A 1158 53.15 71.58 32.79
C ALA A 1158 51.86 71.00 32.16
N HIS A 1159 51.61 69.68 32.26
CA HIS A 1159 50.52 69.00 31.52
C HIS A 1159 49.60 68.17 32.42
N ARG A 1160 49.73 68.31 33.74
CA ARG A 1160 48.94 67.58 34.73
C ARG A 1160 47.46 67.97 34.66
N ASP A 1161 46.59 67.00 34.37
CA ASP A 1161 45.14 67.23 34.40
C ASP A 1161 44.43 66.28 35.39
N PRO A 1162 43.66 66.81 36.37
CA PRO A 1162 42.87 66.00 37.30
C PRO A 1162 41.86 65.05 36.63
N ILE A 1163 41.44 65.30 35.38
CA ILE A 1163 40.55 64.43 34.61
C ILE A 1163 41.22 63.09 34.29
N VAL A 1164 42.51 63.11 33.91
CA VAL A 1164 43.27 61.90 33.56
C VAL A 1164 43.51 61.04 34.80
N LEU A 1165 43.89 61.68 35.90
CA LEU A 1165 44.13 61.02 37.19
C LEU A 1165 42.82 60.47 37.81
N ASP A 1166 41.68 61.16 37.64
CA ASP A 1166 40.37 60.66 38.05
C ASP A 1166 39.96 59.42 37.24
N ALA A 1167 40.21 59.41 35.92
CA ALA A 1167 39.94 58.26 35.06
C ALA A 1167 40.82 57.04 35.44
N LEU A 1168 42.10 57.26 35.74
CA LEU A 1168 43.01 56.22 36.24
C LEU A 1168 42.52 55.61 37.56
N LEU A 1169 42.05 56.45 38.49
CA LEU A 1169 41.53 55.99 39.77
C LEU A 1169 40.27 55.14 39.60
N ARG A 1170 39.35 55.55 38.71
CA ARG A 1170 38.14 54.76 38.38
C ARG A 1170 38.50 53.41 37.76
N ALA A 1171 39.40 53.38 36.78
CA ALA A 1171 39.83 52.15 36.12
C ALA A 1171 40.59 51.22 37.08
N ALA A 1172 41.41 51.79 37.98
CA ALA A 1172 42.12 51.02 39.02
C ALA A 1172 41.14 50.34 40.00
N ALA A 1173 40.10 51.05 40.42
CA ALA A 1173 39.07 50.50 41.30
C ALA A 1173 38.22 49.44 40.60
N ALA A 1174 37.67 49.75 39.42
CA ALA A 1174 36.84 48.81 38.64
C ALA A 1174 37.61 47.52 38.29
N GLY A 1175 38.91 47.63 38.00
CA GLY A 1175 39.79 46.51 37.69
C GLY A 1175 40.30 45.71 38.90
N SER A 1176 39.94 46.09 40.12
CA SER A 1176 40.56 45.55 41.35
C SER A 1176 40.29 44.06 41.59
N ALA A 1177 39.16 43.52 41.09
CA ALA A 1177 38.83 42.09 41.19
C ALA A 1177 39.69 41.20 40.27
N GLY A 1178 40.06 41.72 39.09
CA GLY A 1178 40.87 40.99 38.09
C GLY A 1178 42.37 41.23 38.18
N ARG A 1179 42.82 42.16 39.05
CA ARG A 1179 44.22 42.56 39.20
C ARG A 1179 44.75 42.21 40.59
N GLY A 1180 45.99 41.70 40.65
CA GLY A 1180 46.64 41.39 41.93
C GLY A 1180 46.65 42.57 42.91
N ARG A 1181 46.34 42.29 44.18
CA ARG A 1181 46.16 43.30 45.25
C ARG A 1181 47.30 44.31 45.33
N ALA A 1182 48.56 43.85 45.24
CA ALA A 1182 49.75 44.70 45.31
C ALA A 1182 49.82 45.71 44.15
N ARG A 1183 49.40 45.31 42.95
CA ARG A 1183 49.44 46.18 41.76
C ARG A 1183 48.30 47.19 41.76
N THR A 1184 47.10 46.78 42.22
CA THR A 1184 45.99 47.70 42.45
C THR A 1184 46.35 48.74 43.51
N ARG A 1185 46.99 48.31 44.62
CA ARG A 1185 47.53 49.17 45.67
C ARG A 1185 48.51 50.20 45.10
N ALA A 1186 49.50 49.75 44.35
CA ALA A 1186 50.53 50.61 43.76
C ALA A 1186 49.93 51.67 42.82
N LEU A 1187 48.98 51.28 41.96
CA LEU A 1187 48.35 52.21 41.02
C LEU A 1187 47.50 53.27 41.74
N VAL A 1188 46.65 52.86 42.69
CA VAL A 1188 45.82 53.79 43.47
C VAL A 1188 46.68 54.74 44.29
N HIS A 1189 47.73 54.23 44.94
CA HIS A 1189 48.67 55.04 45.72
C HIS A 1189 49.41 56.05 44.84
N ARG A 1190 49.93 55.63 43.69
CA ARG A 1190 50.66 56.50 42.77
C ARG A 1190 49.77 57.58 42.16
N THR A 1191 48.55 57.24 41.76
CA THR A 1191 47.55 58.22 41.29
C THR A 1191 47.22 59.24 42.39
N GLY A 1192 47.06 58.78 43.65
CA GLY A 1192 46.83 59.66 44.79
C GLY A 1192 48.01 60.59 45.09
N MET A 1193 49.25 60.09 45.07
CA MET A 1193 50.46 60.90 45.24
C MET A 1193 50.60 62.00 44.18
N LEU A 1194 50.05 61.79 42.97
CA LEU A 1194 50.01 62.81 41.93
C LEU A 1194 48.90 63.84 42.14
N LEU A 1195 47.73 63.41 42.63
CA LEU A 1195 46.59 64.27 42.92
C LEU A 1195 46.80 65.17 44.16
N VAL A 1196 47.43 64.66 45.22
CA VAL A 1196 47.53 65.36 46.53
C VAL A 1196 48.55 66.51 46.54
N ARG A 1197 49.35 66.63 45.48
CA ARG A 1197 50.26 67.77 45.29
C ARG A 1197 49.54 69.11 45.09
N THR A 1198 48.22 69.11 44.86
CA THR A 1198 47.38 70.31 44.90
C THR A 1198 46.21 70.09 45.87
N PRO A 1199 45.73 71.14 46.57
CA PRO A 1199 44.59 71.00 47.49
C PRO A 1199 43.30 70.59 46.76
N GLU A 1200 43.07 71.07 45.53
CA GLU A 1200 41.93 70.65 44.71
C GLU A 1200 42.02 69.18 44.30
N GLY A 1201 43.23 68.69 44.02
CA GLY A 1201 43.47 67.29 43.67
C GLY A 1201 43.33 66.36 44.87
N ALA A 1202 43.77 66.77 46.06
CA ALA A 1202 43.55 66.05 47.31
C ALA A 1202 42.06 65.87 47.62
N ALA A 1203 41.27 66.95 47.51
CA ALA A 1203 39.82 66.89 47.72
C ALA A 1203 39.12 66.00 46.68
N ARG A 1204 39.57 66.03 45.42
CA ARG A 1204 39.03 65.19 44.34
C ARG A 1204 39.35 63.71 44.55
N PHE A 1205 40.58 63.39 44.98
CA PHE A 1205 41.00 62.04 45.30
C PHE A 1205 40.16 61.45 46.44
N ASP A 1206 40.04 62.17 47.55
CA ASP A 1206 39.25 61.76 48.71
C ASP A 1206 37.77 61.50 48.36
N ARG A 1207 37.14 62.43 47.63
CA ARG A 1207 35.75 62.27 47.18
C ARG A 1207 35.59 61.04 46.28
N ARG A 1208 36.45 60.90 45.27
CA ARG A 1208 36.36 59.81 44.29
C ARG A 1208 36.68 58.45 44.91
N LEU A 1209 37.63 58.39 45.86
CA LEU A 1209 37.99 57.17 46.58
C LEU A 1209 36.81 56.66 47.42
N VAL A 1210 36.07 57.57 48.09
CA VAL A 1210 34.85 57.23 48.83
C VAL A 1210 33.73 56.76 47.91
N GLU A 1211 33.50 57.45 46.79
CA GLU A 1211 32.50 57.04 45.78
C GLU A 1211 32.80 55.62 45.26
N LEU A 1212 34.05 55.35 44.85
CA LEU A 1212 34.44 54.04 44.35
C LEU A 1212 34.40 52.94 45.42
N ALA A 1213 34.68 53.26 46.68
CA ALA A 1213 34.53 52.32 47.80
C ALA A 1213 33.07 51.89 48.01
N ARG A 1214 32.10 52.76 47.68
CA ARG A 1214 30.67 52.40 47.69
C ARG A 1214 30.26 51.62 46.45
N ASP A 1215 30.69 52.09 45.28
CA ASP A 1215 30.13 51.65 44.00
C ASP A 1215 30.81 50.37 43.47
N VAL A 1216 32.05 50.08 43.88
CA VAL A 1216 32.80 48.92 43.39
C VAL A 1216 32.88 47.82 44.47
N PRO A 1217 32.26 46.64 44.24
CA PRO A 1217 32.25 45.54 45.19
C PRO A 1217 33.66 45.11 45.63
N GLY A 1218 33.88 45.00 46.93
CA GLY A 1218 35.16 44.56 47.51
C GLY A 1218 36.29 45.60 47.50
N PHE A 1219 36.13 46.75 46.83
CA PHE A 1219 37.16 47.79 46.78
C PHE A 1219 37.34 48.48 48.14
N ALA A 1220 36.26 48.75 48.88
CA ALA A 1220 36.34 49.29 50.25
C ALA A 1220 37.17 48.41 51.19
N ALA A 1221 37.01 47.09 51.10
CA ALA A 1221 37.78 46.14 51.92
C ALA A 1221 39.28 46.15 51.57
N LEU A 1222 39.62 46.29 50.29
CA LEU A 1222 41.02 46.42 49.84
C LEU A 1222 41.67 47.70 50.36
N VAL A 1223 40.99 48.85 50.22
CA VAL A 1223 41.51 50.14 50.69
C VAL A 1223 41.63 50.17 52.22
N THR A 1224 40.65 49.60 52.93
CA THR A 1224 40.69 49.45 54.40
C THR A 1224 41.87 48.58 54.84
N GLY A 1225 42.13 47.47 54.13
CA GLY A 1225 43.31 46.64 54.36
C GLY A 1225 44.61 47.41 54.18
N TRP A 1226 44.76 48.20 53.11
CA TRP A 1226 45.99 48.98 52.88
C TRP A 1226 46.21 50.08 53.93
N LEU A 1227 45.13 50.74 54.37
CA LEU A 1227 45.15 51.75 55.43
C LEU A 1227 45.54 51.16 56.80
N ALA A 1228 45.22 49.88 57.03
CA ALA A 1228 45.63 49.13 58.22
C ALA A 1228 47.08 48.62 58.10
N ASP A 1229 47.47 48.11 56.93
CA ASP A 1229 48.78 47.52 56.67
C ASP A 1229 49.93 48.56 56.70
N ALA A 1230 49.70 49.79 56.21
CA ALA A 1230 50.70 50.86 56.18
C ALA A 1230 50.09 52.25 56.45
N PRO A 1231 49.69 52.56 57.69
CA PRO A 1231 48.94 53.77 58.00
C PRO A 1231 49.71 55.07 57.74
N GLN A 1232 51.05 55.08 57.89
CA GLN A 1232 51.88 56.27 57.64
C GLN A 1232 52.02 56.58 56.14
N GLU A 1233 52.07 55.55 55.29
CA GLU A 1233 52.18 55.70 53.83
C GLU A 1233 50.90 56.33 53.26
N TRP A 1234 49.74 55.82 53.66
CA TRP A 1234 48.44 56.29 53.15
C TRP A 1234 47.94 57.58 53.78
N ALA A 1235 48.40 57.95 54.98
CA ALA A 1235 48.09 59.24 55.60
C ALA A 1235 48.63 60.44 54.81
N ALA A 1236 49.66 60.23 53.99
CA ALA A 1236 50.18 61.25 53.07
C ALA A 1236 49.25 61.51 51.87
N VAL A 1237 48.25 60.65 51.64
CA VAL A 1237 47.47 60.62 50.40
C VAL A 1237 45.95 60.68 50.63
N VAL A 1238 45.45 60.07 51.70
CA VAL A 1238 44.02 60.00 52.04
C VAL A 1238 43.72 60.90 53.23
N GLY A 1239 42.81 61.84 53.07
CA GLY A 1239 42.39 62.71 54.16
C GLY A 1239 41.64 61.95 55.28
N PRO A 1240 41.71 62.43 56.54
CA PRO A 1240 41.11 61.75 57.69
C PRO A 1240 39.58 61.62 57.64
N GLY A 1241 38.90 62.43 56.83
CA GLY A 1241 37.45 62.31 56.57
C GLY A 1241 37.10 61.17 55.61
N ALA A 1242 37.84 61.05 54.50
CA ALA A 1242 37.68 59.98 53.54
C ALA A 1242 38.05 58.61 54.16
N ARG A 1243 39.15 58.57 54.92
CA ARG A 1243 39.61 57.38 55.66
C ARG A 1243 38.50 56.77 56.53
N ARG A 1244 37.88 57.57 57.42
CA ARG A 1244 36.78 57.13 58.29
C ARG A 1244 35.58 56.60 57.51
N THR A 1245 35.28 57.24 56.38
CA THR A 1245 34.13 56.85 55.54
C THR A 1245 34.37 55.52 54.83
N VAL A 1246 35.59 55.28 54.33
CA VAL A 1246 35.94 54.01 53.68
C VAL A 1246 36.05 52.86 54.68
N GLU A 1247 36.63 53.09 55.86
CA GLU A 1247 36.70 52.08 56.95
C GLU A 1247 35.29 51.64 57.38
N ALA A 1248 34.33 52.57 57.46
CA ALA A 1248 32.93 52.25 57.76
C ALA A 1248 32.25 51.40 56.67
N LEU A 1249 32.62 51.58 55.40
CA LEU A 1249 32.09 50.82 54.26
C LEU A 1249 32.76 49.45 54.09
N GLY A 1250 34.02 49.30 54.51
CA GLY A 1250 34.80 48.06 54.40
C GLY A 1250 34.53 47.03 55.50
N THR A 1251 33.75 47.38 56.53
CA THR A 1251 33.42 46.48 57.64
C THR A 1251 32.23 45.59 57.25
N PRO A 1252 32.36 44.25 57.20
CA PRO A 1252 31.25 43.38 56.81
C PRO A 1252 30.12 43.43 57.85
N MET A 1253 28.96 43.95 57.47
CA MET A 1253 27.73 43.83 58.27
C MET A 1253 27.26 42.36 58.29
N PRO A 1254 26.93 41.79 59.47
CA PRO A 1254 26.38 40.45 59.56
C PRO A 1254 24.95 40.41 58.98
N MET A 1255 24.72 39.49 58.03
CA MET A 1255 23.41 39.19 57.43
C MET A 1255 22.42 38.66 58.49
N PRO A 1256 21.19 39.20 58.60
CA PRO A 1256 20.09 38.51 59.25
C PRO A 1256 19.34 37.62 58.26
N MET A 1257 19.12 36.38 58.69
CA MET A 1257 18.27 35.36 58.07
C MET A 1257 16.79 35.66 58.36
N GLN A 1258 15.93 35.64 57.32
CA GLN A 1258 14.49 35.30 57.31
C GLN A 1258 13.97 35.62 55.89
N ALA A 1259 12.96 35.01 55.26
CA ALA A 1259 12.22 33.74 55.33
C ALA A 1259 10.99 33.95 54.41
N ALA A 1260 10.77 33.05 53.44
CA ALA A 1260 9.52 32.73 52.72
C ALA A 1260 8.63 33.84 52.09
N GLY A 1261 8.33 33.68 50.79
CA GLY A 1261 6.98 33.99 50.28
C GLY A 1261 6.85 34.55 48.85
N ARG A 1262 6.49 33.63 47.93
CA ARG A 1262 5.63 33.79 46.74
C ARG A 1262 6.03 34.68 45.54
N GLU A 1263 6.19 33.98 44.41
CA GLU A 1263 5.60 34.18 43.08
C GLU A 1263 5.48 35.62 42.53
N HIS A 1264 6.13 35.83 41.37
CA HIS A 1264 5.62 36.25 40.04
C HIS A 1264 6.90 36.56 39.23
N GLY A 1265 7.25 35.80 38.21
CA GLY A 1265 6.64 35.92 36.89
C GLY A 1265 7.57 36.73 35.98
N SER A 1266 8.27 36.00 35.09
CA SER A 1266 8.85 36.36 33.79
C SER A 1266 9.03 37.85 33.43
N LEU A 1267 10.21 38.21 32.91
CA LEU A 1267 10.36 38.92 31.62
C LEU A 1267 11.86 39.09 31.26
N ARG A 1268 12.34 38.28 30.31
CA ARG A 1268 13.15 38.79 29.19
C ARG A 1268 12.26 39.72 28.33
N PRO A 1269 12.75 40.56 27.39
CA PRO A 1269 14.01 40.44 26.66
C PRO A 1269 14.75 41.76 26.35
N ALA A 1270 16.05 41.67 26.07
CA ALA A 1270 16.77 42.37 24.99
C ALA A 1270 18.23 41.92 25.03
#